data_AF-F1QEN0-F1
#
_entry.id   AF-F1QEN0-F1
#
_cell.length_a   1.000
_cell.length_b   1.000
_cell.length_c   1.000
_cell.angle_alpha   90.00
_cell.angle_beta   90.00
_cell.angle_gamma   90.00
#
_symmetry.space_group_name_H-M   'P 1'
#
loop_
_entity.id
_entity.type
_entity.pdbx_description
1 polymer ?
#
loop_
_entity_poly.entity_id
_entity_poly.type
_entity_poly.pdbx_seq_one_letter_code
_entity_poly.pdbx_strand_id
1 'polypeptide(L)'
;MSLDSKRKRDDVQTDEAASLGSSCVSERSVESLPQPHNFSLTTPSPETKLTTVTVTPDLLTGSPESSCVSIRSAESIPQPPNFNIRTPSRESSSVSMRSAESIPQPPNFNLITPSRESSCVSMRSAESIPQPPNFNLITPSRESSCVSMRSAESIPQPPNFNLITPSRESSCVSMRSAESIPQPPNFNLITPSRESSCVSMRSAESIPQPPNFNIKTPSRESSCVSMRSAESIPQPPNFNIRTPSRESSCVSMRSAESIPQPPNFNLTTPSRESNTNKTQRTMSPGLKRDAAVRSVTDQHKSSMKDKYELFEGINLAENQTLLNSIYTQLYIIEGESEGVNEEHEVLQMERTARTQDTPIYCNDIFKPLQEPEHEEKDQIKTVLTKGIAGIGKTVSVQKFILDWSEGKANQDVDFMFVLPFRELNLIKDHQYSLHTLLLDFHPELEDLDSEMYEECKVVFIFDGLDESRITLKFSDIERVSDVNESSSVAVLMSNLIRGDLLPSALIWITSRPAAANQIPSKYINRLTEIQGFNDSQKEEYFRKRISDEHQANRIISQIRRSRSLHIMCHIPVFCWISATVLQKLLNEDDRAEIPQTLTEMYIHFLLTQINMRNLKYEERDPENLLESSREMIVKLAKLAFKQLMKGNVMFYEEDLIRSGIDVTDASVYSGICTEIFKVELVIHQRKVYSFIHLSFQEFLAAFFVFYCHVVKNERALKLLFGPNIRSILEQCRCVFGLHWDGPEMHLSNLLNEAVLESLKSENGHLDLFLRFLLGVSLESNQNLLQGLLPHTESSLESIKRITQFIKDKIKGKQPFGSSSTSLGLLSCDMVKPNNLSVSAERSINLFLCLLEMKDQTPHRDIQEFMKSEHFSVSPLTSSHCSAIAYILQISEEVLDEFDLKRYKTSDEGRWRLIPAVVNCRKALLDCCNLTGQCCESLSSSLQSSNSLRELDLSHNDLQDSGVKLLSDGLKSSQCQLEILKLADCNLTGQCCESLSSLLQSSNSLRELVLSLNDLQDSGVKLLSDGLKSSHCHLEILRLSGCMVTEEGCCFLASALRLNPSHLRELDLSYNNPGQSLVELISDKNYRLTTLNVDHGGKIKAGPQKYACDLTVDLNTVSPYLALSEGNRKITRAREEQPYPDHPERFDEYNPQVLCKESLTGRCYWEVELSGGETYISVAYKEISRKGWKKECWMGLNNMSWILNCFNKTVYVRHHDKFELLSEFTCPINRVGVFLDWPAGTLSFYSVSDTDTLTLLHTFKTTFTEQVHAGFRIGWDSSVSLCDL
;
A
#
# COMPACT_ATOMS: atom_id res chain seq x y z
N MET A 1 -32.56 33.07 -50.73
CA MET A 1 -31.92 33.47 -52.00
C MET A 1 -31.33 32.23 -52.62
N SER A 2 -31.85 31.85 -53.79
CA SER A 2 -31.21 30.84 -54.66
C SER A 2 -30.12 31.54 -55.46
N LEU A 3 -28.93 30.96 -55.57
CA LEU A 3 -28.00 31.24 -56.66
C LEU A 3 -27.12 30.01 -56.94
N ASP A 4 -27.19 29.63 -58.21
CA ASP A 4 -26.50 28.58 -58.92
C ASP A 4 -24.97 28.75 -59.01
N SER A 5 -24.31 27.59 -59.02
CA SER A 5 -23.24 27.17 -59.93
C SER A 5 -21.89 27.93 -60.04
N LYS A 6 -20.84 27.08 -60.13
CA LYS A 6 -19.50 27.26 -60.72
C LYS A 6 -18.43 27.97 -59.89
N ARG A 7 -17.47 27.17 -59.40
CA ARG A 7 -16.06 27.27 -59.79
C ARG A 7 -15.30 25.96 -59.47
N LYS A 8 -14.79 25.33 -60.54
CA LYS A 8 -13.66 24.40 -60.51
C LYS A 8 -12.40 25.17 -60.11
N ARG A 9 -11.60 24.62 -59.20
CA ARG A 9 -10.13 24.62 -59.27
C ARG A 9 -9.58 23.59 -58.30
N ASP A 10 -8.73 22.73 -58.84
CA ASP A 10 -7.95 21.72 -58.17
C ASP A 10 -6.95 22.40 -57.22
N ASP A 11 -7.09 22.17 -55.91
CA ASP A 11 -6.06 22.47 -54.91
C ASP A 11 -5.83 21.18 -54.11
N VAL A 12 -4.92 20.33 -54.60
CA VAL A 12 -4.31 19.28 -53.80
C VAL A 12 -3.29 19.98 -52.90
N GLN A 13 -3.65 20.16 -51.63
CA GLN A 13 -2.72 20.61 -50.59
C GLN A 13 -1.70 19.51 -50.29
N THR A 14 -0.49 19.64 -50.83
CA THR A 14 0.71 18.99 -50.28
C THR A 14 1.27 19.88 -49.17
N ASP A 15 1.26 19.41 -47.92
CA ASP A 15 1.92 20.06 -46.79
C ASP A 15 3.45 20.06 -47.01
N GLU A 16 3.98 21.14 -47.60
CA GLU A 16 5.42 21.45 -47.62
C GLU A 16 5.84 22.02 -46.25
N ALA A 17 6.16 21.15 -45.29
CA ALA A 17 6.93 21.52 -44.11
C ALA A 17 8.34 20.92 -44.24
N ALA A 18 9.25 21.71 -44.80
CA ALA A 18 10.67 21.41 -44.89
C ALA A 18 11.31 21.41 -43.48
N SER A 19 11.56 20.24 -42.90
CA SER A 19 12.54 20.08 -41.81
C SER A 19 13.71 19.22 -42.31
N LEU A 20 14.88 19.85 -42.33
CA LEU A 20 16.19 19.28 -42.68
C LEU A 20 16.44 17.95 -41.93
N GLY A 21 16.90 16.90 -42.62
CA GLY A 21 17.55 15.73 -42.00
C GLY A 21 17.11 14.34 -42.50
N SER A 22 15.80 14.08 -42.63
CA SER A 22 15.31 12.73 -42.99
C SER A 22 14.73 12.67 -44.41
N SER A 23 15.13 11.66 -45.21
CA SER A 23 14.55 11.43 -46.55
C SER A 23 13.32 10.51 -46.49
N CYS A 24 12.54 10.64 -45.42
CA CYS A 24 11.32 9.87 -45.22
C CYS A 24 10.19 10.46 -46.06
N VAL A 25 9.70 9.71 -47.05
CA VAL A 25 8.59 10.13 -47.92
C VAL A 25 7.31 9.39 -47.52
N SER A 26 6.29 10.14 -47.12
CA SER A 26 4.95 9.61 -46.84
C SER A 26 3.95 10.20 -47.83
N GLU A 27 3.35 9.37 -48.67
CA GLU A 27 2.32 9.77 -49.64
C GLU A 27 0.97 9.17 -49.22
N ARG A 28 -0.06 10.03 -49.09
CA ARG A 28 -1.42 9.63 -48.72
C ARG A 28 -2.41 10.23 -49.71
N SER A 29 -3.24 9.39 -50.33
CA SER A 29 -4.29 9.82 -51.25
C SER A 29 -5.66 9.29 -50.82
N VAL A 30 -6.68 10.14 -50.98
CA VAL A 30 -8.10 9.77 -50.83
C VAL A 30 -8.69 9.25 -52.16
N GLU A 31 -8.06 9.61 -53.29
CA GLU A 31 -8.43 9.17 -54.64
C GLU A 31 -7.41 8.16 -55.19
N SER A 32 -7.73 7.53 -56.32
CA SER A 32 -6.82 6.64 -57.04
C SER A 32 -5.52 7.37 -57.36
N LEU A 33 -4.39 6.68 -57.19
CA LEU A 33 -3.06 7.20 -57.49
C LEU A 33 -2.67 6.74 -58.91
N PRO A 34 -2.94 7.51 -59.98
CA PRO A 34 -2.69 7.08 -61.35
C PRO A 34 -1.20 6.93 -61.68
N GLN A 35 -0.33 7.75 -61.06
CA GLN A 35 1.13 7.71 -61.20
C GLN A 35 1.84 8.22 -59.93
N PRO A 36 1.95 7.41 -58.86
CA PRO A 36 2.88 7.68 -57.77
C PRO A 36 4.32 7.76 -58.30
N HIS A 37 5.12 8.67 -57.74
CA HIS A 37 6.50 8.89 -58.19
C HIS A 37 7.36 7.63 -58.01
N ASN A 38 8.13 7.26 -59.04
CA ASN A 38 9.17 6.23 -58.90
C ASN A 38 10.23 6.70 -57.90
N PHE A 39 10.44 5.92 -56.83
CA PHE A 39 11.45 6.22 -55.82
C PHE A 39 12.80 5.65 -56.27
N SER A 40 13.61 6.50 -56.90
CA SER A 40 15.03 6.23 -57.18
C SER A 40 15.91 7.16 -56.35
N LEU A 41 16.33 6.72 -55.16
CA LEU A 41 17.45 7.35 -54.45
C LEU A 41 18.73 6.79 -55.08
N THR A 42 19.22 7.46 -56.11
CA THR A 42 20.56 7.23 -56.68
C THR A 42 21.36 8.52 -56.53
N THR A 43 22.50 8.49 -55.84
CA THR A 43 23.43 9.63 -55.79
C THR A 43 23.75 10.12 -57.21
N PRO A 44 23.73 11.43 -57.49
CA PRO A 44 23.79 11.94 -58.84
C PRO A 44 25.18 11.75 -59.46
N SER A 45 25.25 11.00 -60.57
CA SER A 45 26.37 11.07 -61.51
C SER A 45 26.05 12.11 -62.61
N PRO A 46 27.00 12.93 -63.10
CA PRO A 46 26.69 14.17 -63.82
C PRO A 46 26.11 14.03 -65.24
N GLU A 47 25.87 12.82 -65.74
CA GLU A 47 25.49 12.61 -67.14
C GLU A 47 24.31 11.65 -67.28
N THR A 48 23.09 12.13 -67.02
CA THR A 48 21.89 11.55 -67.65
C THR A 48 20.70 12.50 -67.54
N LYS A 49 20.29 13.08 -68.67
CA LYS A 49 19.06 13.87 -68.83
C LYS A 49 17.86 12.92 -68.80
N LEU A 50 17.28 12.71 -67.63
CA LEU A 50 15.90 12.23 -67.48
C LEU A 50 15.15 13.26 -66.63
N THR A 51 13.99 13.66 -67.11
CA THR A 51 13.12 14.71 -66.58
C THR A 51 12.67 14.41 -65.15
N THR A 52 13.49 14.77 -64.16
CA THR A 52 13.13 14.91 -62.75
C THR A 52 12.77 16.36 -62.45
N VAL A 53 11.73 16.56 -61.64
CA VAL A 53 11.29 17.85 -61.11
C VAL A 53 12.50 18.62 -60.57
N THR A 54 12.71 19.82 -61.12
CA THR A 54 13.75 20.76 -60.76
C THR A 54 13.55 21.27 -59.34
N VAL A 55 14.22 20.64 -58.39
CA VAL A 55 14.72 21.34 -57.20
C VAL A 55 16.06 21.96 -57.62
N THR A 56 16.15 23.28 -57.52
CA THR A 56 17.34 24.05 -57.92
C THR A 56 18.62 23.53 -57.24
N PRO A 57 19.76 23.42 -57.94
CA PRO A 57 20.90 22.61 -57.49
C PRO A 57 21.78 23.20 -56.39
N ASP A 58 21.49 24.41 -55.88
CA ASP A 58 22.50 25.15 -55.09
C ASP A 58 22.47 24.90 -53.56
N LEU A 59 21.77 23.86 -53.07
CA LEU A 59 21.70 23.57 -51.62
C LEU A 59 21.93 22.10 -51.18
N LEU A 60 22.48 21.23 -52.03
CA LEU A 60 22.74 19.82 -51.68
C LEU A 60 24.18 19.56 -51.22
N THR A 61 24.50 19.84 -49.96
CA THR A 61 25.73 19.35 -49.28
C THR A 61 25.45 18.45 -48.06
N GLY A 62 24.21 18.02 -47.82
CA GLY A 62 23.86 17.06 -46.76
C GLY A 62 23.62 15.64 -47.31
N SER A 63 24.31 14.64 -46.78
CA SER A 63 24.03 13.21 -47.01
C SER A 63 22.71 12.82 -46.32
N PRO A 64 21.75 12.14 -46.99
CA PRO A 64 20.47 11.79 -46.38
C PRO A 64 20.64 10.70 -45.30
N GLU A 65 20.13 10.97 -44.10
CA GLU A 65 20.37 10.18 -42.88
C GLU A 65 19.58 8.85 -42.93
N SER A 66 18.24 8.87 -43.05
CA SER A 66 17.38 7.67 -43.15
C SER A 66 16.41 7.70 -44.35
N SER A 67 16.01 6.52 -44.87
CA SER A 67 15.07 6.40 -46.01
C SER A 67 13.89 5.48 -45.69
N CYS A 68 12.78 6.04 -45.21
CA CYS A 68 11.52 5.31 -45.07
C CYS A 68 10.49 5.79 -46.09
N VAL A 69 9.82 4.88 -46.80
CA VAL A 69 8.76 5.22 -47.77
C VAL A 69 7.43 4.60 -47.35
N SER A 70 6.41 5.42 -47.14
CA SER A 70 5.06 4.97 -46.79
C SER A 70 4.02 5.49 -47.79
N ILE A 71 3.34 4.59 -48.51
CA ILE A 71 2.24 4.93 -49.43
C ILE A 71 0.93 4.39 -48.88
N ARG A 72 -0.09 5.25 -48.80
CA ARG A 72 -1.47 4.84 -48.45
C ARG A 72 -2.48 5.43 -49.43
N SER A 73 -3.31 4.58 -50.02
CA SER A 73 -4.41 4.98 -50.90
C SER A 73 -5.74 4.47 -50.36
N ALA A 74 -6.78 5.31 -50.38
CA ALA A 74 -8.16 4.90 -50.12
C ALA A 74 -8.85 4.26 -51.35
N GLU A 75 -8.24 4.36 -52.54
CA GLU A 75 -8.67 3.71 -53.78
C GLU A 75 -7.54 2.85 -54.38
N SER A 76 -7.74 2.33 -55.60
CA SER A 76 -6.77 1.52 -56.33
C SER A 76 -5.46 2.25 -56.61
N ILE A 77 -4.36 1.48 -56.68
CA ILE A 77 -3.05 1.97 -57.15
C ILE A 77 -2.80 1.33 -58.52
N PRO A 78 -3.35 1.88 -59.61
CA PRO A 78 -3.25 1.28 -60.95
C PRO A 78 -1.81 1.16 -61.47
N GLN A 79 -0.91 2.08 -61.10
CA GLN A 79 0.53 1.99 -61.38
C GLN A 79 1.35 2.20 -60.10
N PRO A 80 1.63 1.18 -59.28
CA PRO A 80 2.46 1.38 -58.11
C PRO A 80 3.90 1.72 -58.50
N PRO A 81 4.65 2.46 -57.65
CA PRO A 81 5.99 2.88 -57.98
C PRO A 81 6.99 1.72 -57.86
N ASN A 82 8.07 1.79 -58.64
CA ASN A 82 9.24 0.96 -58.43
C ASN A 82 10.09 1.56 -57.29
N PHE A 83 10.34 0.78 -56.23
CA PHE A 83 11.25 1.15 -55.16
C PHE A 83 12.65 0.67 -55.52
N ASN A 84 13.44 1.54 -56.14
CA ASN A 84 14.85 1.30 -56.39
C ASN A 84 15.67 2.08 -55.36
N ILE A 85 15.68 1.59 -54.13
CA ILE A 85 16.44 2.22 -53.04
C ILE A 85 17.86 1.67 -53.09
N ARG A 86 18.80 2.49 -53.57
CA ARG A 86 20.23 2.26 -53.53
C ARG A 86 20.91 3.37 -52.74
N THR A 87 20.74 3.37 -51.43
CA THR A 87 21.46 4.32 -50.59
C THR A 87 22.84 3.76 -50.24
N PRO A 88 23.89 4.58 -50.21
CA PRO A 88 25.12 4.26 -49.48
C PRO A 88 24.97 4.53 -47.96
N SER A 89 23.79 4.95 -47.48
CA SER A 89 23.58 5.30 -46.07
C SER A 89 23.62 4.05 -45.18
N ARG A 90 24.06 4.24 -43.93
CA ARG A 90 24.24 3.16 -42.95
C ARG A 90 22.99 2.90 -42.09
N GLU A 91 21.93 3.70 -42.24
CA GLU A 91 20.71 3.68 -41.43
C GLU A 91 19.58 2.84 -42.06
N SER A 92 18.49 2.64 -41.31
CA SER A 92 17.36 1.77 -41.64
C SER A 92 16.63 2.16 -42.93
N SER A 93 16.13 1.15 -43.62
CA SER A 93 15.35 1.30 -44.86
C SER A 93 14.05 0.50 -44.77
N SER A 94 12.92 1.19 -44.62
CA SER A 94 11.60 0.56 -44.53
C SER A 94 10.66 1.04 -45.63
N VAL A 95 9.91 0.11 -46.22
CA VAL A 95 8.90 0.43 -47.24
C VAL A 95 7.56 -0.15 -46.82
N SER A 96 6.54 0.71 -46.68
CA SER A 96 5.17 0.31 -46.37
C SER A 96 4.21 0.79 -47.45
N MET A 97 3.46 -0.14 -48.06
CA MET A 97 2.39 0.17 -49.01
C MET A 97 1.04 -0.37 -48.52
N ARG A 98 0.00 0.46 -48.59
CA ARG A 98 -1.38 0.07 -48.30
C ARG A 98 -2.35 0.64 -49.31
N SER A 99 -3.22 -0.21 -49.88
CA SER A 99 -4.39 0.23 -50.67
C SER A 99 -5.66 -0.39 -50.08
N ALA A 100 -6.76 0.38 -50.12
CA ALA A 100 -8.09 -0.12 -49.77
C ALA A 100 -8.83 -0.77 -50.96
N GLU A 101 -8.23 -0.79 -52.16
CA GLU A 101 -8.73 -1.50 -53.35
C GLU A 101 -7.58 -2.32 -53.99
N SER A 102 -7.76 -2.75 -55.24
CA SER A 102 -6.81 -3.56 -55.99
C SER A 102 -5.52 -2.80 -56.36
N ILE A 103 -4.44 -3.57 -56.50
CA ILE A 103 -3.16 -3.12 -57.04
C ILE A 103 -2.93 -3.90 -58.37
N PRO A 104 -3.41 -3.39 -59.51
CA PRO A 104 -3.43 -4.13 -60.78
C PRO A 104 -2.05 -4.45 -61.38
N GLN A 105 -1.08 -3.55 -61.18
CA GLN A 105 0.31 -3.67 -61.65
C GLN A 105 1.21 -4.05 -60.47
N PRO A 106 2.27 -4.86 -60.64
CA PRO A 106 3.09 -5.31 -59.53
C PRO A 106 4.11 -4.23 -59.08
N PRO A 107 4.19 -3.88 -57.78
CA PRO A 107 5.31 -3.09 -57.28
C PRO A 107 6.60 -3.92 -57.28
N ASN A 108 7.71 -3.29 -57.66
CA ASN A 108 9.05 -3.90 -57.58
C ASN A 108 9.83 -3.29 -56.41
N PHE A 109 10.22 -4.11 -55.45
CA PHE A 109 11.05 -3.70 -54.31
C PHE A 109 12.49 -4.15 -54.54
N ASN A 110 13.33 -3.25 -55.04
CA ASN A 110 14.77 -3.47 -55.17
C ASN A 110 15.49 -2.64 -54.08
N LEU A 111 15.65 -3.22 -52.91
CA LEU A 111 16.44 -2.64 -51.81
C LEU A 111 17.85 -3.23 -51.87
N ILE A 112 18.82 -2.39 -52.26
CA ILE A 112 20.24 -2.72 -52.19
C ILE A 112 20.88 -1.68 -51.29
N THR A 113 20.87 -1.92 -49.99
CA THR A 113 21.48 -1.03 -49.01
C THR A 113 22.61 -1.77 -48.29
N PRO A 114 23.81 -1.20 -48.17
CA PRO A 114 24.83 -1.69 -47.24
C PRO A 114 24.55 -1.23 -45.80
N SER A 115 23.27 -0.94 -45.47
CA SER A 115 22.82 -0.48 -44.16
C SER A 115 23.27 -1.44 -43.06
N ARG A 116 23.59 -0.94 -41.86
CA ARG A 116 23.86 -1.79 -40.70
C ARG A 116 22.59 -2.11 -39.91
N GLU A 117 21.49 -1.42 -40.17
CA GLU A 117 20.21 -1.47 -39.45
C GLU A 117 19.13 -2.31 -40.17
N SER A 118 18.00 -2.54 -39.51
CA SER A 118 16.89 -3.35 -40.02
C SER A 118 16.31 -2.82 -41.35
N SER A 119 15.90 -3.77 -42.20
CA SER A 119 15.20 -3.47 -43.45
C SER A 119 13.91 -4.27 -43.55
N CYS A 120 12.77 -3.57 -43.66
CA CYS A 120 11.46 -4.20 -43.66
C CYS A 120 10.58 -3.69 -44.79
N VAL A 121 9.92 -4.63 -45.48
CA VAL A 121 8.93 -4.33 -46.51
C VAL A 121 7.58 -4.87 -46.08
N SER A 122 6.58 -3.99 -45.97
CA SER A 122 5.19 -4.35 -45.65
C SER A 122 4.25 -3.91 -46.76
N MET A 123 3.48 -4.84 -47.32
CA MET A 123 2.46 -4.55 -48.31
C MET A 123 1.10 -5.09 -47.88
N ARG A 124 0.04 -4.28 -48.02
CA ARG A 124 -1.35 -4.69 -47.75
C ARG A 124 -2.30 -4.17 -48.84
N SER A 125 -3.19 -5.03 -49.33
CA SER A 125 -4.35 -4.64 -50.15
C SER A 125 -5.62 -5.25 -49.56
N ALA A 126 -6.74 -4.52 -49.65
CA ALA A 126 -8.06 -5.02 -49.28
C ALA A 126 -8.80 -5.73 -50.43
N GLU A 127 -8.21 -5.80 -51.63
CA GLU A 127 -8.72 -6.57 -52.78
C GLU A 127 -7.60 -7.48 -53.36
N SER A 128 -7.87 -8.10 -54.50
CA SER A 128 -6.95 -8.97 -55.22
C SER A 128 -5.71 -8.22 -55.72
N ILE A 129 -4.60 -8.95 -55.77
CA ILE A 129 -3.34 -8.49 -56.37
C ILE A 129 -3.13 -9.34 -57.63
N PRO A 130 -3.58 -8.89 -58.82
CA PRO A 130 -3.60 -9.73 -60.02
C PRO A 130 -2.19 -10.10 -60.53
N GLN A 131 -1.21 -9.24 -60.27
CA GLN A 131 0.19 -9.43 -60.68
C GLN A 131 1.13 -9.45 -59.46
N PRO A 132 2.10 -10.36 -59.40
CA PRO A 132 2.87 -10.60 -58.18
C PRO A 132 3.94 -9.53 -57.96
N PRO A 133 4.11 -9.01 -56.72
CA PRO A 133 5.25 -8.16 -56.39
C PRO A 133 6.55 -8.94 -56.50
N ASN A 134 7.63 -8.25 -56.81
CA ASN A 134 8.98 -8.80 -56.75
C ASN A 134 9.74 -8.19 -55.57
N PHE A 135 10.23 -9.03 -54.65
CA PHE A 135 11.04 -8.61 -53.51
C PHE A 135 12.49 -9.04 -53.74
N ASN A 136 13.34 -8.10 -54.14
CA ASN A 136 14.78 -8.28 -54.23
C ASN A 136 15.46 -7.45 -53.13
N LEU A 137 15.70 -8.08 -51.98
CA LEU A 137 16.44 -7.47 -50.88
C LEU A 137 17.86 -8.05 -50.84
N ILE A 138 18.85 -7.19 -51.09
CA ILE A 138 20.26 -7.49 -50.89
C ILE A 138 20.76 -6.53 -49.81
N THR A 139 20.66 -6.95 -48.56
CA THR A 139 21.07 -6.14 -47.42
C THR A 139 22.10 -6.91 -46.60
N PRO A 140 23.41 -6.60 -46.71
CA PRO A 140 24.39 -6.98 -45.70
C PRO A 140 24.19 -6.16 -44.42
N SER A 141 22.97 -6.18 -43.87
CA SER A 141 22.63 -5.60 -42.57
C SER A 141 23.31 -6.37 -41.45
N ARG A 142 23.47 -5.79 -40.25
CA ARG A 142 23.79 -6.58 -39.05
C ARG A 142 22.51 -7.03 -38.34
N GLU A 143 21.38 -6.36 -38.59
CA GLU A 143 20.08 -6.53 -37.94
C GLU A 143 19.06 -7.35 -38.76
N SER A 144 17.91 -7.65 -38.15
CA SER A 144 16.81 -8.42 -38.73
C SER A 144 16.21 -7.78 -39.99
N SER A 145 15.79 -8.64 -40.92
CA SER A 145 15.11 -8.23 -42.17
C SER A 145 13.78 -8.95 -42.32
N CYS A 146 12.72 -8.20 -42.63
CA CYS A 146 11.36 -8.73 -42.63
C CYS A 146 10.56 -8.36 -43.88
N VAL A 147 9.91 -9.34 -44.51
CA VAL A 147 8.95 -9.09 -45.59
C VAL A 147 7.58 -9.59 -45.17
N SER A 148 6.60 -8.69 -45.12
CA SER A 148 5.22 -9.01 -44.79
C SER A 148 4.27 -8.61 -45.91
N MET A 149 3.50 -9.57 -46.42
CA MET A 149 2.46 -9.33 -47.42
C MET A 149 1.10 -9.84 -46.95
N ARG A 150 0.04 -9.04 -47.12
CA ARG A 150 -1.35 -9.44 -46.86
C ARG A 150 -2.29 -8.98 -47.97
N SER A 151 -3.18 -9.87 -48.41
CA SER A 151 -4.36 -9.53 -49.24
C SER A 151 -5.62 -10.08 -48.58
N ALA A 152 -6.74 -9.37 -48.73
CA ALA A 152 -8.06 -9.83 -48.31
C ALA A 152 -8.81 -10.64 -49.39
N GLU A 153 -8.22 -10.81 -50.59
CA GLU A 153 -8.73 -11.65 -51.68
C GLU A 153 -7.63 -12.59 -52.21
N SER A 154 -7.91 -13.29 -53.31
CA SER A 154 -6.99 -14.22 -53.96
C SER A 154 -5.74 -13.52 -54.52
N ILE A 155 -4.65 -14.28 -54.54
CA ILE A 155 -3.38 -13.88 -55.16
C ILE A 155 -3.17 -14.81 -56.37
N PRO A 156 -3.64 -14.45 -57.58
CA PRO A 156 -3.68 -15.36 -58.73
C PRO A 156 -2.29 -15.77 -59.22
N GLN A 157 -1.31 -14.87 -59.08
CA GLN A 157 0.11 -15.12 -59.38
C GLN A 157 0.97 -14.92 -58.13
N PRO A 158 1.96 -15.80 -57.87
CA PRO A 158 2.68 -15.78 -56.60
C PRO A 158 3.87 -14.81 -56.59
N PRO A 159 4.18 -14.16 -55.46
CA PRO A 159 5.38 -13.35 -55.32
C PRO A 159 6.66 -14.19 -55.39
N ASN A 160 7.73 -13.54 -55.84
CA ASN A 160 9.09 -14.08 -55.72
C ASN A 160 9.81 -13.38 -54.56
N PHE A 161 10.28 -14.15 -53.58
CA PHE A 161 11.08 -13.64 -52.47
C PHE A 161 12.55 -14.02 -52.70
N ASN A 162 13.36 -13.05 -53.14
CA ASN A 162 14.81 -13.19 -53.25
C ASN A 162 15.47 -12.37 -52.14
N LEU A 163 15.75 -13.02 -51.00
CA LEU A 163 16.41 -12.42 -49.85
C LEU A 163 17.84 -12.95 -49.76
N ILE A 164 18.81 -12.06 -49.97
CA ILE A 164 20.23 -12.30 -49.69
C ILE A 164 20.59 -11.37 -48.54
N THR A 165 20.53 -11.89 -47.31
CA THR A 165 20.80 -11.13 -46.10
C THR A 165 21.99 -11.72 -45.37
N PRO A 166 23.22 -11.23 -45.61
CA PRO A 166 24.39 -11.50 -44.75
C PRO A 166 24.26 -10.94 -43.32
N SER A 167 23.05 -10.92 -42.75
CA SER A 167 22.76 -10.44 -41.40
C SER A 167 23.32 -11.33 -40.32
N ARG A 168 23.65 -10.76 -39.16
CA ARG A 168 23.96 -11.55 -37.96
C ARG A 168 22.67 -12.06 -37.31
N GLU A 169 21.57 -11.31 -37.44
CA GLU A 169 20.24 -11.59 -36.87
C GLU A 169 19.25 -12.31 -37.82
N SER A 170 18.13 -12.78 -37.24
CA SER A 170 17.02 -13.51 -37.88
C SER A 170 16.37 -12.78 -39.08
N SER A 171 15.94 -13.56 -40.09
CA SER A 171 15.16 -13.07 -41.23
C SER A 171 13.79 -13.75 -41.30
N CYS A 172 12.75 -12.95 -41.57
CA CYS A 172 11.35 -13.35 -41.49
C CYS A 172 10.60 -13.06 -42.79
N VAL A 173 9.94 -14.05 -43.38
CA VAL A 173 8.96 -13.82 -44.46
C VAL A 173 7.59 -14.27 -44.01
N SER A 174 6.61 -13.36 -44.04
CA SER A 174 5.22 -13.63 -43.69
C SER A 174 4.28 -13.29 -44.85
N MET A 175 3.50 -14.27 -45.28
CA MET A 175 2.46 -14.08 -46.31
C MET A 175 1.10 -14.56 -45.81
N ARG A 176 0.05 -13.75 -46.01
CA ARG A 176 -1.33 -14.12 -45.70
C ARG A 176 -2.29 -13.73 -46.84
N SER A 177 -3.20 -14.64 -47.20
CA SER A 177 -4.38 -14.34 -48.04
C SER A 177 -5.64 -14.86 -47.33
N ALA A 178 -6.76 -14.15 -47.52
CA ALA A 178 -8.07 -14.59 -47.05
C ALA A 178 -8.83 -15.46 -48.08
N GLU A 179 -8.25 -15.70 -49.26
CA GLU A 179 -8.77 -16.64 -50.28
C GLU A 179 -7.65 -17.59 -50.76
N SER A 180 -7.92 -18.35 -51.82
CA SER A 180 -7.00 -19.33 -52.41
C SER A 180 -5.77 -18.67 -53.04
N ILE A 181 -4.68 -19.42 -53.03
CA ILE A 181 -3.41 -19.09 -53.68
C ILE A 181 -3.22 -20.11 -54.81
N PRO A 182 -3.70 -19.86 -56.05
CA PRO A 182 -3.75 -20.86 -57.10
C PRO A 182 -2.37 -21.31 -57.59
N GLN A 183 -1.39 -20.41 -57.55
CA GLN A 183 0.01 -20.69 -57.90
C GLN A 183 0.93 -20.44 -56.69
N PRO A 184 1.96 -21.27 -56.46
CA PRO A 184 2.72 -21.25 -55.21
C PRO A 184 3.87 -20.23 -55.20
N PRO A 185 4.17 -19.56 -54.06
CA PRO A 185 5.36 -18.73 -53.91
C PRO A 185 6.65 -19.52 -53.96
N ASN A 186 7.71 -18.85 -54.44
CA ASN A 186 9.08 -19.32 -54.33
C ASN A 186 9.81 -18.53 -53.24
N PHE A 187 10.33 -19.22 -52.24
CA PHE A 187 11.13 -18.63 -51.16
C PHE A 187 12.60 -18.98 -51.37
N ASN A 188 13.38 -18.04 -51.91
CA ASN A 188 14.83 -18.16 -52.02
C ASN A 188 15.51 -17.32 -50.92
N LEU A 189 15.79 -17.96 -49.78
CA LEU A 189 16.48 -17.34 -48.66
C LEU A 189 17.93 -17.85 -48.60
N ILE A 190 18.87 -16.94 -48.79
CA ILE A 190 20.29 -17.19 -48.52
C ILE A 190 20.67 -16.30 -47.34
N THR A 191 20.72 -16.88 -46.15
CA THR A 191 21.15 -16.19 -44.93
C THR A 191 22.48 -16.76 -44.47
N PRO A 192 23.61 -16.06 -44.66
CA PRO A 192 24.85 -16.36 -43.95
C PRO A 192 24.81 -16.20 -42.41
N SER A 193 23.63 -15.95 -41.82
CA SER A 193 23.45 -15.60 -40.40
C SER A 193 23.82 -16.73 -39.44
N ARG A 194 24.10 -16.35 -38.18
CA ARG A 194 24.29 -17.30 -37.08
C ARG A 194 22.96 -17.71 -36.42
N GLU A 195 21.90 -16.90 -36.57
CA GLU A 195 20.57 -17.09 -35.97
C GLU A 195 19.51 -17.63 -36.95
N SER A 196 18.41 -18.15 -36.38
CA SER A 196 17.26 -18.78 -37.06
C SER A 196 16.58 -17.92 -38.14
N SER A 197 16.12 -18.55 -39.22
CA SER A 197 15.29 -17.94 -40.26
C SER A 197 13.89 -18.56 -40.28
N CYS A 198 12.87 -17.70 -40.45
CA CYS A 198 11.47 -18.05 -40.29
C CYS A 198 10.65 -17.71 -41.55
N VAL A 199 9.94 -18.70 -42.10
CA VAL A 199 8.95 -18.47 -43.17
C VAL A 199 7.57 -18.88 -42.68
N SER A 200 6.62 -17.94 -42.70
CA SER A 200 5.22 -18.18 -42.32
C SER A 200 4.28 -17.88 -43.48
N MET A 201 3.48 -18.86 -43.87
CA MET A 201 2.44 -18.70 -44.89
C MET A 201 1.07 -19.13 -44.35
N ARG A 202 0.03 -18.32 -44.58
CA ARG A 202 -1.35 -18.68 -44.24
C ARG A 202 -2.32 -18.36 -45.38
N SER A 203 -3.24 -19.28 -45.68
CA SER A 203 -4.41 -19.05 -46.52
C SER A 203 -5.67 -19.52 -45.79
N ALA A 204 -6.80 -18.85 -46.01
CA ALA A 204 -8.10 -19.29 -45.51
C ALA A 204 -8.84 -20.24 -46.48
N GLU A 205 -8.25 -20.56 -47.65
CA GLU A 205 -8.76 -21.55 -48.61
C GLU A 205 -7.64 -22.54 -49.02
N SER A 206 -7.94 -23.40 -50.01
CA SER A 206 -7.02 -24.41 -50.52
C SER A 206 -5.78 -23.80 -51.19
N ILE A 207 -4.68 -24.56 -51.10
CA ILE A 207 -3.42 -24.27 -51.79
C ILE A 207 -3.22 -25.38 -52.83
N PRO A 208 -3.68 -25.22 -54.08
CA PRO A 208 -3.71 -26.32 -55.06
C PRO A 208 -2.34 -26.80 -55.51
N GLN A 209 -1.35 -25.89 -55.54
CA GLN A 209 0.04 -26.18 -55.89
C GLN A 209 0.99 -25.89 -54.72
N PRO A 210 2.02 -26.73 -54.50
CA PRO A 210 2.90 -26.63 -53.33
C PRO A 210 3.97 -25.50 -53.45
N PRO A 211 4.21 -24.70 -52.39
CA PRO A 211 5.38 -23.82 -52.31
C PRO A 211 6.70 -24.57 -52.37
N ASN A 212 7.71 -23.88 -52.89
CA ASN A 212 9.10 -24.33 -52.84
C ASN A 212 9.88 -23.49 -51.83
N PHE A 213 10.43 -24.14 -50.81
CA PHE A 213 11.30 -23.51 -49.82
C PHE A 213 12.75 -23.88 -50.10
N ASN A 214 13.55 -22.92 -50.55
CA ASN A 214 14.97 -23.08 -50.75
C ASN A 214 15.72 -22.20 -49.74
N ILE A 215 15.89 -22.74 -48.53
CA ILE A 215 16.53 -22.05 -47.41
C ILE A 215 17.95 -22.62 -47.26
N LYS A 216 18.95 -21.77 -47.50
CA LYS A 216 20.35 -22.09 -47.27
C LYS A 216 20.87 -21.23 -46.12
N THR A 217 21.18 -21.86 -45.00
CA THR A 217 21.80 -21.20 -43.85
C THR A 217 23.04 -21.98 -43.39
N PRO A 218 24.17 -21.33 -43.09
CA PRO A 218 25.29 -21.95 -42.39
C PRO A 218 25.10 -21.94 -40.85
N SER A 219 23.94 -21.51 -40.32
CA SER A 219 23.66 -21.42 -38.88
C SER A 219 23.72 -22.76 -38.15
N ARG A 220 24.08 -22.71 -36.85
CA ARG A 220 23.98 -23.85 -35.92
C ARG A 220 22.60 -23.99 -35.27
N GLU A 221 21.76 -22.97 -35.37
CA GLU A 221 20.39 -22.93 -34.85
C GLU A 221 19.34 -23.37 -35.89
N SER A 222 18.20 -23.87 -35.41
CA SER A 222 17.10 -24.41 -36.21
C SER A 222 16.42 -23.32 -37.08
N SER A 223 16.13 -23.66 -38.34
CA SER A 223 15.25 -22.84 -39.19
C SER A 223 13.82 -23.36 -39.11
N CYS A 224 12.85 -22.44 -39.14
CA CYS A 224 11.44 -22.73 -38.92
C CYS A 224 10.59 -22.36 -40.14
N VAL A 225 9.85 -23.33 -40.68
CA VAL A 225 8.86 -23.06 -41.74
C VAL A 225 7.47 -23.44 -41.24
N SER A 226 6.56 -22.47 -41.20
CA SER A 226 5.18 -22.64 -40.76
C SER A 226 4.22 -22.39 -41.92
N MET A 227 3.43 -23.39 -42.29
CA MET A 227 2.34 -23.26 -43.27
C MET A 227 1.00 -23.63 -42.64
N ARG A 228 -0.02 -22.78 -42.84
CA ARG A 228 -1.39 -23.12 -42.43
C ARG A 228 -2.38 -22.85 -43.57
N SER A 229 -3.29 -23.79 -43.81
CA SER A 229 -4.47 -23.60 -44.65
C SER A 229 -5.72 -24.03 -43.87
N ALA A 230 -6.85 -23.36 -44.09
CA ALA A 230 -8.14 -23.78 -43.56
C ALA A 230 -8.85 -24.83 -44.44
N GLU A 231 -8.29 -25.19 -45.60
CA GLU A 231 -8.80 -26.25 -46.49
C GLU A 231 -7.68 -27.24 -46.87
N SER A 232 -7.98 -28.18 -47.76
CA SER A 232 -7.05 -29.23 -48.22
C SER A 232 -5.77 -28.68 -48.89
N ILE A 233 -4.67 -29.42 -48.71
CA ILE A 233 -3.39 -29.23 -49.40
C ILE A 233 -3.19 -30.46 -50.31
N PRO A 234 -3.60 -30.42 -51.59
CA PRO A 234 -3.63 -31.61 -52.45
C PRO A 234 -2.25 -32.19 -52.77
N GLN A 235 -1.22 -31.34 -52.83
CA GLN A 235 0.17 -31.74 -53.04
C GLN A 235 1.08 -31.19 -51.93
N PRO A 236 1.99 -32.00 -51.36
CA PRO A 236 2.88 -31.56 -50.31
C PRO A 236 3.95 -30.54 -50.80
N PRO A 237 4.30 -29.52 -50.00
CA PRO A 237 5.46 -28.64 -50.23
C PRO A 237 6.79 -29.38 -50.27
N ASN A 238 7.73 -28.84 -51.03
CA ASN A 238 9.10 -29.32 -51.09
C ASN A 238 9.99 -28.45 -50.17
N PHE A 239 10.56 -29.06 -49.14
CA PHE A 239 11.45 -28.39 -48.21
C PHE A 239 12.91 -28.72 -48.53
N ASN A 240 13.60 -27.81 -49.23
CA ASN A 240 15.04 -27.87 -49.43
C ASN A 240 15.73 -26.97 -48.38
N ILE A 241 15.78 -27.45 -47.15
CA ILE A 241 16.43 -26.75 -46.04
C ILE A 241 17.82 -27.36 -45.85
N ARG A 242 18.87 -26.58 -46.12
CA ARG A 242 20.26 -26.99 -45.85
C ARG A 242 20.77 -26.20 -44.64
N THR A 243 20.88 -26.87 -43.49
CA THR A 243 21.56 -26.35 -42.30
C THR A 243 22.67 -27.34 -41.88
N PRO A 244 23.81 -26.85 -41.35
CA PRO A 244 24.77 -27.70 -40.65
C PRO A 244 24.43 -27.93 -39.16
N SER A 245 23.22 -27.57 -38.69
CA SER A 245 22.83 -27.65 -37.27
C SER A 245 22.70 -29.10 -36.77
N ARG A 246 23.04 -29.32 -35.48
CA ARG A 246 22.73 -30.57 -34.76
C ARG A 246 21.31 -30.59 -34.18
N GLU A 247 20.69 -29.41 -34.04
CA GLU A 247 19.30 -29.25 -33.61
C GLU A 247 18.35 -29.40 -34.79
N SER A 248 17.21 -30.05 -34.55
CA SER A 248 16.17 -30.30 -35.56
C SER A 248 15.57 -28.97 -36.04
N SER A 249 15.68 -28.70 -37.35
CA SER A 249 14.85 -27.72 -38.04
C SER A 249 13.37 -28.06 -37.88
N CYS A 250 12.54 -27.09 -37.50
CA CYS A 250 11.12 -27.30 -37.23
C CYS A 250 10.27 -26.89 -38.44
N VAL A 251 9.65 -27.87 -39.10
CA VAL A 251 8.65 -27.60 -40.14
C VAL A 251 7.28 -27.90 -39.56
N SER A 252 6.43 -26.88 -39.43
CA SER A 252 5.05 -27.00 -38.97
C SER A 252 4.11 -26.79 -40.15
N MET A 253 3.31 -27.80 -40.48
CA MET A 253 2.23 -27.70 -41.45
C MET A 253 0.92 -28.08 -40.77
N ARG A 254 -0.11 -27.24 -40.94
CA ARG A 254 -1.46 -27.53 -40.45
C ARG A 254 -2.47 -27.24 -41.56
N SER A 255 -3.27 -28.24 -41.91
CA SER A 255 -4.51 -28.07 -42.69
C SER A 255 -5.67 -28.42 -41.78
N ALA A 256 -6.81 -27.75 -41.92
CA ALA A 256 -8.05 -28.17 -41.25
C ALA A 256 -8.75 -29.34 -41.98
N GLU A 257 -8.25 -29.73 -43.17
CA GLU A 257 -8.76 -30.85 -43.98
C GLU A 257 -7.62 -31.83 -44.36
N SER A 258 -7.80 -32.63 -45.43
CA SER A 258 -6.88 -33.70 -45.82
C SER A 258 -5.57 -33.21 -46.45
N ILE A 259 -4.45 -33.84 -46.06
CA ILE A 259 -3.16 -33.81 -46.75
C ILE A 259 -2.93 -35.21 -47.37
N PRO A 260 -3.13 -35.42 -48.68
CA PRO A 260 -3.16 -36.77 -49.28
C PRO A 260 -1.80 -37.49 -49.30
N GLN A 261 -0.69 -36.75 -49.29
CA GLN A 261 0.66 -37.30 -49.33
C GLN A 261 1.58 -36.62 -48.29
N PRO A 262 2.47 -37.38 -47.64
CA PRO A 262 3.41 -36.82 -46.67
C PRO A 262 4.40 -35.85 -47.34
N PRO A 263 4.84 -34.78 -46.63
CA PRO A 263 5.82 -33.84 -47.16
C PRO A 263 7.17 -34.49 -47.49
N ASN A 264 7.80 -34.05 -48.57
CA ASN A 264 9.14 -34.49 -48.93
C ASN A 264 10.18 -33.61 -48.21
N PHE A 265 10.81 -34.17 -47.18
CA PHE A 265 11.86 -33.51 -46.41
C PHE A 265 13.23 -33.86 -46.97
N ASN A 266 13.79 -33.01 -47.84
CA ASN A 266 15.20 -33.11 -48.23
C ASN A 266 16.09 -32.41 -47.18
N LEU A 267 16.08 -32.95 -45.96
CA LEU A 267 16.96 -32.51 -44.88
C LEU A 267 18.30 -33.20 -45.01
N THR A 268 19.31 -32.55 -45.59
CA THR A 268 20.69 -33.03 -45.52
C THR A 268 21.31 -32.61 -44.20
N THR A 269 21.14 -33.40 -43.14
CA THR A 269 22.03 -33.37 -41.96
C THR A 269 23.08 -34.48 -42.11
N PRO A 270 24.36 -34.27 -41.77
CA PRO A 270 25.37 -35.32 -41.86
C PRO A 270 25.06 -36.43 -40.83
N SER A 271 24.48 -37.52 -41.31
CA SER A 271 24.13 -38.72 -40.55
C SER A 271 25.39 -39.40 -40.00
N ARG A 272 25.44 -39.61 -38.67
CA ARG A 272 26.27 -40.63 -38.04
C ARG A 272 25.32 -41.70 -37.52
N GLU A 273 25.45 -42.91 -38.05
CA GLU A 273 24.71 -44.11 -37.68
C GLU A 273 24.70 -44.30 -36.14
N SER A 274 23.53 -44.20 -35.52
CA SER A 274 23.32 -44.67 -34.16
C SER A 274 22.28 -45.79 -34.18
N ASN A 275 22.79 -47.02 -34.32
CA ASN A 275 22.07 -48.23 -33.98
C ASN A 275 21.53 -48.14 -32.54
N THR A 276 20.23 -47.91 -32.39
CA THR A 276 19.53 -48.20 -31.13
C THR A 276 18.35 -49.12 -31.42
N ASN A 277 18.65 -50.42 -31.38
CA ASN A 277 17.67 -51.49 -31.26
C ASN A 277 16.88 -51.29 -29.96
N LYS A 278 15.71 -50.64 -30.02
CA LYS A 278 14.72 -50.72 -28.94
C LYS A 278 13.83 -51.93 -29.17
N THR A 279 14.24 -53.03 -28.54
CA THR A 279 13.44 -54.23 -28.30
C THR A 279 12.05 -53.88 -27.76
N GLN A 280 11.02 -54.23 -28.54
CA GLN A 280 9.63 -54.29 -28.09
C GLN A 280 9.51 -55.34 -26.98
N ARG A 281 9.46 -54.90 -25.71
CA ARG A 281 8.89 -55.72 -24.65
C ARG A 281 7.43 -55.33 -24.49
N THR A 282 6.57 -56.26 -24.87
CA THR A 282 5.13 -56.27 -24.64
C THR A 282 4.83 -56.21 -23.14
N MET A 283 4.38 -55.06 -22.65
CA MET A 283 3.77 -54.89 -21.33
C MET A 283 2.26 -54.63 -21.51
N SER A 284 1.47 -55.08 -20.53
CA SER A 284 0.01 -55.11 -20.50
C SER A 284 -0.66 -53.71 -20.54
N PRO A 285 -1.94 -53.61 -20.96
CA PRO A 285 -2.61 -52.33 -21.24
C PRO A 285 -2.70 -51.35 -20.06
N GLY A 286 -2.78 -51.82 -18.80
CA GLY A 286 -2.73 -50.95 -17.62
C GLY A 286 -1.40 -50.22 -17.46
N LEU A 287 -0.27 -50.90 -17.73
CA LEU A 287 1.07 -50.30 -17.68
C LEU A 287 1.34 -49.30 -18.81
N LYS A 288 0.62 -49.40 -19.95
CA LYS A 288 0.69 -48.40 -21.02
C LYS A 288 -0.02 -47.10 -20.65
N ARG A 289 -1.15 -47.18 -19.94
CA ARG A 289 -1.92 -46.01 -19.47
C ARG A 289 -1.10 -45.23 -18.45
N ASP A 290 -0.58 -45.89 -17.42
CA ASP A 290 0.26 -45.25 -16.39
C ASP A 290 1.56 -44.63 -16.96
N ALA A 291 2.18 -45.29 -17.95
CA ALA A 291 3.40 -44.78 -18.57
C ALA A 291 3.14 -43.54 -19.44
N ALA A 292 2.00 -43.50 -20.15
CA ALA A 292 1.60 -42.34 -20.94
C ALA A 292 1.30 -41.14 -20.04
N VAL A 293 0.51 -41.35 -18.97
CA VAL A 293 0.20 -40.31 -17.99
C VAL A 293 1.48 -39.75 -17.37
N ARG A 294 2.39 -40.61 -16.88
CA ARG A 294 3.68 -40.16 -16.32
C ARG A 294 4.50 -39.35 -17.33
N SER A 295 4.53 -39.76 -18.60
CA SER A 295 5.26 -39.03 -19.64
C SER A 295 4.69 -37.62 -19.85
N VAL A 296 3.36 -37.48 -19.89
CA VAL A 296 2.69 -36.17 -20.03
C VAL A 296 2.88 -35.33 -18.77
N THR A 297 2.74 -35.93 -17.59
CA THR A 297 2.99 -35.25 -16.31
C THR A 297 4.42 -34.73 -16.21
N ASP A 298 5.42 -35.53 -16.58
CA ASP A 298 6.83 -35.11 -16.57
C ASP A 298 7.10 -33.98 -17.58
N GLN A 299 6.49 -34.05 -18.78
CA GLN A 299 6.59 -33.01 -19.80
C GLN A 299 5.93 -31.70 -19.34
N HIS A 300 4.73 -31.78 -18.76
CA HIS A 300 4.03 -30.63 -18.18
C HIS A 300 4.84 -30.03 -17.03
N LYS A 301 5.38 -30.85 -16.13
CA LYS A 301 6.23 -30.40 -15.02
C LYS A 301 7.50 -29.69 -15.52
N SER A 302 8.14 -30.20 -16.57
CA SER A 302 9.27 -29.53 -17.22
C SER A 302 8.85 -28.20 -17.86
N SER A 303 7.72 -28.17 -18.57
CA SER A 303 7.18 -26.93 -19.18
C SER A 303 6.87 -25.87 -18.12
N MET A 304 6.26 -26.28 -17.00
CA MET A 304 5.98 -25.39 -15.88
C MET A 304 7.26 -24.88 -15.21
N LYS A 305 8.29 -25.73 -15.08
CA LYS A 305 9.61 -25.29 -14.60
C LYS A 305 10.21 -24.22 -15.51
N ASP A 306 10.24 -24.47 -16.82
CA ASP A 306 10.84 -23.55 -17.80
C ASP A 306 10.03 -22.25 -17.92
N LYS A 307 8.69 -22.32 -17.81
CA LYS A 307 7.78 -21.16 -17.89
C LYS A 307 7.88 -20.25 -16.67
N TYR A 308 8.11 -20.81 -15.49
CA TYR A 308 8.14 -20.09 -14.22
C TYR A 308 9.54 -19.96 -13.61
N GLU A 309 10.61 -20.27 -14.35
CA GLU A 309 11.97 -19.96 -13.89
C GLU A 309 12.13 -18.43 -13.78
N LEU A 310 12.38 -17.95 -12.56
CA LEU A 310 12.34 -16.53 -12.25
C LEU A 310 13.73 -15.92 -12.22
N PHE A 311 13.86 -14.77 -12.88
CA PHE A 311 15.02 -13.90 -12.78
C PHE A 311 14.60 -12.61 -12.09
N GLU A 312 15.52 -12.04 -11.33
CA GLU A 312 15.31 -10.70 -10.81
C GLU A 312 15.45 -9.67 -11.96
N GLY A 313 14.40 -8.91 -12.25
CA GLY A 313 14.40 -7.99 -13.39
C GLY A 313 14.29 -8.73 -14.74
N ILE A 314 15.06 -8.31 -15.74
CA ILE A 314 15.08 -8.94 -17.08
C ILE A 314 16.37 -9.76 -17.25
N ASN A 315 16.26 -10.84 -18.04
CA ASN A 315 17.32 -11.72 -18.59
C ASN A 315 18.49 -10.97 -19.27
N LEU A 316 19.25 -10.18 -18.51
CA LEU A 316 20.50 -9.58 -18.94
C LEU A 316 21.63 -10.54 -18.57
N ALA A 317 22.41 -10.94 -19.55
CA ALA A 317 23.47 -11.94 -19.43
C ALA A 317 24.51 -11.67 -18.32
N GLU A 318 24.58 -10.45 -17.75
CA GLU A 318 25.59 -10.08 -16.75
C GLU A 318 25.10 -10.07 -15.29
N ASN A 319 23.80 -9.99 -15.00
CA ASN A 319 23.26 -9.99 -13.62
C ASN A 319 22.09 -11.00 -13.47
N GLN A 320 22.29 -12.23 -13.93
CA GLN A 320 21.32 -13.32 -13.73
C GLN A 320 21.34 -13.82 -12.28
N THR A 321 20.72 -13.08 -11.37
CA THR A 321 20.40 -13.62 -10.06
C THR A 321 19.07 -14.37 -10.17
N LEU A 322 19.12 -15.70 -10.04
CA LEU A 322 17.90 -16.51 -9.96
C LEU A 322 17.05 -16.00 -8.80
N LEU A 323 15.76 -15.74 -9.01
CA LEU A 323 14.88 -15.30 -7.92
C LEU A 323 14.91 -16.33 -6.79
N ASN A 324 15.05 -17.62 -7.10
CA ASN A 324 15.21 -18.68 -6.11
C ASN A 324 16.38 -18.45 -5.12
N SER A 325 17.47 -17.79 -5.53
CA SER A 325 18.59 -17.49 -4.60
C SER A 325 18.31 -16.29 -3.69
N ILE A 326 17.42 -15.39 -4.10
CA ILE A 326 17.05 -14.19 -3.33
C ILE A 326 15.65 -14.26 -2.73
N TYR A 327 14.90 -15.33 -3.00
CA TYR A 327 13.54 -15.52 -2.51
C TYR A 327 13.57 -15.57 -0.99
N THR A 328 12.81 -14.67 -0.40
CA THR A 328 12.53 -14.63 1.03
C THR A 328 11.09 -15.05 1.22
N GLN A 329 10.86 -15.99 2.14
CA GLN A 329 9.52 -16.50 2.42
C GLN A 329 8.61 -15.36 2.89
N LEU A 330 7.43 -15.26 2.31
CA LEU A 330 6.42 -14.29 2.74
C LEU A 330 5.70 -14.79 3.99
N TYR A 331 5.38 -13.86 4.90
CA TYR A 331 4.55 -14.14 6.06
C TYR A 331 3.08 -14.20 5.64
N ILE A 332 2.45 -15.37 5.79
CA ILE A 332 1.06 -15.65 5.40
C ILE A 332 0.32 -16.13 6.64
N ILE A 333 -0.87 -15.60 6.89
CA ILE A 333 -1.71 -15.97 8.04
C ILE A 333 -3.02 -16.62 7.59
N GLU A 334 -3.63 -17.46 8.44
CA GLU A 334 -5.02 -17.93 8.28
C GLU A 334 -5.99 -16.83 8.74
N GLY A 335 -7.03 -16.54 7.95
CA GLY A 335 -8.01 -15.50 8.23
C GLY A 335 -7.78 -14.18 7.50
N GLU A 336 -8.45 -13.14 7.97
CA GLU A 336 -8.36 -11.76 7.48
C GLU A 336 -8.25 -10.81 8.68
N SER A 337 -7.36 -9.82 8.58
CA SER A 337 -7.28 -8.74 9.54
C SER A 337 -8.41 -7.71 9.34
N GLU A 338 -8.94 -7.15 10.43
CA GLU A 338 -10.02 -6.16 10.37
C GLU A 338 -9.63 -4.92 9.55
N GLY A 339 -10.47 -4.52 8.58
CA GLY A 339 -10.32 -3.28 7.79
C GLY A 339 -9.66 -3.42 6.42
N VAL A 340 -9.19 -4.62 6.06
CA VAL A 340 -8.47 -4.87 4.80
C VAL A 340 -9.30 -4.63 3.53
N ASN A 341 -10.64 -4.55 3.62
CA ASN A 341 -11.52 -4.47 2.46
C ASN A 341 -11.70 -3.07 1.83
N GLU A 342 -11.32 -1.96 2.47
CA GLU A 342 -11.73 -0.61 2.02
C GLU A 342 -10.61 0.39 1.65
N GLU A 343 -9.32 0.08 1.89
CA GLU A 343 -8.25 1.10 1.95
C GLU A 343 -7.09 0.95 0.93
N HIS A 344 -6.34 2.04 0.68
CA HIS A 344 -5.16 2.10 -0.21
C HIS A 344 -3.94 1.39 0.39
N GLU A 345 -3.05 0.88 -0.48
CA GLU A 345 -1.87 0.05 -0.13
C GLU A 345 -0.94 0.69 0.91
N VAL A 346 -0.78 2.01 0.92
CA VAL A 346 0.07 2.71 1.89
C VAL A 346 -0.55 2.71 3.29
N LEU A 347 -1.88 2.88 3.37
CA LEU A 347 -2.62 3.00 4.65
C LEU A 347 -2.77 1.65 5.37
N GLN A 348 -2.85 0.54 4.64
CA GLN A 348 -3.02 -0.80 5.24
C GLN A 348 -1.75 -1.35 5.92
N MET A 349 -0.57 -0.87 5.52
CA MET A 349 0.71 -1.29 6.12
C MET A 349 0.92 -0.75 7.53
N GLU A 350 0.07 0.19 7.95
CA GLU A 350 0.34 1.12 9.05
C GLU A 350 -0.31 0.70 10.38
N ARG A 351 -1.20 -0.31 10.37
CA ARG A 351 -1.70 -0.95 11.60
C ARG A 351 -0.71 -2.01 12.10
N THR A 352 0.05 -1.66 13.14
CA THR A 352 1.03 -2.54 13.81
C THR A 352 0.47 -3.27 15.03
N ALA A 353 -0.78 -3.73 14.98
CA ALA A 353 -1.35 -4.58 16.03
C ALA A 353 -1.96 -5.81 15.37
N ARG A 354 -1.28 -6.96 15.45
CA ARG A 354 -1.82 -8.22 14.94
C ARG A 354 -1.60 -9.31 15.99
N THR A 355 -2.68 -10.01 16.27
CA THR A 355 -2.82 -11.12 17.20
C THR A 355 -1.86 -12.26 16.87
N GLN A 356 -1.73 -13.22 17.79
CA GLN A 356 -1.00 -14.47 17.57
C GLN A 356 -1.65 -15.28 16.43
N ASP A 357 -1.41 -14.88 15.19
CA ASP A 357 -1.98 -15.55 14.02
C ASP A 357 -1.09 -16.73 13.62
N THR A 358 -1.69 -17.88 13.30
CA THR A 358 -0.96 -19.08 12.92
C THR A 358 -0.30 -18.89 11.55
N PRO A 359 1.05 -18.85 11.45
CA PRO A 359 1.72 -18.65 10.17
C PRO A 359 1.54 -19.89 9.30
N ILE A 360 1.17 -19.69 8.04
CA ILE A 360 1.06 -20.73 7.03
C ILE A 360 2.26 -20.64 6.09
N TYR A 361 2.97 -21.75 5.93
CA TYR A 361 3.98 -21.86 4.89
C TYR A 361 3.29 -22.02 3.53
N CYS A 362 3.73 -21.28 2.51
CA CYS A 362 3.07 -21.27 1.19
C CYS A 362 2.88 -22.67 0.60
N ASN A 363 3.86 -23.57 0.77
CA ASN A 363 3.77 -24.94 0.28
C ASN A 363 2.78 -25.82 1.08
N ASP A 364 2.37 -25.40 2.26
CA ASP A 364 1.43 -26.12 3.14
C ASP A 364 0.02 -25.52 3.10
N ILE A 365 -0.28 -24.66 2.11
CA ILE A 365 -1.54 -23.90 2.04
C ILE A 365 -2.80 -24.78 1.99
N PHE A 366 -2.69 -25.98 1.41
CA PHE A 366 -3.75 -27.00 1.36
C PHE A 366 -3.70 -28.04 2.49
N LYS A 367 -2.71 -27.96 3.41
CA LYS A 367 -2.60 -28.90 4.53
C LYS A 367 -3.41 -28.41 5.73
N PRO A 368 -4.10 -29.29 6.47
CA PRO A 368 -4.73 -28.92 7.73
C PRO A 368 -3.67 -28.50 8.75
N LEU A 369 -3.97 -27.47 9.54
CA LEU A 369 -3.10 -27.04 10.64
C LEU A 369 -3.17 -28.10 11.74
N GLN A 370 -2.02 -28.59 12.20
CA GLN A 370 -1.93 -29.51 13.34
C GLN A 370 -2.07 -28.71 14.64
N GLU A 371 -3.29 -28.33 15.00
CA GLU A 371 -3.56 -27.87 16.37
C GLU A 371 -4.37 -28.93 17.14
N PRO A 372 -4.07 -29.19 18.43
CA PRO A 372 -4.54 -30.40 19.11
C PRO A 372 -6.04 -30.42 19.48
N GLU A 373 -6.81 -29.35 19.25
CA GLU A 373 -8.15 -29.22 19.85
C GLU A 373 -9.31 -28.84 18.89
N HIS A 374 -9.12 -28.94 17.57
CA HIS A 374 -10.23 -28.79 16.63
C HIS A 374 -10.62 -30.12 15.97
N GLU A 375 -11.89 -30.50 16.13
CA GLU A 375 -12.58 -31.57 15.39
C GLU A 375 -12.20 -31.52 13.91
N GLU A 376 -11.96 -32.69 13.27
CA GLU A 376 -11.56 -32.87 11.87
C GLU A 376 -12.06 -31.72 10.98
N LYS A 377 -11.25 -30.66 10.81
CA LYS A 377 -11.59 -29.58 9.89
C LYS A 377 -11.69 -30.22 8.50
N ASP A 378 -12.84 -30.04 7.85
CA ASP A 378 -13.13 -30.49 6.49
C ASP A 378 -11.91 -30.30 5.57
N GLN A 379 -11.70 -31.26 4.66
CA GLN A 379 -10.64 -31.21 3.65
C GLN A 379 -10.59 -29.83 2.97
N ILE A 380 -9.44 -29.14 3.08
CA ILE A 380 -9.25 -27.79 2.50
C ILE A 380 -9.20 -27.91 0.98
N LYS A 381 -10.32 -27.61 0.32
CA LYS A 381 -10.45 -27.67 -1.12
C LYS A 381 -10.13 -26.34 -1.80
N THR A 382 -10.79 -25.26 -1.37
CA THR A 382 -10.64 -23.93 -1.96
C THR A 382 -9.98 -22.96 -0.98
N VAL A 383 -8.85 -22.40 -1.39
CA VAL A 383 -8.10 -21.37 -0.68
C VAL A 383 -8.21 -20.05 -1.41
N LEU A 384 -8.60 -18.98 -0.71
CA LEU A 384 -8.49 -17.61 -1.18
C LEU A 384 -7.36 -16.90 -0.42
N THR A 385 -6.37 -16.37 -1.15
CA THR A 385 -5.28 -15.56 -0.60
C THR A 385 -5.46 -14.10 -0.98
N LYS A 386 -5.72 -13.28 0.03
CA LYS A 386 -5.76 -11.82 -0.04
C LYS A 386 -4.36 -11.23 0.11
N GLY A 387 -4.15 -10.07 -0.49
CA GLY A 387 -2.96 -9.26 -0.22
C GLY A 387 -2.97 -7.98 -1.05
N ILE A 388 -2.30 -6.95 -0.55
CA ILE A 388 -2.16 -5.67 -1.26
C ILE A 388 -1.33 -5.79 -2.54
N ALA A 389 -1.31 -4.75 -3.37
CA ALA A 389 -0.50 -4.77 -4.58
C ALA A 389 1.00 -4.86 -4.21
N GLY A 390 1.78 -5.52 -5.07
CA GLY A 390 3.22 -5.68 -4.87
C GLY A 390 3.64 -6.60 -3.72
N ILE A 391 2.70 -7.10 -2.90
CA ILE A 391 3.03 -7.92 -1.71
C ILE A 391 3.63 -9.29 -2.03
N GLY A 392 3.58 -9.71 -3.29
CA GLY A 392 4.16 -10.98 -3.75
C GLY A 392 3.16 -12.13 -3.93
N LYS A 393 1.88 -11.83 -4.19
CA LYS A 393 0.85 -12.85 -4.53
C LYS A 393 1.29 -13.72 -5.72
N THR A 394 1.53 -13.11 -6.88
CA THR A 394 2.00 -13.82 -8.08
C THR A 394 3.35 -14.50 -7.83
N VAL A 395 4.29 -13.86 -7.13
CA VAL A 395 5.59 -14.49 -6.80
C VAL A 395 5.42 -15.72 -5.91
N SER A 396 4.45 -15.74 -5.00
CA SER A 396 4.12 -16.91 -4.18
C SER A 396 3.58 -18.05 -5.03
N VAL A 397 2.68 -17.76 -5.97
CA VAL A 397 2.15 -18.74 -6.93
C VAL A 397 3.29 -19.33 -7.75
N GLN A 398 4.15 -18.47 -8.32
CA GLN A 398 5.28 -18.92 -9.13
C GLN A 398 6.26 -19.77 -8.30
N LYS A 399 6.53 -19.38 -7.05
CA LYS A 399 7.39 -20.15 -6.16
C LYS A 399 6.79 -21.51 -5.81
N PHE A 400 5.49 -21.57 -5.53
CA PHE A 400 4.77 -22.81 -5.24
C PHE A 400 4.86 -23.80 -6.42
N ILE A 401 4.72 -23.30 -7.64
CA ILE A 401 4.87 -24.09 -8.87
C ILE A 401 6.30 -24.56 -9.07
N LEU A 402 7.29 -23.69 -8.85
CA LEU A 402 8.71 -24.04 -8.95
C LEU A 402 9.09 -25.13 -7.94
N ASP A 403 8.63 -25.03 -6.70
CA ASP A 403 8.92 -26.05 -5.68
C ASP A 403 8.24 -27.39 -6.01
N TRP A 404 7.04 -27.37 -6.61
CA TRP A 404 6.42 -28.57 -7.15
C TRP A 404 7.21 -29.15 -8.33
N SER A 405 7.58 -28.31 -9.30
CA SER A 405 8.23 -28.75 -10.54
C SER A 405 9.66 -29.25 -10.32
N GLU A 406 10.38 -28.70 -9.33
CA GLU A 406 11.71 -29.14 -8.91
C GLU A 406 11.70 -30.36 -7.97
N GLY A 407 10.53 -30.82 -7.53
CA GLY A 407 10.43 -31.98 -6.64
C GLY A 407 10.58 -31.67 -5.14
N LYS A 408 10.54 -30.40 -4.73
CA LYS A 408 10.79 -29.95 -3.35
C LYS A 408 9.56 -30.03 -2.45
N ALA A 409 8.37 -29.79 -2.98
CA ALA A 409 7.11 -29.79 -2.22
C ALA A 409 5.92 -30.30 -3.07
N ASN A 410 4.79 -30.63 -2.42
CA ASN A 410 3.52 -30.97 -3.08
C ASN A 410 3.59 -32.10 -4.13
N GLN A 411 4.47 -33.10 -3.92
CA GLN A 411 4.65 -34.22 -4.86
C GLN A 411 3.49 -35.22 -4.90
N ASP A 412 2.50 -35.02 -4.04
CA ASP A 412 1.21 -35.71 -4.05
C ASP A 412 0.26 -35.16 -5.12
N VAL A 413 0.58 -34.03 -5.76
CA VAL A 413 -0.19 -33.40 -6.84
C VAL A 413 0.37 -33.80 -8.20
N ASP A 414 -0.50 -34.32 -9.08
CA ASP A 414 -0.13 -34.77 -10.43
C ASP A 414 -0.10 -33.62 -11.44
N PHE A 415 -1.05 -32.68 -11.38
CA PHE A 415 -1.14 -31.56 -12.31
C PHE A 415 -1.40 -30.23 -11.58
N MET A 416 -0.72 -29.17 -12.02
CA MET A 416 -0.94 -27.80 -11.55
C MET A 416 -1.22 -26.88 -12.73
N PHE A 417 -2.45 -26.37 -12.83
CA PHE A 417 -2.87 -25.47 -13.90
C PHE A 417 -2.98 -24.04 -13.39
N VAL A 418 -2.30 -23.12 -14.05
CA VAL A 418 -2.31 -21.70 -13.70
C VAL A 418 -3.13 -20.95 -14.73
N LEU A 419 -4.19 -20.30 -14.26
CA LEU A 419 -5.12 -19.55 -15.09
C LEU A 419 -5.17 -18.10 -14.60
N PRO A 420 -4.26 -17.23 -15.05
CA PRO A 420 -4.27 -15.82 -14.67
C PRO A 420 -5.52 -15.14 -15.24
N PHE A 421 -6.24 -14.40 -14.41
CA PHE A 421 -7.43 -13.66 -14.88
C PHE A 421 -7.09 -12.64 -15.98
N ARG A 422 -5.85 -12.14 -15.99
CA ARG A 422 -5.32 -11.28 -17.06
C ARG A 422 -5.40 -11.95 -18.43
N GLU A 423 -5.12 -13.24 -18.51
CA GLU A 423 -5.19 -14.02 -19.75
C GLU A 423 -6.63 -14.44 -20.07
N LEU A 424 -7.38 -14.89 -19.06
CA LEU A 424 -8.79 -15.28 -19.20
C LEU A 424 -9.66 -14.11 -19.74
N ASN A 425 -9.36 -12.88 -19.36
CA ASN A 425 -10.04 -11.67 -19.85
C ASN A 425 -10.06 -11.55 -21.39
N LEU A 426 -9.07 -12.09 -22.09
CA LEU A 426 -8.98 -12.02 -23.55
C LEU A 426 -9.92 -12.98 -24.26
N ILE A 427 -10.30 -14.07 -23.58
CA ILE A 427 -11.17 -15.13 -24.11
C ILE A 427 -12.55 -15.15 -23.44
N LYS A 428 -12.87 -14.16 -22.60
CA LYS A 428 -14.12 -14.07 -21.84
C LYS A 428 -15.41 -14.25 -22.66
N ASP A 429 -15.41 -13.81 -23.92
CA ASP A 429 -16.57 -13.81 -24.81
C ASP A 429 -16.68 -15.11 -25.64
N HIS A 430 -15.73 -16.04 -25.49
CA HIS A 430 -15.69 -17.32 -26.19
C HIS A 430 -16.29 -18.44 -25.34
N GLN A 431 -16.75 -19.50 -26.01
CA GLN A 431 -17.16 -20.74 -25.36
C GLN A 431 -16.03 -21.76 -25.40
N TYR A 432 -15.80 -22.41 -24.28
CA TYR A 432 -14.75 -23.40 -24.08
C TYR A 432 -15.30 -24.58 -23.30
N SER A 433 -14.81 -25.79 -23.56
CA SER A 433 -14.80 -26.84 -22.55
C SER A 433 -13.59 -26.66 -21.63
N LEU A 434 -13.58 -27.28 -20.46
CA LEU A 434 -12.42 -27.19 -19.56
C LEU A 434 -11.18 -27.80 -20.22
N HIS A 435 -11.31 -28.94 -20.90
CA HIS A 435 -10.18 -29.55 -21.59
C HIS A 435 -9.64 -28.67 -22.72
N THR A 436 -10.50 -28.08 -23.56
CA THR A 436 -10.05 -27.16 -24.62
C THR A 436 -9.41 -25.90 -24.05
N LEU A 437 -9.92 -25.39 -22.91
CA LEU A 437 -9.30 -24.26 -22.22
C LEU A 437 -7.89 -24.62 -21.76
N LEU A 438 -7.71 -25.79 -21.14
CA LEU A 438 -6.40 -26.24 -20.67
C LEU A 438 -5.41 -26.45 -21.83
N LEU A 439 -5.84 -26.99 -22.96
CA LEU A 439 -4.99 -27.15 -24.16
C LEU A 439 -4.48 -25.82 -24.72
N ASP A 440 -5.28 -24.75 -24.62
CA ASP A 440 -4.85 -23.42 -25.08
C ASP A 440 -3.76 -22.81 -24.16
N PHE A 441 -3.81 -23.10 -22.85
CA PHE A 441 -2.80 -22.66 -21.88
C PHE A 441 -1.57 -23.58 -21.81
N HIS A 442 -1.79 -24.87 -22.05
CA HIS A 442 -0.84 -25.98 -21.88
C HIS A 442 -0.94 -26.95 -23.06
N PRO A 443 -0.36 -26.60 -24.24
CA PRO A 443 -0.46 -27.41 -25.45
C PRO A 443 0.21 -28.78 -25.32
N GLU A 444 1.11 -28.96 -24.35
CA GLU A 444 1.72 -30.25 -24.05
C GLU A 444 0.74 -31.33 -23.53
N LEU A 445 -0.50 -30.95 -23.21
CA LEU A 445 -1.56 -31.87 -22.78
C LEU A 445 -2.36 -32.48 -23.95
N GLU A 446 -2.00 -32.21 -25.21
CA GLU A 446 -2.74 -32.67 -26.40
C GLU A 446 -2.92 -34.20 -26.45
N ASP A 447 -1.94 -34.96 -25.93
CA ASP A 447 -1.98 -36.42 -25.89
C ASP A 447 -2.73 -37.00 -24.65
N LEU A 448 -3.26 -36.14 -23.77
CA LEU A 448 -3.94 -36.56 -22.53
C LEU A 448 -5.44 -36.73 -22.75
N ASP A 449 -5.98 -37.85 -22.28
CA ASP A 449 -7.43 -38.08 -22.27
C ASP A 449 -8.10 -37.25 -21.17
N SER A 450 -9.21 -36.59 -21.51
CA SER A 450 -10.00 -35.73 -20.61
C SER A 450 -10.51 -36.46 -19.36
N GLU A 451 -10.76 -37.77 -19.42
CA GLU A 451 -11.20 -38.58 -18.26
C GLU A 451 -10.11 -38.68 -17.18
N MET A 452 -8.84 -38.39 -17.51
CA MET A 452 -7.71 -38.56 -16.58
C MET A 452 -7.67 -37.49 -15.49
N TYR A 453 -8.27 -36.31 -15.71
CA TYR A 453 -8.29 -35.26 -14.70
C TYR A 453 -9.11 -35.67 -13.46
N GLU A 454 -10.07 -36.58 -13.60
CA GLU A 454 -10.88 -37.08 -12.49
C GLU A 454 -10.13 -38.10 -11.63
N GLU A 455 -9.20 -38.86 -12.23
CA GLU A 455 -8.37 -39.87 -11.54
C GLU A 455 -7.12 -39.27 -10.87
N CYS A 456 -6.70 -38.09 -11.32
CA CYS A 456 -5.49 -37.42 -10.84
C CYS A 456 -5.79 -36.36 -9.77
N LYS A 457 -4.81 -36.08 -8.91
CA LYS A 457 -4.87 -34.94 -8.00
C LYS A 457 -4.48 -33.67 -8.74
N VAL A 458 -5.46 -32.83 -9.03
CA VAL A 458 -5.29 -31.58 -9.80
C VAL A 458 -5.40 -30.36 -8.90
N VAL A 459 -4.51 -29.39 -9.09
CA VAL A 459 -4.58 -28.05 -8.48
C VAL A 459 -4.83 -27.01 -9.57
N PHE A 460 -5.86 -26.19 -9.42
CA PHE A 460 -6.09 -24.99 -10.23
C PHE A 460 -5.68 -23.75 -9.45
N ILE A 461 -4.86 -22.90 -10.06
CA ILE A 461 -4.42 -21.62 -9.49
C ILE A 461 -4.98 -20.49 -10.32
N PHE A 462 -5.93 -19.74 -9.75
CA PHE A 462 -6.51 -18.53 -10.33
C PHE A 462 -5.78 -17.30 -9.81
N ASP A 463 -4.80 -16.82 -10.58
CA ASP A 463 -3.98 -15.67 -10.19
C ASP A 463 -4.63 -14.33 -10.59
N GLY A 464 -4.79 -13.43 -9.63
CA GLY A 464 -5.18 -12.04 -9.85
C GLY A 464 -6.67 -11.80 -10.09
N LEU A 465 -7.57 -12.30 -9.23
CA LEU A 465 -9.03 -12.07 -9.34
C LEU A 465 -9.42 -10.58 -9.39
N ASP A 466 -8.64 -9.70 -8.76
CA ASP A 466 -8.83 -8.24 -8.85
C ASP A 466 -8.62 -7.66 -10.25
N GLU A 467 -7.95 -8.39 -11.13
CA GLU A 467 -7.75 -8.02 -12.53
C GLU A 467 -8.86 -8.56 -13.44
N SER A 468 -9.81 -9.34 -12.91
CA SER A 468 -10.88 -9.97 -13.68
C SER A 468 -11.89 -8.94 -14.21
N ARG A 469 -12.16 -9.02 -15.52
CA ARG A 469 -13.30 -8.39 -16.19
C ARG A 469 -14.44 -9.37 -16.44
N ILE A 470 -14.33 -10.58 -15.90
CA ILE A 470 -15.30 -11.67 -16.04
C ILE A 470 -16.20 -11.65 -14.82
N THR A 471 -17.51 -11.42 -15.03
CA THR A 471 -18.50 -11.53 -13.96
C THR A 471 -18.72 -12.99 -13.61
N LEU A 472 -18.15 -13.46 -12.50
CA LEU A 472 -18.37 -14.81 -12.01
C LEU A 472 -19.83 -14.97 -11.56
N LYS A 473 -20.51 -15.99 -12.10
CA LYS A 473 -21.92 -16.28 -11.78
C LYS A 473 -22.02 -17.53 -10.92
N PHE A 474 -22.45 -17.36 -9.67
CA PHE A 474 -22.65 -18.45 -8.71
C PHE A 474 -24.11 -18.92 -8.61
N SER A 475 -24.89 -18.77 -9.68
CA SER A 475 -26.29 -19.22 -9.74
C SER A 475 -26.40 -20.74 -9.89
N ASP A 476 -27.42 -21.35 -9.28
CA ASP A 476 -27.68 -22.80 -9.40
C ASP A 476 -28.20 -23.26 -10.78
N ILE A 477 -28.50 -22.32 -11.69
CA ILE A 477 -29.12 -22.60 -13.00
C ILE A 477 -28.09 -23.13 -14.02
N GLU A 478 -26.86 -22.61 -13.99
CA GLU A 478 -25.81 -22.92 -14.96
C GLU A 478 -24.83 -23.92 -14.29
N ARG A 479 -25.13 -25.23 -14.39
CA ARG A 479 -24.27 -26.33 -13.89
C ARG A 479 -23.59 -27.03 -15.05
N VAL A 480 -22.27 -27.13 -14.97
CA VAL A 480 -21.41 -27.87 -15.90
C VAL A 480 -20.60 -28.83 -15.07
N SER A 481 -20.75 -30.14 -15.31
CA SER A 481 -20.04 -31.19 -14.57
C SER A 481 -19.06 -31.98 -15.43
N ASP A 482 -19.28 -32.00 -16.75
CA ASP A 482 -18.39 -32.70 -17.69
C ASP A 482 -17.27 -31.76 -18.16
N VAL A 483 -16.04 -32.26 -18.12
CA VAL A 483 -14.83 -31.57 -18.59
C VAL A 483 -14.91 -31.20 -20.08
N ASN A 484 -15.67 -31.97 -20.87
CA ASN A 484 -15.84 -31.78 -22.31
C ASN A 484 -17.04 -30.88 -22.69
N GLU A 485 -17.90 -30.54 -21.73
CA GLU A 485 -19.06 -29.68 -21.99
C GLU A 485 -18.62 -28.23 -22.21
N SER A 486 -19.01 -27.66 -23.36
CA SER A 486 -18.66 -26.28 -23.72
C SER A 486 -19.56 -25.28 -23.03
N SER A 487 -18.96 -24.26 -22.42
CA SER A 487 -19.65 -23.17 -21.72
C SER A 487 -18.83 -21.88 -21.75
N SER A 488 -19.40 -20.78 -21.26
CA SER A 488 -18.61 -19.54 -21.11
C SER A 488 -17.52 -19.73 -20.06
N VAL A 489 -16.39 -19.02 -20.23
CA VAL A 489 -15.28 -19.06 -19.26
C VAL A 489 -15.79 -18.73 -17.84
N ALA A 490 -16.67 -17.74 -17.70
CA ALA A 490 -17.28 -17.38 -16.41
C ALA A 490 -17.97 -18.57 -15.71
N VAL A 491 -18.68 -19.40 -16.48
CA VAL A 491 -19.42 -20.58 -16.00
C VAL A 491 -18.46 -21.71 -15.66
N LEU A 492 -17.43 -21.95 -16.48
CA LEU A 492 -16.40 -22.96 -16.17
C LEU A 492 -15.70 -22.63 -14.84
N MET A 493 -15.30 -21.37 -14.65
CA MET A 493 -14.61 -20.95 -13.44
C MET A 493 -15.52 -21.07 -12.21
N SER A 494 -16.78 -20.64 -12.30
CA SER A 494 -17.71 -20.74 -11.17
C SER A 494 -18.07 -22.19 -10.82
N ASN A 495 -18.15 -23.08 -11.81
CA ASN A 495 -18.40 -24.51 -11.59
C ASN A 495 -17.19 -25.24 -10.98
N LEU A 496 -15.96 -24.88 -11.36
CA LEU A 496 -14.75 -25.35 -10.68
C LEU A 496 -14.78 -24.92 -9.20
N ILE A 497 -14.97 -23.63 -8.93
CA ILE A 497 -14.97 -23.07 -7.56
C ILE A 497 -16.08 -23.67 -6.70
N ARG A 498 -17.29 -23.87 -7.27
CA ARG A 498 -18.40 -24.54 -6.57
C ARG A 498 -18.13 -26.04 -6.33
N GLY A 499 -17.29 -26.65 -7.17
CA GLY A 499 -16.96 -28.06 -7.11
C GLY A 499 -17.88 -28.97 -7.91
N ASP A 500 -18.69 -28.41 -8.81
CA ASP A 500 -19.51 -29.19 -9.75
C ASP A 500 -18.67 -29.78 -10.89
N LEU A 501 -17.63 -29.05 -11.29
CA LEU A 501 -16.65 -29.46 -12.29
C LEU A 501 -15.37 -29.88 -11.57
N LEU A 502 -14.89 -31.11 -11.83
CA LEU A 502 -13.77 -31.74 -11.12
C LEU A 502 -13.87 -31.63 -9.58
N PRO A 503 -14.80 -32.37 -8.93
CA PRO A 503 -15.05 -32.25 -7.49
C PRO A 503 -13.84 -32.53 -6.58
N SER A 504 -12.86 -33.31 -7.04
CA SER A 504 -11.62 -33.63 -6.33
C SER A 504 -10.53 -32.57 -6.46
N ALA A 505 -10.71 -31.58 -7.35
CA ALA A 505 -9.69 -30.57 -7.62
C ALA A 505 -9.52 -29.59 -6.46
N LEU A 506 -8.27 -29.24 -6.19
CA LEU A 506 -7.88 -28.20 -5.24
C LEU A 506 -7.80 -26.86 -5.96
N ILE A 507 -8.24 -25.79 -5.31
CA ILE A 507 -8.33 -24.47 -5.94
C ILE A 507 -7.63 -23.44 -5.07
N TRP A 508 -6.69 -22.71 -5.65
CA TRP A 508 -6.04 -21.57 -5.03
C TRP A 508 -6.34 -20.31 -5.82
N ILE A 509 -6.87 -19.29 -5.16
CA ILE A 509 -7.24 -18.01 -5.77
C ILE A 509 -6.44 -16.91 -5.10
N THR A 510 -5.79 -16.04 -5.87
CA THR A 510 -5.15 -14.84 -5.34
C THR A 510 -5.94 -13.59 -5.71
N SER A 511 -6.07 -12.64 -4.79
CA SER A 511 -6.83 -11.42 -5.04
C SER A 511 -6.38 -10.25 -4.16
N ARG A 512 -6.70 -9.02 -4.58
CA ARG A 512 -6.82 -7.91 -3.63
C ARG A 512 -8.07 -8.07 -2.77
N PRO A 513 -8.08 -7.54 -1.55
CA PRO A 513 -9.24 -7.56 -0.67
C PRO A 513 -10.54 -7.08 -1.33
N ALA A 514 -10.48 -5.94 -2.03
CA ALA A 514 -11.63 -5.31 -2.67
C ALA A 514 -12.35 -6.17 -3.74
N ALA A 515 -11.68 -7.21 -4.27
CA ALA A 515 -12.25 -8.11 -5.27
C ALA A 515 -12.60 -9.50 -4.72
N ALA A 516 -12.24 -9.80 -3.47
CA ALA A 516 -12.51 -11.09 -2.83
C ALA A 516 -14.02 -11.36 -2.67
N ASN A 517 -14.82 -10.30 -2.51
CA ASN A 517 -16.28 -10.38 -2.37
C ASN A 517 -17.01 -10.87 -3.64
N GLN A 518 -16.32 -10.96 -4.78
CA GLN A 518 -16.89 -11.55 -6.00
C GLN A 518 -17.20 -13.05 -5.83
N ILE A 519 -16.54 -13.72 -4.88
CA ILE A 519 -16.73 -15.13 -4.59
C ILE A 519 -17.47 -15.25 -3.25
N PRO A 520 -18.65 -15.89 -3.20
CA PRO A 520 -19.36 -16.14 -1.95
C PRO A 520 -18.51 -16.95 -0.96
N SER A 521 -18.42 -16.50 0.29
CA SER A 521 -17.59 -17.11 1.35
C SER A 521 -17.90 -18.59 1.59
N LYS A 522 -19.14 -19.04 1.34
CA LYS A 522 -19.57 -20.45 1.44
C LYS A 522 -18.80 -21.41 0.52
N TYR A 523 -18.12 -20.92 -0.52
CA TYR A 523 -17.30 -21.74 -1.42
C TYR A 523 -15.80 -21.66 -1.10
N ILE A 524 -15.41 -20.92 -0.07
CA ILE A 524 -14.02 -20.75 0.37
C ILE A 524 -13.85 -21.53 1.67
N ASN A 525 -13.04 -22.58 1.66
CA ASN A 525 -12.77 -23.38 2.87
C ASN A 525 -11.74 -22.70 3.76
N ARG A 526 -10.78 -21.99 3.14
CA ARG A 526 -9.71 -21.30 3.84
C ARG A 526 -9.46 -19.93 3.24
N LEU A 527 -9.50 -18.91 4.10
CA LEU A 527 -9.07 -17.57 3.77
C LEU A 527 -7.65 -17.37 4.32
N THR A 528 -6.79 -16.75 3.54
CA THR A 528 -5.41 -16.42 3.95
C THR A 528 -5.08 -14.99 3.54
N GLU A 529 -4.17 -14.35 4.27
CA GLU A 529 -3.69 -13.00 3.96
C GLU A 529 -2.16 -13.00 3.91
N ILE A 530 -1.58 -12.52 2.80
CA ILE A 530 -0.15 -12.27 2.70
C ILE A 530 0.14 -10.94 3.36
N GLN A 531 0.92 -10.98 4.44
CA GLN A 531 1.38 -9.78 5.14
C GLN A 531 2.52 -9.11 4.39
N GLY A 532 3.52 -9.87 3.95
CA GLY A 532 4.74 -9.32 3.39
C GLY A 532 5.97 -9.80 4.14
N PHE A 533 6.96 -8.92 4.30
CA PHE A 533 8.18 -9.18 5.06
C PHE A 533 8.11 -8.61 6.47
N ASN A 534 8.23 -9.48 7.46
CA ASN A 534 8.56 -9.06 8.82
C ASN A 534 10.00 -8.51 8.90
N ASP A 535 10.37 -7.90 10.03
CA ASP A 535 11.67 -7.22 10.16
C ASP A 535 12.89 -8.13 9.90
N SER A 536 12.81 -9.40 10.30
CA SER A 536 13.87 -10.38 10.02
C SER A 536 13.97 -10.73 8.54
N GLN A 537 12.82 -10.87 7.86
CA GLN A 537 12.71 -11.18 6.43
C GLN A 537 13.16 -10.00 5.56
N LYS A 538 12.89 -8.76 5.98
CA LYS A 538 13.41 -7.56 5.30
C LYS A 538 14.94 -7.66 5.17
N GLU A 539 15.62 -7.94 6.28
CA GLU A 539 17.08 -8.07 6.28
C GLU A 539 17.57 -9.30 5.52
N GLU A 540 16.89 -10.43 5.66
CA GLU A 540 17.19 -11.65 4.91
C GLU A 540 17.18 -11.36 3.40
N TYR A 541 16.18 -10.64 2.91
CA TYR A 541 16.08 -10.22 1.52
C TYR A 541 17.27 -9.37 1.08
N PHE A 542 17.59 -8.30 1.83
CA PHE A 542 18.73 -7.43 1.48
C PHE A 542 20.07 -8.18 1.52
N ARG A 543 20.27 -9.08 2.49
CA ARG A 543 21.48 -9.91 2.59
C ARG A 543 21.61 -10.93 1.46
N LYS A 544 20.49 -11.54 1.04
CA LYS A 544 20.50 -12.49 -0.08
C LYS A 544 20.77 -11.80 -1.41
N ARG A 545 20.20 -10.61 -1.61
CA ARG A 545 20.31 -9.86 -2.86
C ARG A 545 21.66 -9.18 -3.04
N ILE A 546 22.22 -8.61 -1.98
CA ILE A 546 23.47 -7.85 -2.04
C ILE A 546 24.60 -8.76 -1.56
N SER A 547 25.45 -9.21 -2.49
CA SER A 547 26.55 -10.13 -2.16
C SER A 547 27.62 -9.53 -1.24
N ASP A 548 27.81 -8.20 -1.27
CA ASP A 548 28.72 -7.49 -0.38
C ASP A 548 28.07 -7.26 0.99
N GLU A 549 28.57 -7.94 2.01
CA GLU A 549 28.08 -7.86 3.39
C GLU A 549 28.17 -6.43 3.98
N HIS A 550 29.21 -5.67 3.64
CA HIS A 550 29.36 -4.29 4.11
C HIS A 550 28.31 -3.37 3.46
N GLN A 551 28.06 -3.54 2.15
CA GLN A 551 26.97 -2.81 1.48
C GLN A 551 25.59 -3.22 2.01
N ALA A 552 25.35 -4.52 2.19
CA ALA A 552 24.09 -5.02 2.73
C ALA A 552 23.82 -4.43 4.12
N ASN A 553 24.82 -4.45 5.01
CA ASN A 553 24.70 -3.87 6.36
C ASN A 553 24.48 -2.36 6.32
N ARG A 554 25.13 -1.64 5.39
CA ARG A 554 24.87 -0.20 5.20
C ARG A 554 23.45 0.05 4.75
N ILE A 555 22.96 -0.65 3.72
CA ILE A 555 21.59 -0.50 3.22
C ILE A 555 20.56 -0.83 4.32
N ILE A 556 20.74 -1.93 5.04
CA ILE A 556 19.89 -2.32 6.17
C ILE A 556 19.91 -1.24 7.26
N SER A 557 21.09 -0.72 7.62
CA SER A 557 21.24 0.36 8.59
C SER A 557 20.50 1.63 8.15
N GLN A 558 20.59 1.99 6.86
CA GLN A 558 19.91 3.16 6.30
C GLN A 558 18.40 2.99 6.27
N ILE A 559 17.91 1.82 5.85
CA ILE A 559 16.49 1.51 5.87
C ILE A 559 15.96 1.54 7.30
N ARG A 560 16.68 0.98 8.28
CA ARG A 560 16.29 1.08 9.71
C ARG A 560 16.30 2.51 10.23
N ARG A 561 17.22 3.34 9.73
CA ARG A 561 17.33 4.75 10.13
C ARG A 561 16.17 5.58 9.61
N SER A 562 15.69 5.31 8.39
CA SER A 562 14.48 5.95 7.85
C SER A 562 13.24 5.11 8.14
N ARG A 563 12.46 5.51 9.14
CA ARG A 563 11.26 4.75 9.56
C ARG A 563 10.25 4.60 8.41
N SER A 564 10.08 5.62 7.59
CA SER A 564 9.25 5.59 6.37
C SER A 564 9.70 4.52 5.38
N LEU A 565 11.00 4.47 5.04
CA LEU A 565 11.55 3.42 4.15
C LEU A 565 11.41 2.03 4.78
N HIS A 566 11.64 1.92 6.08
CA HIS A 566 11.51 0.67 6.83
C HIS A 566 10.10 0.08 6.78
N ILE A 567 9.08 0.94 6.90
CA ILE A 567 7.67 0.54 6.81
C ILE A 567 7.37 0.07 5.39
N MET A 568 7.73 0.87 4.38
CA MET A 568 7.48 0.52 2.97
C MET A 568 8.14 -0.81 2.56
N CYS A 569 9.32 -1.12 3.12
CA CYS A 569 10.00 -2.41 2.90
C CYS A 569 9.25 -3.63 3.47
N HIS A 570 8.10 -3.48 4.11
CA HIS A 570 7.21 -4.61 4.36
C HIS A 570 6.63 -5.20 3.06
N ILE A 571 6.49 -4.38 2.00
CA ILE A 571 6.13 -4.88 0.66
C ILE A 571 7.41 -5.23 -0.12
N PRO A 572 7.52 -6.45 -0.66
CA PRO A 572 8.69 -6.89 -1.44
C PRO A 572 9.04 -6.01 -2.63
N VAL A 573 8.07 -5.44 -3.37
CA VAL A 573 8.34 -4.48 -4.45
C VAL A 573 9.05 -3.22 -3.97
N PHE A 574 8.80 -2.74 -2.75
CA PHE A 574 9.53 -1.59 -2.20
C PHE A 574 10.92 -1.98 -1.70
N CYS A 575 11.13 -3.21 -1.20
CA CYS A 575 12.48 -3.75 -1.01
C CYS A 575 13.25 -3.84 -2.34
N TRP A 576 12.55 -4.32 -3.38
CA TRP A 576 12.73 -4.08 -4.81
C TRP A 576 13.55 -2.85 -5.15
N ILE A 577 12.77 -1.77 -5.16
CA ILE A 577 13.15 -0.41 -5.51
C ILE A 577 14.24 0.11 -4.57
N SER A 578 14.11 -0.13 -3.27
CA SER A 578 15.06 0.36 -2.26
C SER A 578 16.45 -0.20 -2.45
N ALA A 579 16.57 -1.51 -2.65
CA ALA A 579 17.86 -2.14 -2.93
C ALA A 579 18.45 -1.62 -4.24
N THR A 580 17.67 -1.52 -5.32
CA THR A 580 18.16 -1.04 -6.62
C THR A 580 18.70 0.39 -6.54
N VAL A 581 17.95 1.30 -5.90
CA VAL A 581 18.35 2.71 -5.76
C VAL A 581 19.54 2.87 -4.82
N LEU A 582 19.46 2.29 -3.62
CA LEU A 582 20.50 2.47 -2.61
C LEU A 582 21.80 1.79 -3.00
N GLN A 583 21.75 0.61 -3.63
CA GLN A 583 22.96 -0.06 -4.13
C GLN A 583 23.67 0.80 -5.19
N LYS A 584 22.91 1.39 -6.13
CA LYS A 584 23.50 2.26 -7.14
C LYS A 584 24.11 3.52 -6.54
N LEU A 585 23.38 4.21 -5.67
CA LEU A 585 23.87 5.45 -5.03
C LEU A 585 25.13 5.20 -4.19
N LEU A 586 25.15 4.11 -3.40
CA LEU A 586 26.29 3.76 -2.56
C LEU A 586 27.50 3.25 -3.38
N ASN A 587 27.29 2.74 -4.59
CA ASN A 587 28.38 2.40 -5.52
C ASN A 587 29.01 3.64 -6.17
N GLU A 588 28.22 4.70 -6.40
CA GLU A 588 28.66 5.93 -7.07
C GLU A 588 29.37 6.90 -6.11
N ASP A 589 28.81 7.13 -4.91
CA ASP A 589 29.43 7.97 -3.87
C ASP A 589 29.02 7.53 -2.46
N ASP A 590 30.02 7.18 -1.64
CA ASP A 590 29.83 6.82 -0.23
C ASP A 590 29.21 7.92 0.63
N ARG A 591 29.32 9.20 0.19
CA ARG A 591 28.78 10.38 0.86
C ARG A 591 27.51 10.93 0.20
N ALA A 592 26.96 10.24 -0.80
CA ALA A 592 25.74 10.67 -1.48
C ALA A 592 24.62 10.91 -0.48
N GLU A 593 23.88 12.00 -0.67
CA GLU A 593 22.66 12.27 0.09
C GLU A 593 21.63 11.18 -0.24
N ILE A 594 21.21 10.45 0.78
CA ILE A 594 20.27 9.34 0.63
C ILE A 594 18.86 9.90 0.52
N PRO A 595 18.04 9.41 -0.43
CA PRO A 595 16.63 9.79 -0.53
C PRO A 595 15.91 9.59 0.81
N GLN A 596 15.29 10.65 1.32
CA GLN A 596 14.53 10.63 2.57
C GLN A 596 13.03 10.50 2.33
N THR A 597 12.56 10.91 1.14
CA THR A 597 11.15 10.89 0.78
C THR A 597 10.82 9.80 -0.24
N LEU A 598 9.53 9.44 -0.32
CA LEU A 598 9.08 8.41 -1.26
C LEU A 598 9.24 8.88 -2.71
N THR A 599 8.96 10.16 -2.98
CA THR A 599 9.14 10.74 -4.31
C THR A 599 10.61 10.76 -4.71
N GLU A 600 11.53 11.10 -3.81
CA GLU A 600 12.97 11.04 -4.10
C GLU A 600 13.39 9.62 -4.49
N MET A 601 12.95 8.60 -3.74
CA MET A 601 13.21 7.20 -4.09
C MET A 601 12.73 6.84 -5.49
N TYR A 602 11.54 7.30 -5.88
CA TYR A 602 10.97 7.02 -7.21
C TYR A 602 11.66 7.79 -8.33
N ILE A 603 12.07 9.03 -8.07
CA ILE A 603 12.88 9.82 -9.00
C ILE A 603 14.22 9.10 -9.23
N HIS A 604 14.94 8.75 -8.17
CA HIS A 604 16.21 8.04 -8.29
C HIS A 604 16.05 6.67 -8.96
N PHE A 605 14.95 5.96 -8.74
CA PHE A 605 14.65 4.73 -9.47
C PHE A 605 14.45 5.01 -10.95
N LEU A 606 13.62 5.98 -11.33
CA LEU A 606 13.38 6.36 -12.73
C LEU A 606 14.70 6.77 -13.42
N LEU A 607 15.53 7.58 -12.78
CA LEU A 607 16.84 7.97 -13.29
C LEU A 607 17.79 6.78 -13.43
N THR A 608 17.74 5.84 -12.49
CA THR A 608 18.50 4.59 -12.55
C THR A 608 18.13 3.78 -13.78
N GLN A 609 16.84 3.68 -14.07
CA GLN A 609 16.29 2.97 -15.23
C GLN A 609 16.67 3.64 -16.56
N ILE A 610 16.61 4.97 -16.61
CA ILE A 610 17.05 5.75 -17.79
C ILE A 610 18.54 5.51 -18.06
N ASN A 611 19.38 5.60 -17.04
CA ASN A 611 20.82 5.37 -17.19
C ASN A 611 21.15 3.93 -17.61
N MET A 612 20.43 2.93 -17.07
CA MET A 612 20.64 1.52 -17.45
C MET A 612 20.27 1.23 -18.91
N ARG A 613 19.26 1.89 -19.49
CA ARG A 613 18.96 1.78 -20.93
C ARG A 613 20.14 2.25 -21.78
N ASN A 614 20.77 3.36 -21.44
CA ASN A 614 21.82 3.94 -22.27
C ASN A 614 23.13 3.14 -22.21
N LEU A 615 23.39 2.43 -21.11
CA LEU A 615 24.49 1.44 -21.06
C LEU A 615 24.25 0.26 -22.02
N LYS A 616 22.99 -0.12 -22.28
CA LYS A 616 22.62 -1.22 -23.18
C LYS A 616 22.64 -0.82 -24.67
N TYR A 617 22.30 0.42 -24.99
CA TYR A 617 22.27 0.96 -26.36
C TYR A 617 23.23 2.16 -26.42
N GLU A 618 24.46 1.98 -26.95
CA GLU A 618 25.61 2.93 -26.92
C GLU A 618 25.35 4.37 -27.46
N GLU A 619 24.44 5.15 -26.84
CA GLU A 619 24.32 6.59 -27.03
C GLU A 619 25.40 7.28 -26.17
N ARG A 620 26.51 7.66 -26.81
CA ARG A 620 27.73 8.18 -26.16
C ARG A 620 27.64 9.60 -25.62
N ASP A 621 26.48 10.24 -25.58
CA ASP A 621 26.39 11.63 -25.11
C ASP A 621 25.72 11.73 -23.73
N PRO A 622 26.49 11.57 -22.63
CA PRO A 622 25.95 11.58 -21.27
C PRO A 622 25.27 12.89 -20.86
N GLU A 623 25.59 14.01 -21.52
CA GLU A 623 25.08 15.34 -21.13
C GLU A 623 23.61 15.58 -21.55
N ASN A 624 23.08 14.85 -22.54
CA ASN A 624 21.70 15.04 -23.05
C ASN A 624 20.77 13.82 -22.84
N LEU A 625 21.18 12.81 -22.05
CA LEU A 625 20.48 11.53 -21.88
C LEU A 625 19.02 11.65 -21.41
N LEU A 626 18.78 12.58 -20.49
CA LEU A 626 17.44 12.81 -19.95
C LEU A 626 16.56 13.56 -20.95
N GLU A 627 17.14 14.46 -21.76
CA GLU A 627 16.41 15.19 -22.78
C GLU A 627 15.96 14.27 -23.92
N SER A 628 16.83 13.33 -24.35
CA SER A 628 16.48 12.34 -25.39
C SER A 628 15.38 11.38 -24.92
N SER A 629 15.34 11.05 -23.63
CA SER A 629 14.30 10.20 -23.03
C SER A 629 13.01 10.95 -22.66
N ARG A 630 13.03 12.29 -22.64
CA ARG A 630 11.94 13.14 -22.16
C ARG A 630 10.62 12.87 -22.88
N GLU A 631 10.63 12.86 -24.21
CA GLU A 631 9.40 12.68 -25.00
C GLU A 631 8.73 11.34 -24.67
N MET A 632 9.54 10.28 -24.55
CA MET A 632 9.03 8.95 -24.23
C MET A 632 8.46 8.91 -22.81
N ILE A 633 9.20 9.39 -21.81
CA ILE A 633 8.72 9.43 -20.42
C ILE A 633 7.42 10.23 -20.30
N VAL A 634 7.28 11.37 -20.98
CA VAL A 634 6.05 12.18 -20.96
C VAL A 634 4.86 11.41 -21.58
N LYS A 635 5.08 10.65 -22.67
CA LYS A 635 4.04 9.77 -23.26
C LYS A 635 3.64 8.65 -22.28
N LEU A 636 4.59 8.04 -21.58
CA LEU A 636 4.31 7.03 -20.55
C LEU A 636 3.54 7.62 -19.38
N ALA A 637 3.95 8.81 -18.92
CA ALA A 637 3.31 9.54 -17.84
C ALA A 637 1.86 9.92 -18.18
N LYS A 638 1.61 10.32 -19.43
CA LYS A 638 0.27 10.55 -19.96
C LYS A 638 -0.59 9.28 -19.97
N LEU A 639 -0.02 8.14 -20.35
CA LEU A 639 -0.71 6.85 -20.30
C LEU A 639 -1.05 6.47 -18.85
N ALA A 640 -0.09 6.61 -17.94
CA ALA A 640 -0.25 6.32 -16.52
C ALA A 640 -1.42 7.12 -15.92
N PHE A 641 -1.44 8.43 -16.15
CA PHE A 641 -2.54 9.30 -15.72
C PHE A 641 -3.89 8.85 -16.28
N LYS A 642 -3.98 8.65 -17.61
CA LYS A 642 -5.24 8.28 -18.26
C LYS A 642 -5.81 6.95 -17.74
N GLN A 643 -4.95 5.99 -17.44
CA GLN A 643 -5.39 4.69 -16.94
C GLN A 643 -5.69 4.74 -15.44
N LEU A 644 -4.95 5.55 -14.66
CA LEU A 644 -5.23 5.77 -13.24
C LEU A 644 -6.62 6.38 -13.04
N MET A 645 -6.95 7.43 -13.80
CA MET A 645 -8.27 8.07 -13.73
C MET A 645 -9.43 7.19 -14.21
N LYS A 646 -9.14 6.11 -14.94
CA LYS A 646 -10.13 5.10 -15.34
C LYS A 646 -10.23 3.93 -14.35
N GLY A 647 -9.35 3.86 -13.35
CA GLY A 647 -9.22 2.70 -12.46
C GLY A 647 -8.63 1.46 -13.15
N ASN A 648 -7.93 1.63 -14.27
CA ASN A 648 -7.34 0.53 -15.03
C ASN A 648 -5.89 0.29 -14.59
N VAL A 649 -5.60 -0.91 -14.13
CA VAL A 649 -4.22 -1.40 -13.89
C VAL A 649 -3.62 -2.02 -15.17
N MET A 650 -4.49 -2.56 -16.03
CA MET A 650 -4.14 -3.22 -17.30
C MET A 650 -4.66 -2.41 -18.49
N PHE A 651 -3.87 -2.36 -19.56
CA PHE A 651 -4.23 -1.67 -20.80
C PHE A 651 -3.65 -2.39 -22.03
N TYR A 652 -4.15 -2.02 -23.20
CA TYR A 652 -3.90 -2.75 -24.46
C TYR A 652 -3.21 -1.88 -25.50
N GLU A 653 -2.81 -2.48 -26.62
CA GLU A 653 -2.15 -1.78 -27.73
C GLU A 653 -2.92 -0.52 -28.18
N GLU A 654 -4.26 -0.56 -28.17
CA GLU A 654 -5.09 0.60 -28.52
C GLU A 654 -4.91 1.78 -27.55
N ASP A 655 -4.66 1.50 -26.26
CA ASP A 655 -4.42 2.51 -25.24
C ASP A 655 -3.02 3.15 -25.37
N LEU A 656 -2.02 2.36 -25.78
CA LEU A 656 -0.68 2.88 -26.12
C LEU A 656 -0.77 3.82 -27.33
N ILE A 657 -1.42 3.39 -28.40
CA ILE A 657 -1.62 4.19 -29.61
C ILE A 657 -2.36 5.50 -29.29
N ARG A 658 -3.44 5.45 -28.50
CA ARG A 658 -4.19 6.63 -28.02
C ARG A 658 -3.36 7.58 -27.14
N SER A 659 -2.25 7.11 -26.62
CA SER A 659 -1.32 7.91 -25.82
C SER A 659 -0.14 8.45 -26.64
N GLY A 660 -0.06 8.08 -27.92
CA GLY A 660 1.01 8.48 -28.84
C GLY A 660 2.26 7.61 -28.74
N ILE A 661 2.14 6.41 -28.15
CA ILE A 661 3.21 5.42 -28.05
C ILE A 661 3.04 4.45 -29.21
N ASP A 662 4.06 4.36 -30.07
CA ASP A 662 4.07 3.41 -31.18
C ASP A 662 4.61 2.06 -30.69
N VAL A 663 3.79 1.01 -30.74
CA VAL A 663 4.18 -0.35 -30.33
C VAL A 663 5.26 -0.95 -31.25
N THR A 664 5.58 -0.31 -32.37
CA THR A 664 6.71 -0.67 -33.24
C THR A 664 8.00 0.06 -32.90
N ASP A 665 7.96 1.10 -32.06
CA ASP A 665 9.15 1.86 -31.64
C ASP A 665 10.02 1.00 -30.70
N ALA A 666 11.29 0.82 -31.06
CA ALA A 666 12.28 0.09 -30.27
C ALA A 666 12.43 0.68 -28.85
N SER A 667 12.13 1.97 -28.66
CA SER A 667 12.13 2.63 -27.35
C SER A 667 11.11 2.02 -26.37
N VAL A 668 9.98 1.48 -26.87
CA VAL A 668 8.96 0.77 -26.07
C VAL A 668 9.45 -0.59 -25.58
N TYR A 669 10.38 -1.22 -26.30
CA TYR A 669 11.05 -2.46 -25.91
C TYR A 669 12.45 -2.24 -25.33
N SER A 670 12.84 -0.98 -25.09
CA SER A 670 14.11 -0.61 -24.47
C SER A 670 14.06 -0.75 -22.95
N GLY A 671 15.24 -0.79 -22.32
CA GLY A 671 15.41 -1.05 -20.87
C GLY A 671 14.48 -0.25 -19.95
N ILE A 672 14.25 1.04 -20.23
CA ILE A 672 13.32 1.89 -19.45
C ILE A 672 11.91 1.31 -19.46
N CYS A 673 11.38 1.01 -20.65
CA CYS A 673 10.01 0.57 -20.80
C CYS A 673 9.84 -0.88 -20.36
N THR A 674 10.82 -1.76 -20.58
CA THR A 674 10.69 -3.15 -20.11
C THR A 674 10.85 -3.29 -18.59
N GLU A 675 11.54 -2.35 -17.94
CA GLU A 675 11.64 -2.28 -16.47
C GLU A 675 10.58 -1.35 -15.84
N ILE A 676 9.68 -0.77 -16.63
CA ILE A 676 8.50 -0.02 -16.16
C ILE A 676 7.20 -0.72 -16.58
N PHE A 677 7.19 -1.43 -17.71
CA PHE A 677 6.10 -2.21 -18.28
C PHE A 677 6.36 -3.70 -18.19
N LYS A 678 5.36 -4.44 -17.72
CA LYS A 678 5.26 -5.87 -17.99
C LYS A 678 4.52 -6.05 -19.31
N VAL A 679 5.14 -6.76 -20.26
CA VAL A 679 4.52 -7.20 -21.51
C VAL A 679 4.39 -8.70 -21.46
N GLU A 680 3.16 -9.21 -21.49
CA GLU A 680 2.89 -10.65 -21.54
C GLU A 680 2.40 -11.03 -22.93
N LEU A 681 3.00 -12.08 -23.49
CA LEU A 681 2.52 -12.74 -24.71
C LEU A 681 1.46 -13.75 -24.30
N VAL A 682 0.22 -13.49 -24.69
CA VAL A 682 -0.93 -14.31 -24.29
C VAL A 682 -1.44 -15.15 -25.48
N ILE A 683 -2.37 -16.07 -25.18
CA ILE A 683 -3.19 -16.84 -26.12
C ILE A 683 -3.62 -15.97 -27.31
N HIS A 684 -3.49 -16.52 -28.52
CA HIS A 684 -3.70 -15.85 -29.82
C HIS A 684 -2.76 -14.68 -30.18
N GLN A 685 -1.57 -14.58 -29.56
CA GLN A 685 -0.56 -13.56 -29.85
C GLN A 685 -1.00 -12.12 -29.54
N ARG A 686 -1.98 -11.93 -28.63
CA ARG A 686 -2.33 -10.60 -28.12
C ARG A 686 -1.39 -10.21 -26.98
N LYS A 687 -1.00 -8.93 -26.94
CA LYS A 687 -0.13 -8.37 -25.89
C LYS A 687 -0.96 -7.61 -24.87
N VAL A 688 -0.74 -7.89 -23.60
CA VAL A 688 -1.30 -7.12 -22.47
C VAL A 688 -0.16 -6.33 -21.82
N TYR A 689 -0.45 -5.08 -21.47
CA TYR A 689 0.51 -4.16 -20.89
C TYR A 689 0.05 -3.70 -19.51
N SER A 690 1.00 -3.59 -18.58
CA SER A 690 0.79 -3.01 -17.25
C SER A 690 2.05 -2.36 -16.73
N PHE A 691 1.93 -1.42 -15.80
CA PHE A 691 3.09 -0.97 -15.03
C PHE A 691 3.57 -2.08 -14.09
N ILE A 692 4.85 -2.09 -13.70
CA ILE A 692 5.40 -3.07 -12.74
C ILE A 692 4.64 -3.03 -11.41
N HIS A 693 4.23 -1.84 -10.98
CA HIS A 693 3.44 -1.64 -9.78
C HIS A 693 2.49 -0.45 -9.93
N LEU A 694 1.39 -0.46 -9.18
CA LEU A 694 0.40 0.63 -9.18
C LEU A 694 1.02 1.95 -8.72
N SER A 695 1.87 1.92 -7.69
CA SER A 695 2.63 3.09 -7.24
C SER A 695 3.46 3.77 -8.35
N PHE A 696 4.02 3.02 -9.30
CA PHE A 696 4.74 3.60 -10.44
C PHE A 696 3.79 4.32 -11.41
N GLN A 697 2.59 3.74 -11.61
CA GLN A 697 1.54 4.39 -12.37
C GLN A 697 1.09 5.70 -11.69
N GLU A 698 0.94 5.71 -10.37
CA GLU A 698 0.60 6.91 -9.59
C GLU A 698 1.71 7.97 -9.63
N PHE A 699 2.98 7.57 -9.48
CA PHE A 699 4.13 8.46 -9.58
C PHE A 699 4.24 9.11 -10.95
N LEU A 700 4.16 8.32 -12.03
CA LEU A 700 4.21 8.85 -13.39
C LEU A 700 2.99 9.71 -13.72
N ALA A 701 1.81 9.38 -13.19
CA ALA A 701 0.63 10.23 -13.30
C ALA A 701 0.84 11.60 -12.61
N ALA A 702 1.43 11.61 -11.42
CA ALA A 702 1.77 12.83 -10.70
C ALA A 702 2.80 13.67 -11.46
N PHE A 703 3.86 13.05 -11.98
CA PHE A 703 4.82 13.70 -12.86
C PHE A 703 4.14 14.31 -14.09
N PHE A 704 3.19 13.61 -14.72
CA PHE A 704 2.48 14.14 -15.89
C PHE A 704 1.68 15.41 -15.59
N VAL A 705 0.97 15.43 -14.45
CA VAL A 705 0.20 16.60 -14.03
C VAL A 705 1.11 17.80 -13.79
N PHE A 706 2.22 17.59 -13.08
CA PHE A 706 3.21 18.63 -12.86
C PHE A 706 3.88 19.10 -14.17
N TYR A 707 4.24 18.17 -15.06
CA TYR A 707 4.78 18.49 -16.38
C TYR A 707 3.81 19.34 -17.22
N CYS A 708 2.51 18.99 -17.22
CA CYS A 708 1.50 19.79 -17.92
C CYS A 708 1.40 21.21 -17.38
N HIS A 709 1.60 21.40 -16.08
CA HIS A 709 1.64 22.70 -15.44
C HIS A 709 2.86 23.52 -15.86
N VAL A 710 4.06 22.92 -15.79
CA VAL A 710 5.31 23.58 -16.21
C VAL A 710 5.29 23.97 -17.69
N VAL A 711 4.73 23.11 -18.57
CA VAL A 711 4.57 23.40 -20.01
C VAL A 711 3.40 24.37 -20.30
N LYS A 712 2.66 24.80 -19.27
CA LYS A 712 1.45 25.65 -19.39
C LYS A 712 0.39 25.06 -20.33
N ASN A 713 0.25 23.73 -20.33
CA ASN A 713 -0.77 23.04 -21.11
C ASN A 713 -2.14 23.09 -20.40
N GLU A 714 -2.76 24.27 -20.40
CA GLU A 714 -4.05 24.49 -19.74
C GLU A 714 -5.15 23.55 -20.24
N ARG A 715 -5.15 23.21 -21.53
CA ARG A 715 -6.15 22.29 -22.10
C ARG A 715 -6.05 20.91 -21.47
N ALA A 716 -4.82 20.42 -21.27
CA ALA A 716 -4.60 19.18 -20.54
C ALA A 716 -5.12 19.34 -19.12
N LEU A 717 -4.63 20.30 -18.32
CA LEU A 717 -5.06 20.48 -16.92
C LEU A 717 -6.59 20.58 -16.75
N LYS A 718 -7.28 21.33 -17.62
CA LYS A 718 -8.76 21.46 -17.65
C LYS A 718 -9.46 20.13 -17.95
N LEU A 719 -8.85 19.26 -18.76
CA LEU A 719 -9.37 17.91 -19.03
C LEU A 719 -9.02 16.92 -17.91
N LEU A 720 -7.88 17.09 -17.22
CA LEU A 720 -7.36 16.16 -16.22
C LEU A 720 -8.18 16.20 -14.91
N PHE A 721 -8.66 17.37 -14.47
CA PHE A 721 -9.44 17.53 -13.23
C PHE A 721 -10.96 17.76 -13.46
N GLY A 722 -11.45 17.43 -14.66
CA GLY A 722 -12.89 17.31 -14.93
C GLY A 722 -13.72 18.62 -14.82
N PRO A 723 -15.06 18.51 -14.73
CA PRO A 723 -15.98 19.65 -14.73
C PRO A 723 -15.90 20.55 -13.48
N ASN A 724 -15.28 20.10 -12.38
CA ASN A 724 -15.15 20.87 -11.14
C ASN A 724 -14.29 22.14 -11.34
N ILE A 725 -13.19 22.06 -12.11
CA ILE A 725 -12.40 23.25 -12.47
C ILE A 725 -13.16 24.14 -13.47
N ARG A 726 -14.03 23.59 -14.33
CA ARG A 726 -14.87 24.42 -15.22
C ARG A 726 -15.77 25.35 -14.39
N SER A 727 -16.38 24.85 -13.31
CA SER A 727 -17.17 25.64 -12.36
C SER A 727 -16.35 26.77 -11.73
N ILE A 728 -15.12 26.51 -11.28
CA ILE A 728 -14.27 27.53 -10.64
C ILE A 728 -13.77 28.55 -11.67
N LEU A 729 -13.37 28.12 -12.86
CA LEU A 729 -12.94 29.04 -13.92
C LEU A 729 -14.12 29.89 -14.44
N GLU A 730 -15.32 29.32 -14.55
CA GLU A 730 -16.55 30.08 -14.85
C GLU A 730 -16.92 31.02 -13.69
N GLN A 731 -16.73 30.62 -12.42
CA GLN A 731 -16.92 31.49 -11.26
C GLN A 731 -15.90 32.63 -11.21
N CYS A 732 -14.60 32.37 -11.46
CA CYS A 732 -13.57 33.40 -11.59
C CYS A 732 -13.90 34.35 -12.74
N ARG A 733 -14.45 33.84 -13.85
CA ARG A 733 -14.93 34.66 -14.98
C ARG A 733 -16.13 35.53 -14.60
N CYS A 734 -17.04 35.04 -13.75
CA CYS A 734 -18.17 35.81 -13.21
C CYS A 734 -17.72 36.92 -12.23
N VAL A 735 -16.64 36.68 -11.49
CA VAL A 735 -16.14 37.60 -10.46
C VAL A 735 -15.26 38.70 -11.06
N PHE A 736 -14.38 38.36 -12.00
CA PHE A 736 -13.42 39.31 -12.58
C PHE A 736 -13.87 39.90 -13.94
N GLY A 737 -15.06 39.53 -14.43
CA GLY A 737 -15.70 40.14 -15.59
C GLY A 737 -15.19 39.66 -16.96
N LEU A 738 -15.89 40.08 -18.02
CA LEU A 738 -15.73 39.58 -19.40
C LEU A 738 -14.42 39.98 -20.12
N HIS A 739 -13.54 40.75 -19.49
CA HIS A 739 -12.20 41.10 -20.01
C HIS A 739 -11.07 40.32 -19.30
N TRP A 740 -11.44 39.27 -18.56
CA TRP A 740 -10.50 38.35 -17.94
C TRP A 740 -9.93 37.39 -18.99
N ASP A 741 -8.79 37.75 -19.59
CA ASP A 741 -7.84 36.75 -20.08
C ASP A 741 -7.46 35.91 -18.86
N GLY A 742 -7.90 34.64 -18.83
CA GLY A 742 -7.94 33.81 -17.63
C GLY A 742 -6.61 33.82 -16.86
N PRO A 743 -6.64 33.75 -15.52
CA PRO A 743 -5.39 33.78 -14.79
C PRO A 743 -4.69 32.46 -15.08
N GLU A 744 -3.39 32.52 -15.35
CA GLU A 744 -2.54 31.34 -15.33
C GLU A 744 -2.91 30.49 -14.10
N MET A 745 -3.15 29.20 -14.29
CA MET A 745 -3.48 28.31 -13.18
C MET A 745 -2.24 28.19 -12.28
N HIS A 746 -2.15 29.04 -11.26
CA HIS A 746 -1.02 29.01 -10.32
C HIS A 746 -0.87 27.63 -9.69
N LEU A 747 0.38 27.18 -9.49
CA LEU A 747 0.69 25.88 -8.88
C LEU A 747 -0.08 25.64 -7.57
N SER A 748 -0.20 26.66 -6.71
CA SER A 748 -1.00 26.56 -5.47
C SER A 748 -2.47 26.17 -5.70
N ASN A 749 -3.11 26.66 -6.76
CA ASN A 749 -4.49 26.29 -7.08
C ASN A 749 -4.57 24.85 -7.61
N LEU A 750 -3.61 24.43 -8.43
CA LEU A 750 -3.50 23.04 -8.91
C LEU A 750 -3.41 22.06 -7.73
N LEU A 751 -2.49 22.33 -6.79
CA LEU A 751 -2.26 21.48 -5.64
C LEU A 751 -3.46 21.47 -4.68
N ASN A 752 -4.12 22.62 -4.48
CA ASN A 752 -5.34 22.69 -3.66
C ASN A 752 -6.45 21.80 -4.23
N GLU A 753 -6.67 21.83 -5.55
CA GLU A 753 -7.67 20.98 -6.19
C GLU A 753 -7.29 19.50 -6.11
N ALA A 754 -6.01 19.15 -6.29
CA ALA A 754 -5.56 17.77 -6.12
C ALA A 754 -5.82 17.25 -4.69
N VAL A 755 -5.59 18.07 -3.66
CA VAL A 755 -5.95 17.75 -2.27
C VAL A 755 -7.45 17.53 -2.13
N LEU A 756 -8.28 18.42 -2.68
CA LEU A 756 -9.73 18.30 -2.60
C LEU A 756 -10.27 17.05 -3.33
N GLU A 757 -9.71 16.69 -4.48
CA GLU A 757 -10.10 15.49 -5.23
C GLU A 757 -9.67 14.20 -4.51
N SER A 758 -8.46 14.16 -3.93
CA SER A 758 -8.03 13.03 -3.07
C SER A 758 -8.96 12.88 -1.86
N LEU A 759 -9.38 13.98 -1.23
CA LEU A 759 -10.32 13.94 -0.10
C LEU A 759 -11.73 13.47 -0.46
N LYS A 760 -12.15 13.58 -1.73
CA LYS A 760 -13.44 13.04 -2.22
C LYS A 760 -13.38 11.54 -2.51
N SER A 761 -12.19 10.97 -2.66
CA SER A 761 -12.04 9.55 -2.93
C SER A 761 -12.48 8.73 -1.71
N GLU A 762 -13.41 7.78 -1.91
CA GLU A 762 -13.86 6.89 -0.85
C GLU A 762 -12.76 5.88 -0.46
N ASN A 763 -12.11 5.26 -1.46
CA ASN A 763 -11.11 4.19 -1.30
C ASN A 763 -9.64 4.64 -1.27
N GLY A 764 -9.35 5.93 -1.40
CA GLY A 764 -7.99 6.47 -1.35
C GLY A 764 -7.11 6.21 -2.57
N HIS A 765 -7.68 5.82 -3.71
CA HIS A 765 -6.95 5.54 -4.96
C HIS A 765 -6.11 6.70 -5.52
N LEU A 766 -6.21 7.91 -4.95
CA LEU A 766 -5.43 9.11 -5.32
C LEU A 766 -4.46 9.57 -4.22
N ASP A 767 -4.37 8.86 -3.09
CA ASP A 767 -3.59 9.28 -1.94
C ASP A 767 -2.09 9.33 -2.26
N LEU A 768 -1.57 8.25 -2.84
CA LEU A 768 -0.18 8.15 -3.22
C LEU A 768 0.13 9.03 -4.44
N PHE A 769 -0.78 9.14 -5.40
CA PHE A 769 -0.71 10.16 -6.46
C PHE A 769 -0.57 11.59 -5.90
N LEU A 770 -1.38 11.98 -4.91
CA LEU A 770 -1.31 13.30 -4.28
C LEU A 770 0.05 13.51 -3.61
N ARG A 771 0.51 12.53 -2.85
CA ARG A 771 1.81 12.56 -2.19
C ARG A 771 2.94 12.77 -3.20
N PHE A 772 2.96 12.00 -4.28
CA PHE A 772 3.94 12.17 -5.36
C PHE A 772 3.83 13.52 -6.05
N LEU A 773 2.62 14.06 -6.27
CA LEU A 773 2.44 15.36 -6.91
C LEU A 773 3.02 16.49 -6.06
N LEU A 774 2.79 16.45 -4.75
CA LEU A 774 3.38 17.39 -3.80
C LEU A 774 4.90 17.25 -3.74
N GLY A 775 5.40 16.00 -3.72
CA GLY A 775 6.83 15.72 -3.74
C GLY A 775 7.51 16.23 -5.02
N VAL A 776 6.96 15.96 -6.20
CA VAL A 776 7.53 16.40 -7.49
C VAL A 776 7.53 17.93 -7.60
N SER A 777 6.58 18.59 -6.95
CA SER A 777 6.49 20.06 -6.92
C SER A 777 7.59 20.74 -6.09
N LEU A 778 8.34 20.02 -5.24
CA LEU A 778 9.45 20.59 -4.49
C LEU A 778 10.63 20.94 -5.39
N GLU A 779 11.22 22.14 -5.22
CA GLU A 779 12.38 22.58 -6.01
C GLU A 779 13.56 21.58 -5.96
N SER A 780 13.81 20.91 -4.82
CA SER A 780 14.84 19.86 -4.71
C SER A 780 14.58 18.69 -5.66
N ASN A 781 13.34 18.25 -5.78
CA ASN A 781 12.94 17.12 -6.62
C ASN A 781 12.85 17.52 -8.09
N GLN A 782 12.45 18.76 -8.37
CA GLN A 782 12.52 19.31 -9.72
C GLN A 782 13.96 19.37 -10.24
N ASN A 783 14.94 19.70 -9.37
CA ASN A 783 16.35 19.70 -9.73
C ASN A 783 16.86 18.29 -10.10
N LEU A 784 16.39 17.25 -9.39
CA LEU A 784 16.68 15.86 -9.78
C LEU A 784 16.07 15.49 -11.14
N LEU A 785 14.97 16.15 -11.53
CA LEU A 785 14.23 15.94 -12.78
C LEU A 785 14.58 16.94 -13.90
N GLN A 786 15.63 17.76 -13.75
CA GLN A 786 15.93 18.88 -14.65
C GLN A 786 16.02 18.48 -16.14
N GLY A 787 16.46 17.26 -16.46
CA GLY A 787 16.50 16.79 -17.84
C GLY A 787 15.16 16.27 -18.40
N LEU A 788 14.17 15.97 -17.56
CA LEU A 788 12.82 15.56 -17.96
C LEU A 788 11.81 16.71 -17.95
N LEU A 789 12.05 17.73 -17.12
CA LEU A 789 11.28 18.97 -17.12
C LEU A 789 11.89 19.97 -18.10
N PRO A 790 11.10 20.81 -18.78
CA PRO A 790 11.65 21.82 -19.70
C PRO A 790 12.37 22.97 -18.95
N HIS A 791 12.00 23.23 -17.70
CA HIS A 791 12.63 24.17 -16.79
C HIS A 791 12.16 23.89 -15.35
N THR A 792 12.91 24.40 -14.36
CA THR A 792 12.51 24.39 -12.95
C THR A 792 11.53 25.53 -12.68
N GLU A 793 10.40 25.24 -12.03
CA GLU A 793 9.43 26.24 -11.60
C GLU A 793 9.71 26.64 -10.15
N SER A 794 9.76 27.95 -9.87
CA SER A 794 9.81 28.41 -8.48
C SER A 794 8.53 28.05 -7.75
N SER A 795 8.64 27.15 -6.77
CA SER A 795 7.48 26.60 -6.08
C SER A 795 7.40 27.02 -4.61
N LEU A 796 8.43 27.65 -4.04
CA LEU A 796 8.52 27.97 -2.61
C LEU A 796 7.26 28.64 -2.02
N GLU A 797 6.69 29.64 -2.69
CA GLU A 797 5.48 30.33 -2.21
C GLU A 797 4.24 29.42 -2.31
N SER A 798 4.12 28.68 -3.42
CA SER A 798 3.02 27.72 -3.62
C SER A 798 3.07 26.58 -2.61
N ILE A 799 4.26 26.05 -2.33
CA ILE A 799 4.51 25.03 -1.30
C ILE A 799 4.13 25.55 0.08
N LYS A 800 4.53 26.77 0.45
CA LYS A 800 4.09 27.37 1.73
C LYS A 800 2.56 27.48 1.84
N ARG A 801 1.89 27.91 0.76
CA ARG A 801 0.43 28.04 0.72
C ARG A 801 -0.28 26.69 0.85
N ILE A 802 0.14 25.67 0.08
CA ILE A 802 -0.48 24.33 0.14
C ILE A 802 -0.21 23.66 1.49
N THR A 803 0.99 23.80 2.04
CA THR A 803 1.32 23.33 3.39
C THR A 803 0.38 23.92 4.43
N GLN A 804 0.12 25.22 4.36
CA GLN A 804 -0.85 25.87 5.26
C GLN A 804 -2.28 25.38 5.02
N PHE A 805 -2.68 25.20 3.76
CA PHE A 805 -4.00 24.68 3.40
C PHE A 805 -4.23 23.27 3.95
N ILE A 806 -3.25 22.37 3.81
CA ILE A 806 -3.32 21.01 4.35
C ILE A 806 -3.44 21.06 5.88
N LYS A 807 -2.66 21.91 6.55
CA LYS A 807 -2.76 22.11 8.01
C LYS A 807 -4.14 22.63 8.44
N ASP A 808 -4.73 23.55 7.68
CA ASP A 808 -6.05 24.08 7.98
C ASP A 808 -7.14 23.00 7.79
N LYS A 809 -7.02 22.17 6.75
CA LYS A 809 -7.88 21.00 6.52
C LYS A 809 -7.77 19.98 7.66
N ILE A 810 -6.56 19.67 8.11
CA ILE A 810 -6.31 18.80 9.27
C ILE A 810 -6.85 19.43 10.55
N LYS A 811 -6.71 20.74 10.77
CA LYS A 811 -7.20 21.40 11.99
C LYS A 811 -8.73 21.59 12.00
N GLY A 812 -9.43 21.23 10.92
CA GLY A 812 -10.84 21.55 10.74
C GLY A 812 -11.12 23.06 10.72
N LYS A 813 -10.07 23.90 10.57
CA LYS A 813 -10.22 25.34 10.50
C LYS A 813 -10.80 25.66 9.13
N GLN A 814 -11.94 26.35 9.12
CA GLN A 814 -12.32 27.09 7.92
C GLN A 814 -11.20 28.12 7.66
N PRO A 815 -10.72 28.28 6.42
CA PRO A 815 -9.65 29.22 6.14
C PRO A 815 -10.02 30.61 6.67
N PHE A 816 -9.28 31.08 7.67
CA PHE A 816 -9.34 32.47 8.15
C PHE A 816 -8.79 33.36 7.04
N GLY A 817 -9.63 33.78 6.09
CA GLY A 817 -9.12 34.51 4.93
C GLY A 817 -10.08 34.80 3.78
N SER A 818 -11.31 34.31 3.79
CA SER A 818 -12.38 34.93 2.97
C SER A 818 -13.02 36.10 3.72
N SER A 819 -12.21 36.95 4.36
CA SER A 819 -12.57 38.33 4.66
C SER A 819 -12.00 39.21 3.55
N SER A 820 -12.89 39.70 2.68
CA SER A 820 -12.72 40.94 1.91
C SER A 820 -11.55 41.07 0.91
N THR A 821 -11.23 40.05 0.11
CA THR A 821 -10.63 40.27 -1.23
C THR A 821 -11.73 40.30 -2.29
N SER A 822 -12.68 41.25 -2.23
CA SER A 822 -13.77 41.45 -3.22
C SER A 822 -14.56 40.22 -3.72
N LEU A 823 -14.38 39.06 -3.09
CA LEU A 823 -15.04 37.79 -3.35
C LEU A 823 -16.00 37.41 -2.21
N GLY A 824 -16.40 38.42 -1.43
CA GLY A 824 -17.66 38.37 -0.71
C GLY A 824 -18.74 38.86 -1.65
N LEU A 825 -19.46 37.95 -2.32
CA LEU A 825 -20.86 38.09 -2.72
C LEU A 825 -21.32 36.77 -3.38
N LEU A 826 -22.20 36.09 -2.64
CA LEU A 826 -23.34 35.30 -3.10
C LEU A 826 -23.14 33.81 -3.45
N SER A 827 -23.45 32.99 -2.44
CA SER A 827 -24.34 31.83 -2.52
C SER A 827 -24.01 30.75 -3.56
N CYS A 828 -23.14 29.81 -3.18
CA CYS A 828 -23.42 28.40 -3.47
C CYS A 828 -24.38 27.88 -2.38
N ASP A 829 -25.64 28.31 -2.46
CA ASP A 829 -26.74 27.53 -1.91
C ASP A 829 -26.76 26.21 -2.67
N MET A 830 -26.39 25.11 -1.99
CA MET A 830 -26.69 23.68 -2.27
C MET A 830 -25.60 22.72 -1.77
N VAL A 831 -24.41 23.21 -1.40
CA VAL A 831 -23.51 22.44 -0.53
C VAL A 831 -23.67 23.04 0.85
N LYS A 832 -24.54 22.44 1.69
CA LYS A 832 -24.35 22.58 3.13
C LYS A 832 -22.85 22.38 3.36
N PRO A 833 -22.12 23.29 4.02
CA PRO A 833 -20.74 23.04 4.35
C PRO A 833 -20.77 21.77 5.19
N ASN A 834 -20.51 20.63 4.54
CA ASN A 834 -20.32 19.40 5.24
C ASN A 834 -19.12 19.73 6.10
N ASN A 835 -19.35 19.86 7.41
CA ASN A 835 -18.36 19.54 8.42
C ASN A 835 -17.99 18.07 8.23
N LEU A 836 -17.48 17.72 7.05
CA LEU A 836 -16.96 16.42 6.72
C LEU A 836 -15.69 16.38 7.53
N SER A 837 -15.82 15.94 8.78
CA SER A 837 -14.70 15.51 9.58
C SER A 837 -13.87 14.62 8.67
N VAL A 838 -12.67 15.05 8.36
CA VAL A 838 -11.73 14.26 7.59
C VAL A 838 -11.60 12.93 8.33
N SER A 839 -11.78 11.81 7.63
CA SER A 839 -11.66 10.49 8.23
C SER A 839 -10.23 10.29 8.77
N ALA A 840 -10.02 9.31 9.64
CA ALA A 840 -8.70 9.05 10.20
C ALA A 840 -7.66 8.79 9.10
N GLU A 841 -8.06 8.00 8.10
CA GLU A 841 -7.26 7.58 6.96
C GLU A 841 -6.88 8.78 6.09
N ARG A 842 -7.85 9.66 5.80
CA ARG A 842 -7.63 10.89 5.02
C ARG A 842 -6.73 11.86 5.78
N SER A 843 -6.86 11.96 7.10
CA SER A 843 -5.96 12.75 7.93
C SER A 843 -4.53 12.19 7.90
N ILE A 844 -4.35 10.88 8.01
CA ILE A 844 -3.05 10.21 7.88
C ILE A 844 -2.40 10.54 6.53
N ASN A 845 -3.14 10.37 5.43
CA ASN A 845 -2.63 10.69 4.10
C ASN A 845 -2.14 12.15 3.98
N LEU A 846 -2.91 13.10 4.51
CA LEU A 846 -2.52 14.51 4.53
C LEU A 846 -1.26 14.78 5.36
N PHE A 847 -1.07 14.06 6.48
CA PHE A 847 0.16 14.15 7.25
C PHE A 847 1.36 13.52 6.53
N LEU A 848 1.18 12.39 5.86
CA LEU A 848 2.21 11.79 5.00
C LEU A 848 2.61 12.73 3.86
N CYS A 849 1.65 13.49 3.31
CA CYS A 849 1.91 14.55 2.35
C CYS A 849 2.76 15.69 2.94
N LEU A 850 2.54 16.10 4.19
CA LEU A 850 3.38 17.09 4.88
C LEU A 850 4.82 16.57 5.09
N LEU A 851 4.98 15.31 5.50
CA LEU A 851 6.28 14.66 5.63
C LEU A 851 7.02 14.56 4.30
N GLU A 852 6.29 14.23 3.22
CA GLU A 852 6.83 14.22 1.86
C GLU A 852 7.35 15.60 1.43
N MET A 853 6.68 16.68 1.85
CA MET A 853 7.12 18.06 1.65
C MET A 853 8.26 18.49 2.59
N LYS A 854 8.88 17.55 3.32
CA LYS A 854 9.90 17.77 4.36
C LYS A 854 9.45 18.75 5.44
N ASP A 855 8.14 18.91 5.62
CA ASP A 855 7.60 19.73 6.68
C ASP A 855 7.60 18.92 7.97
N GLN A 856 8.54 19.20 8.87
CA GLN A 856 8.60 18.61 10.21
C GLN A 856 7.60 19.24 11.19
N THR A 857 6.85 20.27 10.78
CA THR A 857 5.87 20.90 11.66
C THR A 857 4.74 20.01 12.11
N PRO A 858 4.29 18.90 11.48
CA PRO A 858 3.36 17.98 12.12
C PRO A 858 3.86 17.52 13.48
N HIS A 859 5.13 17.09 13.57
CA HIS A 859 5.75 16.68 14.82
C HIS A 859 5.89 17.85 15.78
N ARG A 860 6.35 19.01 15.29
CA ARG A 860 6.48 20.22 16.11
C ARG A 860 5.13 20.75 16.59
N ASP A 861 4.10 20.78 15.76
CA ASP A 861 2.73 21.22 16.06
C ASP A 861 2.10 20.25 17.06
N ILE A 862 2.32 18.93 16.94
CA ILE A 862 1.91 17.96 17.97
C ILE A 862 2.64 18.27 19.28
N GLN A 863 3.96 18.48 19.26
CA GLN A 863 4.74 18.86 20.44
C GLN A 863 4.37 20.23 21.01
N GLU A 864 4.00 21.19 20.18
CA GLU A 864 3.64 22.55 20.54
C GLU A 864 2.20 22.60 21.07
N PHE A 865 1.29 21.80 20.50
CA PHE A 865 -0.03 21.51 21.05
C PHE A 865 0.09 20.87 22.45
N MET A 866 1.07 19.98 22.65
CA MET A 866 1.39 19.42 23.98
C MET A 866 2.02 20.44 24.95
N LYS A 867 2.74 21.46 24.47
CA LYS A 867 3.38 22.50 25.30
C LYS A 867 2.46 23.69 25.58
N SER A 868 1.45 23.93 24.75
CA SER A 868 0.59 25.10 24.89
C SER A 868 -0.41 24.89 26.04
N GLU A 869 -0.12 25.47 27.21
CA GLU A 869 -1.11 25.58 28.30
C GLU A 869 -2.31 26.46 27.92
N HIS A 870 -2.18 27.27 26.87
CA HIS A 870 -3.16 28.30 26.53
C HIS A 870 -4.48 27.74 25.95
N PHE A 871 -5.57 28.10 26.63
CA PHE A 871 -6.94 27.59 26.50
C PHE A 871 -7.68 27.84 25.16
N SER A 872 -7.03 28.21 24.06
CA SER A 872 -7.72 28.69 22.84
C SER A 872 -7.76 27.73 21.62
N VAL A 873 -7.31 26.48 21.73
CA VAL A 873 -7.38 25.51 20.61
C VAL A 873 -8.62 24.62 20.73
N SER A 874 -9.35 24.47 19.62
CA SER A 874 -10.48 23.52 19.49
C SER A 874 -10.05 22.10 19.86
N PRO A 875 -10.92 21.30 20.52
CA PRO A 875 -10.59 19.92 20.83
C PRO A 875 -10.29 19.13 19.54
N LEU A 876 -9.34 18.20 19.63
CA LEU A 876 -9.03 17.25 18.56
C LEU A 876 -10.23 16.30 18.38
N THR A 877 -10.46 15.87 17.14
CA THR A 877 -11.45 14.82 16.83
C THR A 877 -10.81 13.44 16.99
N SER A 878 -11.62 12.39 17.13
CA SER A 878 -11.15 11.00 17.16
C SER A 878 -10.32 10.62 15.91
N SER A 879 -10.67 11.19 14.74
CA SER A 879 -9.91 10.98 13.50
C SER A 879 -8.52 11.62 13.55
N HIS A 880 -8.41 12.85 14.04
CA HIS A 880 -7.11 13.52 14.21
C HIS A 880 -6.24 12.79 15.22
N CYS A 881 -6.83 12.29 16.31
CA CYS A 881 -6.14 11.48 17.30
C CYS A 881 -5.53 10.20 16.70
N SER A 882 -6.28 9.50 15.83
CA SER A 882 -5.78 8.32 15.12
C SER A 882 -4.57 8.68 14.24
N ALA A 883 -4.65 9.80 13.52
CA ALA A 883 -3.57 10.26 12.67
C ALA A 883 -2.33 10.71 13.46
N ILE A 884 -2.51 11.39 14.59
CA ILE A 884 -1.42 11.75 15.51
C ILE A 884 -0.75 10.50 16.06
N ALA A 885 -1.54 9.51 16.50
CA ALA A 885 -1.01 8.26 17.01
C ALA A 885 -0.12 7.57 15.97
N TYR A 886 -0.56 7.57 14.71
CA TYR A 886 0.21 7.03 13.60
C TYR A 886 1.52 7.78 13.38
N ILE A 887 1.49 9.11 13.28
CA ILE A 887 2.69 9.93 13.08
C ILE A 887 3.71 9.72 14.20
N LEU A 888 3.24 9.57 15.44
CA LEU A 888 4.10 9.26 16.58
C LEU A 888 4.71 7.86 16.48
N GLN A 889 3.97 6.86 16.03
CA GLN A 889 4.49 5.49 15.81
C GLN A 889 5.56 5.41 14.72
N ILE A 890 5.45 6.25 13.68
CA ILE A 890 6.41 6.29 12.57
C ILE A 890 7.52 7.32 12.74
N SER A 891 7.52 8.07 13.85
CA SER A 891 8.55 9.05 14.14
C SER A 891 9.90 8.38 14.40
N GLU A 892 10.98 8.93 13.83
CA GLU A 892 12.36 8.51 14.14
C GLU A 892 12.77 8.96 15.56
N GLU A 893 12.19 10.07 16.04
CA GLU A 893 12.41 10.56 17.40
C GLU A 893 11.49 9.84 18.38
N VAL A 894 12.08 9.19 19.38
CA VAL A 894 11.38 8.58 20.52
C VAL A 894 10.97 9.67 21.50
N LEU A 895 9.69 9.71 21.88
CA LEU A 895 9.21 10.65 22.89
C LEU A 895 9.71 10.26 24.28
N ASP A 896 10.27 11.20 25.03
CA ASP A 896 10.66 10.94 26.42
C ASP A 896 9.45 10.71 27.32
N GLU A 897 8.39 11.51 27.17
CA GLU A 897 7.15 11.41 27.93
C GLU A 897 5.95 11.61 27.00
N PHE A 898 4.98 10.70 27.09
CA PHE A 898 3.70 10.74 26.40
C PHE A 898 2.57 10.83 27.44
N ASP A 899 2.03 12.02 27.62
CA ASP A 899 0.95 12.30 28.56
C ASP A 899 -0.39 12.45 27.83
N LEU A 900 -1.25 11.45 27.97
CA LEU A 900 -2.52 11.39 27.26
C LEU A 900 -3.47 12.53 27.70
N LYS A 901 -3.30 13.07 28.91
CA LYS A 901 -4.13 14.17 29.44
C LYS A 901 -3.85 15.51 28.76
N ARG A 902 -2.66 15.69 28.16
CA ARG A 902 -2.33 16.91 27.41
C ARG A 902 -3.13 17.06 26.11
N TYR A 903 -3.68 15.96 25.61
CA TYR A 903 -4.52 15.97 24.42
C TYR A 903 -5.97 16.31 24.79
N LYS A 904 -6.42 17.51 24.39
CA LYS A 904 -7.81 17.94 24.49
C LYS A 904 -8.65 17.23 23.43
N THR A 905 -9.30 16.13 23.79
CA THR A 905 -10.10 15.30 22.90
C THR A 905 -11.19 14.54 23.67
N SER A 906 -12.08 13.85 22.98
CA SER A 906 -13.06 12.93 23.58
C SER A 906 -12.38 11.68 24.17
N ASP A 907 -13.09 10.92 25.00
CA ASP A 907 -12.57 9.63 25.49
C ASP A 907 -12.22 8.69 24.33
N GLU A 908 -13.05 8.65 23.28
CA GLU A 908 -12.72 7.90 22.05
C GLU A 908 -11.41 8.40 21.42
N GLY A 909 -11.21 9.72 21.31
CA GLY A 909 -9.97 10.28 20.78
C GLY A 909 -8.74 9.93 21.64
N ARG A 910 -8.89 9.85 22.97
CA ARG A 910 -7.83 9.35 23.86
C ARG A 910 -7.52 7.88 23.60
N TRP A 911 -8.54 7.05 23.38
CA TRP A 911 -8.33 5.64 23.03
C TRP A 911 -7.58 5.49 21.71
N ARG A 912 -7.91 6.31 20.69
CA ARG A 912 -7.21 6.30 19.39
C ARG A 912 -5.73 6.70 19.48
N LEU A 913 -5.31 7.33 20.57
CA LEU A 913 -3.93 7.75 20.81
C LEU A 913 -3.05 6.66 21.46
N ILE A 914 -3.66 5.60 22.01
CA ILE A 914 -2.95 4.52 22.72
C ILE A 914 -1.81 3.90 21.91
N PRO A 915 -1.95 3.59 20.60
CA PRO A 915 -0.87 2.99 19.84
C PRO A 915 0.43 3.81 19.81
N ALA A 916 0.39 5.12 20.10
CA ALA A 916 1.58 5.96 20.19
C ALA A 916 2.56 5.54 21.29
N VAL A 917 2.13 4.75 22.28
CA VAL A 917 2.99 4.30 23.40
C VAL A 917 4.19 3.49 22.94
N VAL A 918 4.13 2.85 21.76
CA VAL A 918 5.25 2.05 21.24
C VAL A 918 6.51 2.89 21.00
N ASN A 919 6.35 4.20 20.75
CA ASN A 919 7.44 5.11 20.44
C ASN A 919 7.70 6.16 21.54
N CYS A 920 7.38 5.84 22.81
CA CYS A 920 7.76 6.67 23.95
C CYS A 920 8.53 5.88 25.03
N ARG A 921 9.26 6.58 25.89
CA ARG A 921 9.96 5.98 27.05
C ARG A 921 9.05 5.91 28.28
N LYS A 922 8.19 6.91 28.47
CA LYS A 922 7.25 7.02 29.58
C LYS A 922 5.85 7.35 29.06
N ALA A 923 4.87 6.53 29.38
CA ALA A 923 3.46 6.75 29.05
C ALA A 923 2.65 7.04 30.32
N LEU A 924 2.06 8.23 30.39
CA LEU A 924 1.16 8.66 31.46
C LEU A 924 -0.28 8.57 30.94
N LEU A 925 -0.92 7.45 31.23
CA LEU A 925 -2.31 7.14 30.85
C LEU A 925 -3.22 7.10 32.08
N ASP A 926 -2.74 7.61 33.21
CA ASP A 926 -3.48 7.68 34.44
C ASP A 926 -4.72 8.57 34.26
N CYS A 927 -5.80 8.26 34.97
CA CYS A 927 -6.96 9.14 35.03
C CYS A 927 -7.62 9.43 33.66
N CYS A 928 -7.46 8.53 32.68
CA CYS A 928 -7.89 8.74 31.29
C CYS A 928 -9.21 8.07 30.90
N ASN A 929 -9.96 7.53 31.87
CA ASN A 929 -11.21 6.79 31.63
C ASN A 929 -10.99 5.60 30.68
N LEU A 930 -9.86 4.90 30.85
CA LEU A 930 -9.56 3.68 30.12
C LEU A 930 -10.33 2.50 30.73
N THR A 931 -10.79 1.60 29.87
CA THR A 931 -11.51 0.38 30.26
C THR A 931 -10.68 -0.85 29.88
N GLY A 932 -11.13 -2.04 30.29
CA GLY A 932 -10.48 -3.31 29.90
C GLY A 932 -10.31 -3.51 28.38
N GLN A 933 -11.16 -2.89 27.54
CA GLN A 933 -11.01 -2.95 26.08
C GLN A 933 -9.74 -2.25 25.59
N CYS A 934 -9.33 -1.16 26.26
CA CYS A 934 -8.10 -0.44 25.93
C CYS A 934 -6.84 -1.30 26.20
N CYS A 935 -6.93 -2.26 27.13
CA CYS A 935 -5.83 -3.15 27.47
C CYS A 935 -5.48 -4.11 26.33
N GLU A 936 -6.40 -4.44 25.43
CA GLU A 936 -6.10 -5.24 24.23
C GLU A 936 -5.17 -4.48 23.28
N SER A 937 -5.48 -3.21 23.01
CA SER A 937 -4.61 -2.34 22.21
C SER A 937 -3.25 -2.13 22.86
N LEU A 938 -3.19 -1.87 24.17
CA LEU A 938 -1.94 -1.77 24.91
C LEU A 938 -1.13 -3.08 24.89
N SER A 939 -1.80 -4.22 25.06
CA SER A 939 -1.17 -5.53 25.00
C SER A 939 -0.49 -5.76 23.65
N SER A 940 -1.19 -5.48 22.55
CA SER A 940 -0.63 -5.57 21.20
C SER A 940 0.58 -4.64 21.00
N SER A 941 0.50 -3.40 21.51
CA SER A 941 1.63 -2.45 21.48
C SER A 941 2.83 -2.95 22.27
N LEU A 942 2.62 -3.57 23.43
CA LEU A 942 3.68 -4.11 24.30
C LEU A 942 4.36 -5.36 23.73
N GLN A 943 3.65 -6.14 22.90
CA GLN A 943 4.20 -7.31 22.23
C GLN A 943 5.15 -6.93 21.09
N SER A 944 5.00 -5.73 20.54
CA SER A 944 5.87 -5.17 19.50
C SER A 944 7.16 -4.58 20.09
N SER A 945 8.20 -4.45 19.26
CA SER A 945 9.45 -3.78 19.63
C SER A 945 9.17 -2.31 19.96
N ASN A 946 9.29 -1.95 21.24
CA ASN A 946 8.95 -0.61 21.74
C ASN A 946 10.05 0.01 22.63
N SER A 947 9.96 1.33 22.81
CA SER A 947 10.87 2.10 23.65
C SER A 947 10.38 2.29 25.09
N LEU A 948 9.24 1.68 25.46
CA LEU A 948 8.55 1.96 26.71
C LEU A 948 9.29 1.38 27.91
N ARG A 949 9.42 2.18 28.97
CA ARG A 949 10.07 1.83 30.25
C ARG A 949 9.16 2.08 31.44
N GLU A 950 8.32 3.11 31.39
CA GLU A 950 7.33 3.42 32.42
C GLU A 950 5.93 3.53 31.82
N LEU A 951 4.97 2.83 32.42
CA LEU A 951 3.54 2.87 32.06
C LEU A 951 2.71 3.13 33.31
N ASP A 952 2.07 4.28 33.36
CA ASP A 952 1.12 4.65 34.40
C ASP A 952 -0.31 4.52 33.87
N LEU A 953 -1.07 3.59 34.46
CA LEU A 953 -2.46 3.31 34.15
C LEU A 953 -3.37 3.55 35.35
N SER A 954 -2.86 4.19 36.40
CA SER A 954 -3.58 4.37 37.66
C SER A 954 -4.90 5.13 37.47
N HIS A 955 -5.89 4.88 38.32
CA HIS A 955 -7.19 5.55 38.30
C HIS A 955 -7.97 5.35 36.98
N ASN A 956 -7.98 4.11 36.48
CA ASN A 956 -8.78 3.67 35.33
C ASN A 956 -9.52 2.36 35.69
N ASP A 957 -10.79 2.22 35.31
CA ASP A 957 -11.58 1.01 35.61
C ASP A 957 -11.22 -0.15 34.65
N LEU A 958 -10.01 -0.70 34.82
CA LEU A 958 -9.49 -1.77 33.97
C LEU A 958 -10.08 -3.13 34.34
N GLN A 959 -10.41 -3.31 35.62
CA GLN A 959 -10.86 -4.57 36.21
C GLN A 959 -9.82 -5.70 36.05
N ASP A 960 -10.08 -6.87 36.64
CA ASP A 960 -9.14 -8.00 36.57
C ASP A 960 -8.92 -8.49 35.12
N SER A 961 -9.93 -8.35 34.25
CA SER A 961 -9.85 -8.68 32.84
C SER A 961 -8.84 -7.82 32.08
N GLY A 962 -8.76 -6.52 32.38
CA GLY A 962 -7.78 -5.63 31.75
C GLY A 962 -6.35 -6.03 32.13
N VAL A 963 -6.11 -6.38 33.40
CA VAL A 963 -4.79 -6.85 33.87
C VAL A 963 -4.39 -8.17 33.24
N LYS A 964 -5.35 -9.08 33.00
CA LYS A 964 -5.10 -10.32 32.26
C LYS A 964 -4.56 -10.02 30.86
N LEU A 965 -5.25 -9.17 30.10
CA LEU A 965 -4.82 -8.77 28.75
C LEU A 965 -3.44 -8.08 28.75
N LEU A 966 -3.20 -7.16 29.69
CA LEU A 966 -1.90 -6.50 29.84
C LEU A 966 -0.78 -7.50 30.16
N SER A 967 -1.05 -8.46 31.05
CA SER A 967 -0.08 -9.48 31.45
C SER A 967 0.37 -10.32 30.25
N ASP A 968 -0.55 -10.65 29.34
CA ASP A 968 -0.23 -11.41 28.13
C ASP A 968 0.66 -10.62 27.15
N GLY A 969 0.53 -9.28 27.14
CA GLY A 969 1.42 -8.40 26.37
C GLY A 969 2.80 -8.25 27.00
N LEU A 970 2.84 -8.06 28.32
CA LEU A 970 4.06 -7.88 29.11
C LEU A 970 4.93 -9.15 29.20
N LYS A 971 4.35 -10.34 28.98
CA LYS A 971 5.06 -11.61 28.86
C LYS A 971 5.89 -11.74 27.59
N SER A 972 5.70 -10.87 26.59
CA SER A 972 6.48 -10.89 25.35
C SER A 972 7.96 -10.66 25.66
N SER A 973 8.84 -11.43 25.01
CA SER A 973 10.29 -11.25 25.09
C SER A 973 10.76 -9.89 24.55
N GLN A 974 9.92 -9.19 23.79
CA GLN A 974 10.19 -7.86 23.26
C GLN A 974 9.86 -6.74 24.26
N CYS A 975 9.09 -7.03 25.31
CA CYS A 975 8.71 -6.04 26.30
C CYS A 975 9.91 -5.68 27.20
N GLN A 976 10.18 -4.39 27.35
CA GLN A 976 11.26 -3.85 28.18
C GLN A 976 10.71 -2.94 29.29
N LEU A 977 9.43 -3.09 29.65
CA LEU A 977 8.80 -2.26 30.66
C LEU A 977 9.43 -2.51 32.04
N GLU A 978 9.85 -1.44 32.71
CA GLU A 978 10.51 -1.46 34.01
C GLU A 978 9.56 -1.02 35.14
N ILE A 979 8.66 -0.08 34.87
CA ILE A 979 7.74 0.49 35.87
C ILE A 979 6.30 0.34 35.37
N LEU A 980 5.46 -0.34 36.15
CA LEU A 980 4.03 -0.48 35.91
C LEU A 980 3.24 0.05 37.10
N LYS A 981 2.37 1.02 36.86
CA LYS A 981 1.48 1.57 37.90
C LYS A 981 0.02 1.32 37.54
N LEU A 982 -0.67 0.66 38.47
CA LEU A 982 -2.06 0.23 38.37
C LEU A 982 -2.79 0.60 39.68
N ALA A 983 -2.47 1.74 40.27
CA ALA A 983 -3.12 2.15 41.51
C ALA A 983 -4.59 2.48 41.23
N ASP A 984 -5.51 2.04 42.09
CA ASP A 984 -6.94 2.37 41.98
C ASP A 984 -7.53 1.99 40.60
N CYS A 985 -7.32 0.74 40.18
CA CYS A 985 -7.80 0.23 38.89
C CYS A 985 -8.98 -0.74 39.00
N ASN A 986 -9.67 -0.72 40.15
CA ASN A 986 -10.76 -1.64 40.49
C ASN A 986 -10.35 -3.12 40.40
N LEU A 987 -9.13 -3.42 40.88
CA LEU A 987 -8.59 -4.78 40.86
C LEU A 987 -8.96 -5.53 42.14
N THR A 988 -9.21 -6.83 41.99
CA THR A 988 -9.42 -7.76 43.10
C THR A 988 -8.28 -8.77 43.18
N GLY A 989 -8.30 -9.65 44.19
CA GLY A 989 -7.32 -10.73 44.31
C GLY A 989 -7.22 -11.65 43.08
N GLN A 990 -8.22 -11.67 42.19
CA GLN A 990 -8.19 -12.48 40.97
C GLN A 990 -7.16 -11.98 39.94
N CYS A 991 -6.88 -10.67 39.86
CA CYS A 991 -5.84 -10.15 38.96
C CYS A 991 -4.45 -10.70 39.31
N CYS A 992 -4.24 -11.05 40.59
CA CYS A 992 -2.95 -11.51 41.08
C CYS A 992 -2.52 -12.86 40.49
N GLU A 993 -3.44 -13.67 39.96
CA GLU A 993 -3.09 -14.87 39.19
C GLU A 993 -2.32 -14.49 37.91
N SER A 994 -2.82 -13.48 37.18
CA SER A 994 -2.18 -12.98 35.97
C SER A 994 -0.87 -12.26 36.28
N LEU A 995 -0.84 -11.39 37.31
CA LEU A 995 0.38 -10.72 37.75
C LEU A 995 1.44 -11.69 38.27
N SER A 996 1.04 -12.75 38.98
CA SER A 996 1.96 -13.81 39.43
C SER A 996 2.60 -14.51 38.24
N SER A 997 1.81 -14.89 37.24
CA SER A 997 2.33 -15.47 36.01
C SER A 997 3.27 -14.52 35.26
N LEU A 998 2.99 -13.22 35.27
CA LEU A 998 3.84 -12.19 34.68
C LEU A 998 5.19 -12.07 35.43
N LEU A 999 5.18 -12.05 36.76
CA LEU A 999 6.39 -11.97 37.58
C LEU A 999 7.28 -13.21 37.43
N GLN A 1000 6.70 -14.36 37.09
CA GLN A 1000 7.43 -15.60 36.82
C GLN A 1000 8.14 -15.60 35.46
N SER A 1001 7.73 -14.75 34.52
CA SER A 1001 8.26 -14.69 33.16
C SER A 1001 8.99 -13.37 32.83
N SER A 1002 8.68 -12.28 33.53
CA SER A 1002 9.21 -10.95 33.22
C SER A 1002 10.64 -10.79 33.73
N ASN A 1003 11.54 -10.42 32.82
CA ASN A 1003 12.93 -10.10 33.15
C ASN A 1003 13.18 -8.58 33.31
N SER A 1004 12.24 -7.73 32.89
CA SER A 1004 12.42 -6.28 32.82
C SER A 1004 11.76 -5.51 33.98
N LEU A 1005 10.66 -6.01 34.54
CA LEU A 1005 9.90 -5.26 35.54
C LEU A 1005 10.71 -5.06 36.84
N ARG A 1006 10.75 -3.82 37.34
CA ARG A 1006 11.47 -3.37 38.54
C ARG A 1006 10.55 -2.72 39.56
N GLU A 1007 9.52 -1.99 39.12
CA GLU A 1007 8.54 -1.37 40.02
C GLU A 1007 7.11 -1.75 39.62
N LEU A 1008 6.34 -2.17 40.63
CA LEU A 1008 4.92 -2.50 40.49
C LEU A 1008 4.12 -1.78 41.58
N VAL A 1009 3.19 -0.93 41.15
CA VAL A 1009 2.31 -0.17 42.04
C VAL A 1009 0.88 -0.66 41.88
N LEU A 1010 0.33 -1.27 42.95
CA LEU A 1010 -1.03 -1.82 43.01
C LEU A 1010 -1.86 -1.18 44.11
N SER A 1011 -1.39 -0.10 44.72
CA SER A 1011 -2.06 0.63 45.80
C SER A 1011 -3.54 0.89 45.50
N LEU A 1012 -4.38 0.94 46.54
CA LEU A 1012 -5.82 1.23 46.44
C LEU A 1012 -6.68 0.17 45.73
N ASN A 1013 -6.18 -1.06 45.52
CA ASN A 1013 -6.98 -2.17 44.99
C ASN A 1013 -7.34 -3.19 46.08
N ASP A 1014 -8.53 -3.77 46.05
CA ASP A 1014 -8.98 -4.74 47.07
C ASP A 1014 -8.45 -6.16 46.80
N LEU A 1015 -7.12 -6.32 46.92
CA LEU A 1015 -6.45 -7.58 46.62
C LEU A 1015 -6.66 -8.64 47.72
N GLN A 1016 -6.77 -8.19 48.98
CA GLN A 1016 -6.90 -9.03 50.17
C GLN A 1016 -5.71 -10.01 50.34
N ASP A 1017 -5.74 -10.81 51.41
CA ASP A 1017 -4.67 -11.80 51.67
C ASP A 1017 -4.60 -12.89 50.60
N SER A 1018 -5.73 -13.23 49.98
CA SER A 1018 -5.82 -14.21 48.90
C SER A 1018 -5.07 -13.76 47.65
N GLY A 1019 -5.21 -12.50 47.23
CA GLY A 1019 -4.44 -11.92 46.12
C GLY A 1019 -2.95 -11.82 46.46
N VAL A 1020 -2.62 -11.39 47.68
CA VAL A 1020 -1.22 -11.31 48.14
C VAL A 1020 -0.55 -12.69 48.17
N LYS A 1021 -1.29 -13.75 48.50
CA LYS A 1021 -0.79 -15.13 48.40
C LYS A 1021 -0.38 -15.50 46.97
N LEU A 1022 -1.24 -15.21 45.98
CA LEU A 1022 -0.96 -15.48 44.57
C LEU A 1022 0.23 -14.65 44.07
N LEU A 1023 0.28 -13.35 44.43
CA LEU A 1023 1.40 -12.47 44.09
C LEU A 1023 2.71 -12.98 44.70
N SER A 1024 2.66 -13.47 45.95
CA SER A 1024 3.80 -14.06 46.66
C SER A 1024 4.34 -15.31 45.95
N ASP A 1025 3.49 -16.11 45.31
CA ASP A 1025 3.93 -17.25 44.50
C ASP A 1025 4.72 -16.81 43.25
N GLY A 1026 4.42 -15.61 42.71
CA GLY A 1026 5.20 -15.00 41.63
C GLY A 1026 6.56 -14.49 42.11
N LEU A 1027 6.58 -13.80 43.25
CA LEU A 1027 7.81 -13.25 43.88
C LEU A 1027 8.82 -14.34 44.26
N LYS A 1028 8.36 -15.55 44.57
CA LYS A 1028 9.23 -16.72 44.86
C LYS A 1028 10.05 -17.18 43.63
N SER A 1029 9.65 -16.81 42.43
CA SER A 1029 10.34 -17.22 41.21
C SER A 1029 11.72 -16.59 41.10
N SER A 1030 12.73 -17.40 40.76
CA SER A 1030 14.08 -16.91 40.46
C SER A 1030 14.16 -15.96 39.26
N HIS A 1031 13.08 -15.87 38.47
CA HIS A 1031 12.97 -14.95 37.35
C HIS A 1031 12.42 -13.57 37.74
N CYS A 1032 11.92 -13.42 38.97
CA CYS A 1032 11.37 -12.15 39.45
C CYS A 1032 12.50 -11.19 39.86
N HIS A 1033 12.58 -10.04 39.20
CA HIS A 1033 13.58 -8.98 39.43
C HIS A 1033 12.96 -7.70 40.03
N LEU A 1034 11.78 -7.80 40.63
CA LEU A 1034 11.07 -6.67 41.18
C LEU A 1034 11.83 -6.06 42.37
N GLU A 1035 12.09 -4.75 42.31
CA GLU A 1035 12.80 -3.98 43.33
C GLU A 1035 11.86 -3.16 44.22
N ILE A 1036 10.74 -2.68 43.67
CA ILE A 1036 9.77 -1.83 44.37
C ILE A 1036 8.37 -2.43 44.22
N LEU A 1037 7.71 -2.69 45.34
CA LEU A 1037 6.33 -3.16 45.39
C LEU A 1037 5.49 -2.27 46.29
N ARG A 1038 4.43 -1.67 45.75
CA ARG A 1038 3.50 -0.84 46.52
C ARG A 1038 2.12 -1.47 46.59
N LEU A 1039 1.70 -1.83 47.80
CA LEU A 1039 0.42 -2.46 48.15
C LEU A 1039 -0.35 -1.59 49.17
N SER A 1040 -0.13 -0.27 49.13
CA SER A 1040 -0.75 0.65 50.08
C SER A 1040 -2.28 0.55 50.00
N GLY A 1041 -2.94 0.31 51.13
CA GLY A 1041 -4.39 0.21 51.21
C GLY A 1041 -5.00 -0.94 50.40
N CYS A 1042 -4.36 -2.10 50.32
CA CYS A 1042 -4.84 -3.27 49.57
C CYS A 1042 -5.62 -4.31 50.39
N MET A 1043 -6.10 -3.93 51.59
CA MET A 1043 -6.83 -4.81 52.51
C MET A 1043 -6.00 -6.01 53.01
N VAL A 1044 -4.68 -5.84 53.10
CA VAL A 1044 -3.75 -6.88 53.56
C VAL A 1044 -3.79 -6.98 55.08
N THR A 1045 -3.92 -8.19 55.60
CA THR A 1045 -3.86 -8.47 57.04
C THR A 1045 -2.52 -9.12 57.42
N GLU A 1046 -2.41 -9.55 58.69
CA GLU A 1046 -1.30 -10.33 59.18
C GLU A 1046 -1.04 -11.60 58.34
N GLU A 1047 -2.09 -12.25 57.85
CA GLU A 1047 -1.98 -13.46 57.03
C GLU A 1047 -1.30 -13.17 55.67
N GLY A 1048 -1.70 -12.09 54.99
CA GLY A 1048 -1.07 -11.64 53.74
C GLY A 1048 0.39 -11.27 53.92
N CYS A 1049 0.73 -10.60 55.01
CA CYS A 1049 2.12 -10.29 55.37
C CYS A 1049 2.96 -11.55 55.62
N CYS A 1050 2.39 -12.61 56.19
CA CYS A 1050 3.07 -13.91 56.31
C CYS A 1050 3.41 -14.51 54.93
N PHE A 1051 2.52 -14.40 53.94
CA PHE A 1051 2.80 -14.85 52.57
C PHE A 1051 3.95 -14.06 51.94
N LEU A 1052 3.98 -12.72 52.07
CA LEU A 1052 5.08 -11.88 51.58
C LEU A 1052 6.40 -12.24 52.26
N ALA A 1053 6.41 -12.39 53.59
CA ALA A 1053 7.60 -12.79 54.33
C ALA A 1053 8.10 -14.19 53.90
N SER A 1054 7.20 -15.11 53.56
CA SER A 1054 7.59 -16.42 53.02
C SER A 1054 8.25 -16.31 51.64
N ALA A 1055 7.76 -15.43 50.77
CA ALA A 1055 8.31 -15.21 49.44
C ALA A 1055 9.70 -14.56 49.50
N LEU A 1056 9.86 -13.55 50.35
CA LEU A 1056 11.13 -12.84 50.55
C LEU A 1056 12.22 -13.73 51.16
N ARG A 1057 11.86 -14.72 51.98
CA ARG A 1057 12.82 -15.73 52.49
C ARG A 1057 13.37 -16.61 51.37
N LEU A 1058 12.52 -17.00 50.43
CA LEU A 1058 12.88 -17.89 49.34
C LEU A 1058 13.66 -17.15 48.24
N ASN A 1059 13.35 -15.88 48.01
CA ASN A 1059 14.02 -15.05 47.00
C ASN A 1059 14.41 -13.65 47.55
N PRO A 1060 15.44 -13.56 48.43
CA PRO A 1060 15.75 -12.34 49.19
C PRO A 1060 16.47 -11.24 48.40
N SER A 1061 16.86 -11.47 47.14
CA SER A 1061 17.90 -10.67 46.48
C SER A 1061 17.42 -9.37 45.81
N HIS A 1062 16.15 -9.24 45.44
CA HIS A 1062 15.70 -8.17 44.53
C HIS A 1062 14.88 -7.06 45.18
N LEU A 1063 13.92 -7.38 46.05
CA LEU A 1063 13.02 -6.36 46.61
C LEU A 1063 13.74 -5.45 47.60
N ARG A 1064 13.76 -4.16 47.30
CA ARG A 1064 14.39 -3.08 48.11
C ARG A 1064 13.36 -2.21 48.81
N GLU A 1065 12.21 -1.99 48.18
CA GLU A 1065 11.15 -1.16 48.75
C GLU A 1065 9.82 -1.90 48.77
N LEU A 1066 9.19 -1.91 49.94
CA LEU A 1066 7.85 -2.47 50.14
C LEU A 1066 6.98 -1.45 50.87
N ASP A 1067 5.89 -1.04 50.24
CA ASP A 1067 4.89 -0.14 50.84
C ASP A 1067 3.61 -0.91 51.16
N LEU A 1068 3.37 -1.13 52.45
CA LEU A 1068 2.18 -1.74 53.05
C LEU A 1068 1.39 -0.72 53.89
N SER A 1069 1.60 0.58 53.73
CA SER A 1069 0.84 1.60 54.46
C SER A 1069 -0.68 1.41 54.29
N TYR A 1070 -1.48 1.80 55.28
CA TYR A 1070 -2.95 1.67 55.28
C TYR A 1070 -3.47 0.22 55.15
N ASN A 1071 -2.69 -0.77 55.61
CA ASN A 1071 -3.11 -2.17 55.78
C ASN A 1071 -3.13 -2.54 57.27
N ASN A 1072 -3.41 -3.79 57.62
CA ASN A 1072 -3.33 -4.27 59.01
C ASN A 1072 -2.33 -5.43 59.16
N PRO A 1073 -1.01 -5.15 59.05
CA PRO A 1073 0.01 -6.20 59.04
C PRO A 1073 0.15 -6.99 60.36
N GLY A 1074 -0.49 -6.57 61.46
CA GLY A 1074 -0.42 -7.29 62.75
C GLY A 1074 1.00 -7.41 63.31
N GLN A 1075 1.27 -8.42 64.14
CA GLN A 1075 2.59 -8.66 64.74
C GLN A 1075 3.58 -9.30 63.75
N SER A 1076 3.12 -9.87 62.64
CA SER A 1076 3.98 -10.41 61.56
C SER A 1076 5.02 -9.42 61.02
N LEU A 1077 4.81 -8.11 61.22
CA LEU A 1077 5.79 -7.05 60.97
C LEU A 1077 7.17 -7.35 61.59
N VAL A 1078 7.17 -8.00 62.77
CA VAL A 1078 8.39 -8.36 63.49
C VAL A 1078 9.22 -9.35 62.67
N GLU A 1079 8.62 -10.29 61.93
CA GLU A 1079 9.39 -11.22 61.10
C GLU A 1079 10.04 -10.52 59.89
N LEU A 1080 9.34 -9.58 59.26
CA LEU A 1080 9.81 -8.82 58.09
C LEU A 1080 10.93 -7.83 58.46
N ILE A 1081 10.83 -7.19 59.63
CA ILE A 1081 11.83 -6.24 60.15
C ILE A 1081 13.02 -6.94 60.80
N SER A 1082 12.82 -8.09 61.46
CA SER A 1082 13.87 -8.73 62.28
C SER A 1082 14.87 -9.56 61.46
N ASP A 1083 14.51 -10.00 60.26
CA ASP A 1083 15.39 -10.84 59.45
C ASP A 1083 16.31 -9.98 58.55
N LYS A 1084 17.60 -9.98 58.91
CA LYS A 1084 18.67 -9.26 58.20
C LYS A 1084 18.99 -9.84 56.82
N ASN A 1085 18.40 -10.98 56.44
CA ASN A 1085 18.64 -11.58 55.13
C ASN A 1085 17.97 -10.81 53.98
N TYR A 1086 16.97 -9.97 54.26
CA TYR A 1086 16.30 -9.18 53.23
C TYR A 1086 17.14 -7.94 52.85
N ARG A 1087 17.19 -7.60 51.55
CA ARG A 1087 17.78 -6.33 51.06
C ARG A 1087 16.81 -5.15 51.09
N LEU A 1088 15.67 -5.28 51.77
CA LEU A 1088 14.70 -4.20 51.95
C LEU A 1088 15.37 -2.99 52.62
N THR A 1089 15.57 -1.92 51.87
CA THR A 1089 16.04 -0.62 52.36
C THR A 1089 14.91 0.20 52.93
N THR A 1090 13.70 0.05 52.37
CA THR A 1090 12.53 0.86 52.68
C THR A 1090 11.33 -0.05 52.93
N LEU A 1091 10.78 0.00 54.14
CA LEU A 1091 9.51 -0.65 54.48
C LEU A 1091 8.57 0.40 55.06
N ASN A 1092 7.50 0.73 54.34
CA ASN A 1092 6.48 1.64 54.82
C ASN A 1092 5.25 0.85 55.29
N VAL A 1093 4.84 1.04 56.54
CA VAL A 1093 3.73 0.33 57.20
C VAL A 1093 2.86 1.31 57.99
N ASP A 1094 2.96 2.60 57.66
CA ASP A 1094 2.26 3.68 58.37
C ASP A 1094 0.73 3.52 58.29
N HIS A 1095 0.04 4.03 59.31
CA HIS A 1095 -1.43 4.01 59.43
C HIS A 1095 -2.06 2.61 59.54
N GLY A 1096 -1.38 1.65 60.18
CA GLY A 1096 -1.97 0.34 60.49
C GLY A 1096 -3.07 0.39 61.55
N GLY A 1097 -4.20 -0.30 61.32
CA GLY A 1097 -5.36 -0.27 62.24
C GLY A 1097 -6.61 -1.01 61.73
N LYS A 1098 -7.81 -0.65 62.23
CA LYS A 1098 -9.07 -1.22 61.75
C LYS A 1098 -9.21 -0.99 60.24
N ILE A 1099 -9.31 -2.08 59.48
CA ILE A 1099 -9.43 -2.02 58.03
C ILE A 1099 -10.83 -1.55 57.66
N LYS A 1100 -10.97 -0.30 57.22
CA LYS A 1100 -12.16 0.17 56.49
C LYS A 1100 -11.90 0.01 55.00
N ALA A 1101 -12.93 -0.36 54.23
CA ALA A 1101 -12.82 -0.41 52.77
C ALA A 1101 -12.93 1.01 52.18
N GLY A 1102 -12.38 1.20 50.97
CA GLY A 1102 -12.52 2.44 50.21
C GLY A 1102 -11.80 3.67 50.83
N PRO A 1103 -12.18 4.90 50.42
CA PRO A 1103 -11.62 6.16 50.92
C PRO A 1103 -11.70 6.37 52.44
N GLN A 1104 -12.70 5.78 53.11
CA GLN A 1104 -12.95 5.94 54.55
C GLN A 1104 -11.79 5.50 55.46
N LYS A 1105 -10.85 4.68 54.97
CA LYS A 1105 -9.63 4.32 55.70
C LYS A 1105 -8.63 5.47 55.85
N TYR A 1106 -8.77 6.52 55.05
CA TYR A 1106 -7.95 7.74 55.11
C TYR A 1106 -8.58 8.81 56.02
N ALA A 1107 -9.53 8.43 56.88
CA ALA A 1107 -10.27 9.36 57.74
C ALA A 1107 -9.32 10.25 58.56
N CYS A 1108 -9.54 11.56 58.48
CA CYS A 1108 -8.83 12.57 59.25
C CYS A 1108 -9.81 13.48 59.99
N ASP A 1109 -9.46 13.85 61.22
CA ASP A 1109 -10.22 14.84 61.98
C ASP A 1109 -9.85 16.25 61.51
N LEU A 1110 -10.87 17.07 61.27
CA LEU A 1110 -10.71 18.47 60.90
C LEU A 1110 -11.24 19.38 62.00
N THR A 1111 -10.58 20.51 62.20
CA THR A 1111 -11.02 21.57 63.10
C THR A 1111 -11.12 22.90 62.37
N VAL A 1112 -12.19 23.65 62.64
CA VAL A 1112 -12.41 24.95 62.02
C VAL A 1112 -11.39 25.98 62.53
N ASP A 1113 -10.73 26.70 61.61
CA ASP A 1113 -9.82 27.79 61.99
C ASP A 1113 -10.59 29.08 62.30
N LEU A 1114 -10.72 29.36 63.60
CA LEU A 1114 -11.38 30.55 64.15
C LEU A 1114 -10.84 31.88 63.62
N ASN A 1115 -9.61 31.91 63.12
CA ASN A 1115 -8.99 33.10 62.54
C ASN A 1115 -9.45 33.39 61.11
N THR A 1116 -10.09 32.42 60.44
CA THR A 1116 -10.58 32.57 59.06
C THR A 1116 -12.09 32.80 58.99
N VAL A 1117 -12.85 32.39 60.01
CA VAL A 1117 -14.33 32.40 60.05
C VAL A 1117 -14.90 33.80 59.76
N SER A 1118 -15.73 33.92 58.72
CA SER A 1118 -16.45 35.16 58.45
C SER A 1118 -17.35 35.58 59.63
N PRO A 1119 -17.48 36.90 59.93
CA PRO A 1119 -18.35 37.40 60.99
C PRO A 1119 -19.81 36.96 60.88
N TYR A 1120 -20.30 36.56 59.70
CA TYR A 1120 -21.68 36.10 59.52
C TYR A 1120 -21.82 34.56 59.51
N LEU A 1121 -20.84 33.84 60.04
CA LEU A 1121 -20.93 32.40 60.31
C LEU A 1121 -20.94 32.17 61.81
N ALA A 1122 -21.93 31.43 62.33
CA ALA A 1122 -21.97 30.99 63.71
C ALA A 1122 -21.44 29.57 63.83
N LEU A 1123 -20.59 29.34 64.83
CA LEU A 1123 -20.04 28.04 65.17
C LEU A 1123 -20.76 27.47 66.39
N SER A 1124 -21.12 26.19 66.34
CA SER A 1124 -21.77 25.44 67.41
C SER A 1124 -21.20 24.01 67.50
N GLU A 1125 -21.69 23.21 68.44
CA GLU A 1125 -21.25 21.80 68.63
C GLU A 1125 -19.72 21.68 68.77
N GLY A 1126 -19.11 22.50 69.63
CA GLY A 1126 -17.65 22.50 69.81
C GLY A 1126 -16.88 22.97 68.56
N ASN A 1127 -17.45 23.90 67.79
CA ASN A 1127 -16.94 24.42 66.52
C ASN A 1127 -16.97 23.44 65.35
N ARG A 1128 -17.73 22.34 65.45
CA ARG A 1128 -17.89 21.37 64.35
C ARG A 1128 -19.04 21.70 63.40
N LYS A 1129 -20.01 22.49 63.85
CA LYS A 1129 -21.16 22.91 63.06
C LYS A 1129 -21.10 24.39 62.71
N ILE A 1130 -21.10 24.68 61.41
CA ILE A 1130 -21.00 26.03 60.85
C ILE A 1130 -22.36 26.39 60.23
N THR A 1131 -22.98 27.47 60.72
CA THR A 1131 -24.30 27.93 60.27
C THR A 1131 -24.23 29.38 59.80
N ARG A 1132 -24.99 29.76 58.76
CA ARG A 1132 -25.11 31.17 58.36
C ARG A 1132 -25.91 31.96 59.40
N ALA A 1133 -25.29 32.96 60.01
CA ALA A 1133 -25.93 33.86 60.97
C ALA A 1133 -26.57 35.06 60.27
N ARG A 1134 -27.65 35.60 60.85
CA ARG A 1134 -28.28 36.87 60.40
C ARG A 1134 -27.60 38.10 60.99
N GLU A 1135 -26.94 37.93 62.13
CA GLU A 1135 -26.25 38.98 62.86
C GLU A 1135 -24.75 38.70 62.88
N GLU A 1136 -23.96 39.77 62.89
CA GLU A 1136 -22.51 39.71 62.99
C GLU A 1136 -22.09 39.08 64.33
N GLN A 1137 -21.31 38.01 64.25
CA GLN A 1137 -20.77 37.29 65.38
C GLN A 1137 -19.55 38.04 65.95
N PRO A 1138 -19.35 38.03 67.29
CA PRO A 1138 -18.35 38.85 67.96
C PRO A 1138 -16.93 38.25 67.86
N TYR A 1139 -16.45 37.99 66.65
CA TYR A 1139 -15.10 37.50 66.42
C TYR A 1139 -14.08 38.64 66.38
N PRO A 1140 -12.89 38.49 66.99
CA PRO A 1140 -11.83 39.49 66.90
C PRO A 1140 -11.39 39.71 65.45
N ASP A 1141 -11.09 40.96 65.09
CA ASP A 1141 -10.51 41.27 63.79
C ASP A 1141 -9.18 40.52 63.60
N HIS A 1142 -8.99 39.96 62.42
CA HIS A 1142 -7.82 39.15 62.08
C HIS A 1142 -7.54 39.27 60.56
N PRO A 1143 -6.26 39.37 60.14
CA PRO A 1143 -5.90 39.53 58.73
C PRO A 1143 -6.35 38.35 57.86
N GLU A 1144 -6.31 37.13 58.39
CA GLU A 1144 -6.73 35.92 57.66
C GLU A 1144 -8.26 35.69 57.67
N ARG A 1145 -9.04 36.57 58.32
CA ARG A 1145 -10.50 36.43 58.45
C ARG A 1145 -11.21 36.83 57.16
N PHE A 1146 -12.07 35.97 56.63
CA PHE A 1146 -13.00 36.36 55.57
C PHE A 1146 -13.91 37.50 56.06
N ASP A 1147 -14.15 38.51 55.24
CA ASP A 1147 -15.01 39.64 55.64
C ASP A 1147 -16.52 39.30 55.64
N GLU A 1148 -17.35 40.30 55.96
CA GLU A 1148 -18.81 40.18 56.03
C GLU A 1148 -19.46 39.70 54.72
N TYR A 1149 -18.78 39.93 53.61
CA TYR A 1149 -19.28 39.65 52.27
C TYR A 1149 -19.03 38.22 51.81
N ASN A 1150 -18.13 37.53 52.50
CA ASN A 1150 -17.65 36.22 52.13
C ASN A 1150 -18.00 35.22 53.25
N PRO A 1151 -19.21 34.60 53.29
CA PRO A 1151 -19.61 33.54 54.24
C PRO A 1151 -18.74 32.28 54.23
N GLN A 1152 -17.45 32.41 54.49
CA GLN A 1152 -16.46 31.37 54.23
C GLN A 1152 -15.59 31.12 55.45
N VAL A 1153 -15.03 29.91 55.50
CA VAL A 1153 -14.13 29.48 56.55
C VAL A 1153 -13.21 28.37 56.04
N LEU A 1154 -11.99 28.30 56.57
CA LEU A 1154 -11.06 27.18 56.37
C LEU A 1154 -10.91 26.35 57.65
N CYS A 1155 -10.56 25.08 57.48
CA CYS A 1155 -10.04 24.24 58.55
C CYS A 1155 -8.57 24.55 58.82
N LYS A 1156 -8.11 24.19 60.01
CA LYS A 1156 -6.77 24.52 60.53
C LYS A 1156 -5.69 23.57 60.00
N GLU A 1157 -6.07 22.33 59.72
CA GLU A 1157 -5.16 21.27 59.31
C GLU A 1157 -4.71 21.47 57.87
N SER A 1158 -3.39 21.58 57.69
CA SER A 1158 -2.76 21.45 56.38
C SER A 1158 -2.83 20.00 55.92
N LEU A 1159 -3.55 19.74 54.84
CA LEU A 1159 -3.70 18.41 54.28
C LEU A 1159 -2.60 18.14 53.26
N THR A 1160 -1.78 17.13 53.56
CA THR A 1160 -0.75 16.56 52.69
C THR A 1160 -0.89 15.04 52.71
N GLY A 1161 -0.60 14.37 51.59
CA GLY A 1161 -0.82 12.92 51.49
C GLY A 1161 -2.28 12.55 51.16
N ARG A 1162 -2.78 11.46 51.73
CA ARG A 1162 -4.14 10.96 51.50
C ARG A 1162 -5.02 11.27 52.71
N CYS A 1163 -6.12 11.98 52.49
CA CYS A 1163 -7.02 12.42 53.56
C CYS A 1163 -8.47 12.21 53.15
N TYR A 1164 -9.30 11.78 54.09
CA TYR A 1164 -10.74 11.62 53.91
C TYR A 1164 -11.51 12.27 55.06
N TRP A 1165 -12.57 13.00 54.76
CA TRP A 1165 -13.47 13.52 55.77
C TRP A 1165 -14.90 13.54 55.24
N GLU A 1166 -15.87 13.47 56.15
CA GLU A 1166 -17.29 13.53 55.82
C GLU A 1166 -17.91 14.78 56.45
N VAL A 1167 -18.86 15.36 55.72
CA VAL A 1167 -19.66 16.49 56.19
C VAL A 1167 -21.13 16.24 56.00
N GLU A 1168 -21.90 16.55 57.03
CA GLU A 1168 -23.35 16.54 57.01
C GLU A 1168 -23.87 17.91 56.61
N LEU A 1169 -24.80 17.92 55.66
CA LEU A 1169 -25.38 19.10 55.04
C LEU A 1169 -26.82 19.25 55.51
N SER A 1170 -27.21 20.48 55.87
CA SER A 1170 -28.60 20.79 56.18
C SER A 1170 -28.98 22.17 55.69
N GLY A 1171 -30.13 22.30 55.04
CA GLY A 1171 -30.64 23.56 54.49
C GLY A 1171 -30.57 23.63 52.97
N GLY A 1172 -30.51 24.84 52.43
CA GLY A 1172 -30.67 25.10 50.99
C GLY A 1172 -29.38 24.96 50.18
N GLU A 1173 -28.38 25.80 50.45
CA GLU A 1173 -27.17 25.91 49.62
C GLU A 1173 -25.90 25.81 50.48
N THR A 1174 -25.10 24.77 50.22
CA THR A 1174 -23.84 24.54 50.95
C THR A 1174 -22.72 24.21 49.98
N TYR A 1175 -21.55 24.74 50.28
CA TYR A 1175 -20.38 24.60 49.45
C TYR A 1175 -19.24 23.97 50.22
N ILE A 1176 -18.71 22.87 49.68
CA ILE A 1176 -17.61 22.12 50.25
C ILE A 1176 -16.41 22.35 49.35
N SER A 1177 -15.29 22.79 49.93
CA SER A 1177 -14.13 23.18 49.15
C SER A 1177 -12.82 22.67 49.73
N VAL A 1178 -11.83 22.64 48.86
CA VAL A 1178 -10.42 22.54 49.23
C VAL A 1178 -9.73 23.75 48.62
N ALA A 1179 -8.92 24.45 49.41
CA ALA A 1179 -8.29 25.70 48.98
C ALA A 1179 -6.86 25.82 49.52
N TYR A 1180 -6.05 26.57 48.79
CA TYR A 1180 -4.76 27.02 49.30
C TYR A 1180 -4.92 28.06 50.39
N LYS A 1181 -3.95 28.10 51.30
CA LYS A 1181 -3.96 29.06 52.42
C LYS A 1181 -3.97 30.51 51.93
N GLU A 1182 -3.33 30.80 50.80
CA GLU A 1182 -3.14 32.15 50.23
C GLU A 1182 -4.38 32.79 49.60
N ILE A 1183 -5.55 32.11 49.59
CA ILE A 1183 -6.77 32.68 49.01
C ILE A 1183 -7.09 34.09 49.57
N SER A 1184 -7.47 35.05 48.74
CA SER A 1184 -7.72 36.41 49.24
C SER A 1184 -8.88 36.44 50.24
N ARG A 1185 -8.79 37.26 51.29
CA ARG A 1185 -9.75 37.24 52.42
C ARG A 1185 -10.71 38.43 52.46
N LYS A 1186 -10.40 39.52 51.76
CA LYS A 1186 -11.10 40.81 51.90
C LYS A 1186 -11.55 41.36 50.54
N GLY A 1187 -12.81 41.74 50.45
CA GLY A 1187 -13.45 42.43 49.32
C GLY A 1187 -14.43 41.56 48.52
N TRP A 1188 -15.12 42.22 47.58
CA TRP A 1188 -16.07 41.61 46.62
C TRP A 1188 -15.41 41.04 45.36
N LYS A 1189 -14.08 40.86 45.37
CA LYS A 1189 -13.36 40.37 44.20
C LYS A 1189 -13.52 38.87 44.06
N LYS A 1190 -13.56 38.37 42.82
CA LYS A 1190 -13.56 36.93 42.50
C LYS A 1190 -12.41 36.17 43.21
N GLU A 1191 -11.26 36.82 43.38
CA GLU A 1191 -10.10 36.27 44.09
C GLU A 1191 -10.41 35.84 45.54
N CYS A 1192 -11.42 36.43 46.19
CA CYS A 1192 -11.79 36.13 47.58
C CYS A 1192 -12.78 34.98 47.75
N TRP A 1193 -13.44 34.57 46.66
CA TRP A 1193 -14.51 33.57 46.69
C TRP A 1193 -13.99 32.19 46.31
N MET A 1194 -14.21 31.20 47.17
CA MET A 1194 -13.92 29.80 46.86
C MET A 1194 -14.67 29.36 45.59
N GLY A 1195 -13.95 28.73 44.67
CA GLY A 1195 -14.40 28.32 43.33
C GLY A 1195 -14.31 29.39 42.24
N LEU A 1196 -14.17 30.68 42.56
CA LEU A 1196 -14.06 31.77 41.57
C LEU A 1196 -12.61 32.10 41.18
N ASN A 1197 -11.65 31.43 41.81
CA ASN A 1197 -10.21 31.59 41.59
C ASN A 1197 -9.56 30.22 41.26
N ASN A 1198 -8.30 30.25 40.86
CA ASN A 1198 -7.49 29.05 40.62
C ASN A 1198 -6.90 28.44 41.91
N MET A 1199 -7.21 29.00 43.08
CA MET A 1199 -6.67 28.57 44.38
C MET A 1199 -7.61 27.66 45.15
N SER A 1200 -8.77 27.31 44.60
CA SER A 1200 -9.78 26.53 45.29
C SER A 1200 -10.67 25.72 44.35
N TRP A 1201 -11.11 24.57 44.83
CA TRP A 1201 -11.99 23.62 44.16
C TRP A 1201 -13.23 23.43 45.02
N ILE A 1202 -14.42 23.46 44.44
CA ILE A 1202 -15.66 23.46 45.21
C ILE A 1202 -16.73 22.54 44.62
N LEU A 1203 -17.41 21.83 45.50
CA LEU A 1203 -18.68 21.16 45.27
C LEU A 1203 -19.79 22.01 45.89
N ASN A 1204 -20.71 22.51 45.07
CA ASN A 1204 -21.92 23.18 45.52
C ASN A 1204 -23.08 22.18 45.53
N CYS A 1205 -23.71 22.00 46.68
CA CYS A 1205 -24.93 21.24 46.85
C CYS A 1205 -26.10 22.19 47.09
N PHE A 1206 -27.06 22.22 46.17
CA PHE A 1206 -28.28 23.01 46.28
C PHE A 1206 -29.52 22.13 46.15
N ASN A 1207 -30.18 21.81 47.26
CA ASN A 1207 -31.29 20.84 47.29
C ASN A 1207 -30.95 19.51 46.57
N LYS A 1208 -31.41 19.36 45.33
CA LYS A 1208 -31.26 18.15 44.50
C LYS A 1208 -30.24 18.32 43.38
N THR A 1209 -29.64 19.50 43.23
CA THR A 1209 -28.67 19.79 42.18
C THR A 1209 -27.27 19.93 42.76
N VAL A 1210 -26.30 19.35 42.05
CA VAL A 1210 -24.90 19.40 42.43
C VAL A 1210 -24.09 20.02 41.31
N TYR A 1211 -23.30 21.03 41.67
CA TYR A 1211 -22.39 21.69 40.75
C TYR A 1211 -20.97 21.56 41.25
N VAL A 1212 -20.04 21.49 40.31
CA VAL A 1212 -18.61 21.69 40.61
C VAL A 1212 -18.16 23.00 40.03
N ARG A 1213 -17.26 23.67 40.74
CA ARG A 1213 -16.69 24.92 40.26
C ARG A 1213 -15.21 25.02 40.59
N HIS A 1214 -14.43 25.52 39.64
CA HIS A 1214 -13.03 25.85 39.82
C HIS A 1214 -12.65 26.93 38.81
N HIS A 1215 -11.89 27.95 39.24
CA HIS A 1215 -11.42 29.03 38.38
C HIS A 1215 -12.54 29.67 37.53
N ASP A 1216 -13.69 29.95 38.17
CA ASP A 1216 -14.88 30.56 37.56
C ASP A 1216 -15.60 29.71 36.49
N LYS A 1217 -15.13 28.49 36.22
CA LYS A 1217 -15.83 27.50 35.39
C LYS A 1217 -16.71 26.65 36.27
N PHE A 1218 -17.98 26.52 35.92
CA PHE A 1218 -18.94 25.68 36.63
C PHE A 1218 -19.52 24.62 35.69
N GLU A 1219 -19.81 23.46 36.24
CA GLU A 1219 -20.43 22.33 35.54
C GLU A 1219 -21.54 21.76 36.41
N LEU A 1220 -22.70 21.47 35.81
CA LEU A 1220 -23.79 20.75 36.45
C LEU A 1220 -23.52 19.26 36.30
N LEU A 1221 -23.34 18.55 37.40
CA LEU A 1221 -23.06 17.11 37.37
C LEU A 1221 -24.34 16.29 37.14
N SER A 1222 -25.36 16.54 37.95
CA SER A 1222 -26.56 15.72 37.98
C SER A 1222 -27.68 16.35 38.82
N GLU A 1223 -28.93 15.99 38.48
CA GLU A 1223 -30.10 16.19 39.33
C GLU A 1223 -30.44 14.88 40.03
N PHE A 1224 -30.31 14.84 41.36
CA PHE A 1224 -30.61 13.65 42.16
C PHE A 1224 -32.11 13.58 42.50
N THR A 1225 -32.64 12.37 42.66
CA THR A 1225 -34.04 12.17 43.09
C THR A 1225 -34.27 12.64 44.53
N CYS A 1226 -33.24 12.54 45.37
CA CYS A 1226 -33.23 12.92 46.79
C CYS A 1226 -32.12 13.96 47.08
N PRO A 1227 -32.31 14.86 48.06
CA PRO A 1227 -31.25 15.76 48.50
C PRO A 1227 -30.05 15.01 49.08
N ILE A 1228 -28.84 15.54 48.85
CA ILE A 1228 -27.62 14.99 49.43
C ILE A 1228 -27.47 15.52 50.85
N ASN A 1229 -27.60 14.63 51.84
CA ASN A 1229 -27.47 14.98 53.26
C ASN A 1229 -26.04 14.85 53.77
N ARG A 1230 -25.21 14.01 53.13
CA ARG A 1230 -23.83 13.79 53.57
C ARG A 1230 -22.89 13.64 52.37
N VAL A 1231 -21.75 14.30 52.46
CA VAL A 1231 -20.71 14.28 51.43
C VAL A 1231 -19.38 13.86 52.03
N GLY A 1232 -18.75 12.86 51.42
CA GLY A 1232 -17.39 12.44 51.70
C GLY A 1232 -16.42 13.11 50.74
N VAL A 1233 -15.28 13.58 51.23
CA VAL A 1233 -14.23 14.20 50.42
C VAL A 1233 -12.97 13.39 50.58
N PHE A 1234 -12.40 12.94 49.47
CA PHE A 1234 -11.14 12.20 49.43
C PHE A 1234 -10.09 13.01 48.66
N LEU A 1235 -9.02 13.38 49.33
CA LEU A 1235 -7.85 14.02 48.75
C LEU A 1235 -6.74 12.99 48.62
N ASP A 1236 -6.24 12.73 47.41
CA ASP A 1236 -4.96 12.08 47.17
C ASP A 1236 -3.99 13.15 46.63
N TRP A 1237 -3.33 13.84 47.55
CA TRP A 1237 -2.43 14.97 47.24
C TRP A 1237 -1.25 14.54 46.35
N PRO A 1238 -0.55 13.41 46.61
CA PRO A 1238 0.49 12.91 45.70
C PRO A 1238 -0.01 12.58 44.30
N ALA A 1239 -1.22 12.02 44.18
CA ALA A 1239 -1.82 11.74 42.87
C ALA A 1239 -2.41 12.99 42.20
N GLY A 1240 -2.57 14.10 42.92
CA GLY A 1240 -3.20 15.31 42.42
C GLY A 1240 -4.71 15.17 42.21
N THR A 1241 -5.39 14.36 43.02
CA THR A 1241 -6.84 14.12 42.89
C THR A 1241 -7.62 14.57 44.12
N LEU A 1242 -8.81 15.11 43.88
CA LEU A 1242 -9.78 15.52 44.89
C LEU A 1242 -11.15 15.00 44.49
N SER A 1243 -11.63 13.96 45.16
CA SER A 1243 -12.88 13.28 44.88
C SER A 1243 -13.95 13.63 45.90
N PHE A 1244 -15.18 13.80 45.43
CA PHE A 1244 -16.37 14.00 46.23
C PHE A 1244 -17.31 12.81 46.08
N TYR A 1245 -17.88 12.36 47.18
CA TYR A 1245 -18.79 11.23 47.24
C TYR A 1245 -20.07 11.64 47.95
N SER A 1246 -21.22 11.17 47.48
CA SER A 1246 -22.43 11.13 48.30
C SER A 1246 -22.33 9.94 49.24
N VAL A 1247 -22.59 10.17 50.51
CA VAL A 1247 -22.60 9.13 51.55
C VAL A 1247 -24.06 8.83 51.90
N SER A 1248 -24.46 7.57 51.72
CA SER A 1248 -25.78 7.10 52.12
C SER A 1248 -25.86 6.85 53.63
N ASP A 1249 -27.07 6.67 54.17
CA ASP A 1249 -27.29 6.30 55.58
C ASP A 1249 -26.67 4.93 55.95
N THR A 1250 -26.33 4.10 54.96
CA THR A 1250 -25.60 2.82 55.12
C THR A 1250 -24.10 2.97 54.93
N ASP A 1251 -23.57 4.20 55.03
CA ASP A 1251 -22.16 4.58 54.81
C ASP A 1251 -21.58 4.14 53.45
N THR A 1252 -22.45 3.85 52.48
CA THR A 1252 -22.06 3.50 51.12
C THR A 1252 -21.73 4.76 50.33
N LEU A 1253 -20.56 4.78 49.70
CA LEU A 1253 -20.05 5.91 48.92
C LEU A 1253 -20.45 5.82 47.46
N THR A 1254 -21.03 6.88 46.93
CA THR A 1254 -21.30 7.06 45.50
C THR A 1254 -20.46 8.23 44.98
N LEU A 1255 -19.57 8.00 44.02
CA LEU A 1255 -18.73 9.07 43.47
C LEU A 1255 -19.60 10.14 42.78
N LEU A 1256 -19.40 11.40 43.17
CA LEU A 1256 -20.04 12.58 42.56
C LEU A 1256 -19.14 13.18 41.48
N HIS A 1257 -17.89 13.49 41.84
CA HIS A 1257 -16.92 14.12 40.94
C HIS A 1257 -15.50 14.04 41.47
N THR A 1258 -14.51 14.09 40.58
CA THR A 1258 -13.09 14.18 40.93
C THR A 1258 -12.44 15.34 40.19
N PHE A 1259 -11.98 16.35 40.93
CA PHE A 1259 -11.05 17.33 40.38
C PHE A 1259 -9.65 16.71 40.27
N LYS A 1260 -8.95 17.06 39.20
CA LYS A 1260 -7.57 16.64 38.92
C LYS A 1260 -6.72 17.89 38.77
N THR A 1261 -5.69 18.03 39.59
CA THR A 1261 -4.84 19.22 39.65
C THR A 1261 -3.47 18.87 40.21
N THR A 1262 -2.44 19.60 39.79
CA THR A 1262 -1.15 19.55 40.47
C THR A 1262 -1.22 20.47 41.68
N PHE A 1263 -1.23 19.89 42.89
CA PHE A 1263 -1.15 20.70 44.10
C PHE A 1263 0.28 21.24 44.25
N THR A 1264 0.43 22.56 44.20
CA THR A 1264 1.73 23.24 44.31
C THR A 1264 2.15 23.48 45.76
N GLU A 1265 1.19 23.42 46.68
CA GLU A 1265 1.39 23.66 48.10
C GLU A 1265 0.36 22.87 48.94
N GLN A 1266 0.44 23.01 50.27
CA GLN A 1266 -0.49 22.36 51.20
C GLN A 1266 -1.89 22.96 51.06
N VAL A 1267 -2.91 22.10 51.05
CA VAL A 1267 -4.31 22.51 50.91
C VAL A 1267 -5.04 22.41 52.24
N HIS A 1268 -6.11 23.19 52.39
CA HIS A 1268 -6.96 23.19 53.58
C HIS A 1268 -8.41 22.94 53.14
N ALA A 1269 -9.15 22.15 53.92
CA ALA A 1269 -10.59 22.05 53.74
C ALA A 1269 -11.26 23.40 54.03
N GLY A 1270 -12.34 23.72 53.35
CA GLY A 1270 -13.05 24.98 53.51
C GLY A 1270 -14.52 24.88 53.17
N PHE A 1271 -15.31 25.78 53.72
CA PHE A 1271 -16.77 25.78 53.54
C PHE A 1271 -17.28 27.17 53.24
N ARG A 1272 -18.27 27.26 52.34
CA ARG A 1272 -19.12 28.44 52.16
C ARG A 1272 -20.56 28.07 52.46
N ILE A 1273 -21.26 28.92 53.21
CA ILE A 1273 -22.61 28.61 53.68
C ILE A 1273 -23.61 29.64 53.14
N GLY A 1274 -24.62 29.16 52.41
CA GLY A 1274 -25.74 29.98 51.95
C GLY A 1274 -26.69 30.36 53.09
N TRP A 1275 -27.70 31.17 52.78
CA TRP A 1275 -28.73 31.53 53.77
C TRP A 1275 -29.50 30.29 54.26
N ASP A 1276 -29.86 30.29 55.54
CA ASP A 1276 -30.61 29.23 56.21
C ASP A 1276 -30.03 27.80 55.97
N SER A 1277 -28.70 27.72 55.90
CA SER A 1277 -27.94 26.48 55.66
C SER A 1277 -26.87 26.28 56.73
N SER A 1278 -26.46 25.02 56.94
CA SER A 1278 -25.33 24.66 57.80
C SER A 1278 -24.61 23.41 57.32
N VAL A 1279 -23.35 23.32 57.70
CA VAL A 1279 -22.50 22.13 57.51
C VAL A 1279 -21.96 21.68 58.87
N SER A 1280 -21.95 20.38 59.10
CA SER A 1280 -21.35 19.76 60.30
C SER A 1280 -20.24 18.79 59.89
N LEU A 1281 -19.07 18.90 60.52
CA LEU A 1281 -17.98 17.93 60.38
C LEU A 1281 -18.34 16.64 61.13
N CYS A 1282 -18.39 15.51 60.42
CA CYS A 1282 -18.71 14.20 61.00
C CYS A 1282 -17.53 13.65 61.83
N ASP A 1283 -17.82 12.87 62.88
CA ASP A 1283 -16.84 12.01 63.55
C ASP A 1283 -16.78 10.66 62.83
N LEU A 1284 -15.59 10.25 62.37
CA LEU A 1284 -15.38 9.04 61.55
C LEU A 1284 -14.68 7.89 62.27
#